data_AF-A0A2E6EMZ9-F1
#
_entry.id   AF-A0A2E6EMZ9-F1
#
_cell.length_a   1.000
_cell.length_b   1.000
_cell.length_c   1.000
_cell.angle_alpha   90.00
_cell.angle_beta   90.00
_cell.angle_gamma   90.00
#
_symmetry.space_group_name_H-M   'P 1'
#
loop_
_entity.id
_entity.type
_entity.pdbx_description
1 polymer ?
#
loop_
_entity_poly.entity_id
_entity_poly.type
_entity_poly.pdbx_seq_one_letter_code
_entity_poly.pdbx_strand_id
1 'polypeptide(L)'
;MSMSSDQTERRRILLGVCGGVSAFKAILLVRRLQDAGFEVRVVMTDAATRFIGVPTFHAISQNPVHRSVWALDESSAGELHVDLSRWADAIVVYPATANLVGGLSAGLADDLLKLCICCFDGPVLVSPAMHSKMAGHPLHHQALERLNASGITVVPSESGRLASGESGQGRLPEPEVIVAEVERMLQSNDLSDSKLLISAGPTREALDPVRFLTNRSSGKMGFALAEEALARGAEVTLVSGPVALSTPRGARRIDVESAEQMAAAIKSTLPGMDALIMAAAVADFRPQNIASHKLKKGDRNAANLELKRCPDILAEVVPEARPRVVVGFAMETSELLSGASAKLEAKNLDLIVANDLSQAGAGFAVDTNAVTILDRDGGADELPLMSKRAVAGRVLDRVVALLTALLLLLLPACGGEDNDDNGPTWPPSVAGPLQAGVAGGTLDLPVGVPLGGYTDRDRALGNEPGPDARNSDYRVDFVPSAGWQTRIPADVLWLENGQETAVLVRFGLIYSFDGLTEAIGQRLSERIGRDLSDSVFTMANHSHSSYGPFTKAFVLFFGGDFFNQEIFDRLVSQLVELAVQAWETRQDAAIGIGINPQFDPIGEDRLFGDRRTENDHLPGPDGSPTGAGWKDPQATLLRVDGVDGSPIAALFSFGIHGTIMGGSNALISSEAPDHISALLNERHGGPRWMFAQGAAGDVAPRGQFEGFARMESIAETAAQGILELYEATEVRGGEIQLEPAQRYVEQGRDIRVTRAGSADLHYLPWDPAWAEDPYVPDMLIWNDDGSVRSPLDEFWAQHGALLCGEPEIDISLFGLNVPLPAYQSCLDVDKSFSLFRIAFRAFISDREQYPLPLPESRTAMLGALGLRSLPVTVMGQGSAEEDVVLAFAPGEVTTLWAQNLRYRALHEAEVHRTVVLGYAMDHEGYLLTVEDWLQGGFEPAITWWGPLQGEHLLERQLELVALANSPLAEDPAWPDYPTSTWYPEWEQTPVVPDQTANAGQALSDVPDYLFTWDGAAPEQAQPEAQIARIQGMARFSFEGGDPSLGLLSVQLEQEQDDGSWQLLRTPQGNAISDALADIIVTYTPNPLSGTDVEPDPERRHYYHAQWQPLNTWAGLDQLATLPTTRYRFLVNGPSKDPADDNYPYDTISYELRSEAFEVVPAQVELELAVEGDSLQIQAAYTAAAQGYRLLHAQSAPTTPTPLVVSGKGLQVSAAAVTGGEAVALGITEQSETSSGTLVQVSIAQLLEQGSQNWQISIDDGAGNIGLANLELP
;
A
#
# COMPACT_ATOMS: atom_id res chain seq x y z
N MET A 1 39.19 -32.38 -4.63
CA MET A 1 38.51 -32.04 -5.90
C MET A 1 38.54 -33.26 -6.81
N SER A 2 37.53 -34.14 -6.70
CA SER A 2 37.27 -35.16 -7.72
C SER A 2 36.35 -34.54 -8.77
N MET A 3 36.67 -34.78 -10.04
CA MET A 3 35.89 -34.36 -11.19
C MET A 3 34.42 -34.82 -11.06
N SER A 4 33.50 -33.86 -11.05
CA SER A 4 32.08 -34.07 -11.29
C SER A 4 31.80 -33.69 -12.75
N SER A 5 31.27 -34.64 -13.51
CA SER A 5 30.83 -34.46 -14.89
C SER A 5 29.71 -33.42 -14.97
N ASP A 6 29.92 -32.43 -15.83
CA ASP A 6 28.96 -31.44 -16.27
C ASP A 6 27.63 -32.11 -16.68
N GLN A 7 26.59 -31.97 -15.86
CA GLN A 7 25.21 -32.28 -16.24
C GLN A 7 24.54 -30.97 -16.62
N THR A 8 24.39 -30.71 -17.93
CA THR A 8 23.36 -29.80 -18.41
C THR A 8 22.02 -30.31 -17.90
N GLU A 9 21.36 -29.56 -17.00
CA GLU A 9 20.04 -29.93 -16.48
C GLU A 9 19.08 -30.20 -17.65
N ARG A 10 18.47 -31.39 -17.66
CA ARG A 10 17.47 -31.74 -18.66
C ARG A 10 16.19 -30.99 -18.36
N ARG A 11 15.59 -30.37 -19.38
CA ARG A 11 14.30 -29.70 -19.26
C ARG A 11 13.18 -30.69 -18.93
N ARG A 12 12.25 -30.29 -18.08
CA ARG A 12 11.28 -31.13 -17.37
C ARG A 12 9.86 -30.87 -17.90
N ILE A 13 9.15 -31.92 -18.30
CA ILE A 13 7.78 -31.84 -18.84
C ILE A 13 6.82 -32.63 -17.94
N LEU A 14 5.79 -31.96 -17.45
CA LEU A 14 4.67 -32.62 -16.78
C LEU A 14 3.59 -32.95 -17.83
N LEU A 15 3.44 -34.24 -18.14
CA LEU A 15 2.48 -34.73 -19.11
C LEU A 15 1.15 -35.12 -18.44
N GLY A 16 0.12 -34.33 -18.67
CA GLY A 16 -1.27 -34.62 -18.35
C GLY A 16 -1.92 -35.56 -19.39
N VAL A 17 -2.53 -36.65 -18.93
CA VAL A 17 -3.25 -37.61 -19.79
C VAL A 17 -4.71 -37.71 -19.36
N CYS A 18 -5.63 -37.34 -20.25
CA CYS A 18 -7.08 -37.45 -20.01
C CYS A 18 -7.71 -38.70 -20.67
N GLY A 19 -8.90 -39.08 -20.18
CA GLY A 19 -9.62 -40.28 -20.61
C GLY A 19 -10.30 -40.20 -21.97
N GLY A 20 -9.57 -40.51 -23.04
CA GLY A 20 -10.10 -40.67 -24.39
C GLY A 20 -9.49 -41.86 -25.14
N VAL A 21 -10.16 -42.30 -26.21
CA VAL A 21 -9.70 -43.45 -27.04
C VAL A 21 -8.29 -43.23 -27.61
N SER A 22 -7.89 -41.97 -27.83
CA SER A 22 -6.57 -41.60 -28.33
C SER A 22 -5.47 -41.53 -27.27
N ALA A 23 -5.77 -41.81 -25.99
CA ALA A 23 -4.78 -41.74 -24.90
C ALA A 23 -3.53 -42.59 -25.17
N PHE A 24 -3.62 -43.65 -25.99
CA PHE A 24 -2.48 -44.52 -26.27
C PHE A 24 -1.38 -43.80 -27.04
N LYS A 25 -1.71 -42.72 -27.75
CA LYS A 25 -0.72 -41.89 -28.44
C LYS A 25 0.17 -41.13 -27.44
N ALA A 26 -0.29 -40.88 -26.21
CA ALA A 26 0.52 -40.24 -25.18
C ALA A 26 1.73 -41.10 -24.79
N ILE A 27 1.63 -42.43 -24.91
CA ILE A 27 2.77 -43.35 -24.75
C ILE A 27 3.87 -43.04 -25.78
N LEU A 28 3.48 -42.76 -27.02
CA LEU A 28 4.41 -42.39 -28.09
C LEU A 28 5.01 -41.01 -27.80
N LEU A 29 4.20 -40.06 -27.33
CA LEU A 29 4.68 -38.72 -26.97
C LEU A 29 5.74 -38.74 -25.88
N VAL A 30 5.57 -39.54 -24.81
CA VAL A 30 6.60 -39.68 -23.76
C VAL A 30 7.95 -40.07 -24.36
N ARG A 31 7.96 -41.07 -25.25
CA ARG A 31 9.20 -41.50 -25.92
C ARG A 31 9.78 -40.41 -26.81
N ARG A 32 8.96 -39.68 -27.56
CA ARG A 32 9.43 -38.60 -28.43
C ARG A 32 10.01 -37.43 -27.65
N LEU A 33 9.40 -37.08 -26.51
CA LEU A 33 9.93 -36.06 -25.60
C LEU A 33 11.26 -36.51 -24.97
N GLN A 34 11.37 -37.78 -24.56
CA GLN A 34 12.63 -38.35 -24.08
C GLN A 34 13.71 -38.39 -25.16
N ASP A 35 13.36 -38.75 -26.41
CA ASP A 35 14.27 -38.73 -27.57
C ASP A 35 14.76 -37.29 -27.87
N ALA A 36 13.92 -36.28 -27.59
CA ALA A 36 14.26 -34.86 -27.68
C ALA A 36 15.01 -34.31 -26.45
N GLY A 37 15.32 -35.16 -25.46
CA GLY A 37 16.14 -34.81 -24.29
C GLY A 37 15.37 -34.33 -23.06
N PHE A 38 14.04 -34.34 -23.09
CA PHE A 38 13.22 -33.94 -21.95
C PHE A 38 13.09 -35.04 -20.90
N GLU A 39 13.07 -34.65 -19.63
CA GLU A 39 12.60 -35.50 -18.53
C GLU A 39 11.07 -35.40 -18.44
N VAL A 40 10.35 -36.52 -18.26
CA VAL A 40 8.89 -36.53 -18.29
C VAL A 40 8.31 -37.17 -17.02
N ARG A 41 7.44 -36.44 -16.32
CA ARG A 41 6.55 -36.98 -15.27
C ARG A 41 5.11 -37.00 -15.78
N VAL A 42 4.31 -37.94 -15.33
CA VAL A 42 2.96 -38.16 -15.88
C VAL A 42 1.90 -38.00 -14.80
N VAL A 43 0.89 -37.17 -15.07
CA VAL A 43 -0.33 -37.04 -14.29
C VAL A 43 -1.49 -37.61 -15.11
N MET A 44 -2.16 -38.63 -14.58
CA MET A 44 -3.32 -39.25 -15.24
C MET A 44 -4.61 -38.84 -14.52
N THR A 45 -5.63 -38.44 -15.28
CA THR A 45 -6.97 -38.34 -14.69
C THR A 45 -7.53 -39.74 -14.42
N ASP A 46 -8.47 -39.85 -13.49
CA ASP A 46 -9.13 -41.13 -13.19
C ASP A 46 -9.75 -41.79 -14.44
N ALA A 47 -10.29 -40.98 -15.35
CA ALA A 47 -10.85 -41.46 -16.60
C ALA A 47 -9.77 -42.06 -17.54
N ALA A 48 -8.54 -41.53 -17.54
CA ALA A 48 -7.43 -42.03 -18.35
C ALA A 48 -6.98 -43.44 -17.93
N THR A 49 -7.03 -43.73 -16.63
CA THR A 49 -6.65 -45.05 -16.09
C THR A 49 -7.55 -46.19 -16.59
N ARG A 50 -8.75 -45.85 -17.09
CA ARG A 50 -9.70 -46.82 -17.69
C ARG A 50 -9.35 -47.18 -19.14
N PHE A 51 -8.56 -46.35 -19.82
CA PHE A 51 -8.08 -46.62 -21.18
C PHE A 51 -6.69 -47.25 -21.18
N ILE A 52 -5.80 -46.81 -20.28
CA ILE A 52 -4.42 -47.26 -20.18
C ILE A 52 -4.04 -47.43 -18.72
N GLY A 53 -3.40 -48.55 -18.40
CA GLY A 53 -2.93 -48.81 -17.04
C GLY A 53 -1.71 -47.97 -16.66
N VAL A 54 -1.73 -47.45 -15.43
CA VAL A 54 -0.63 -46.72 -14.76
C VAL A 54 0.75 -47.38 -14.93
N PRO A 55 0.92 -48.72 -14.82
CA PRO A 55 2.23 -49.36 -14.99
C PRO A 55 2.91 -49.10 -16.34
N THR A 56 2.12 -48.80 -17.39
CA THR A 56 2.65 -48.51 -18.72
C THR A 56 3.40 -47.19 -18.73
N PHE A 57 2.82 -46.14 -18.15
CA PHE A 57 3.47 -44.83 -18.06
C PHE A 57 4.64 -44.87 -17.09
N HIS A 58 4.51 -45.53 -15.94
CA HIS A 58 5.60 -45.68 -14.97
C HIS A 58 6.84 -46.33 -15.60
N ALA A 59 6.66 -47.40 -16.38
CA ALA A 59 7.76 -48.09 -17.03
C ALA A 59 8.42 -47.28 -18.16
N ILE A 60 7.66 -46.41 -18.85
CA ILE A 60 8.14 -45.68 -20.03
C ILE A 60 8.70 -44.31 -19.64
N SER A 61 8.06 -43.58 -18.73
CA SER A 61 8.59 -42.31 -18.20
C SER A 61 9.79 -42.51 -17.28
N GLN A 62 9.93 -43.71 -16.69
CA GLN A 62 10.91 -44.02 -15.63
C GLN A 62 10.69 -43.19 -14.35
N ASN A 63 9.49 -42.63 -14.19
CA ASN A 63 9.09 -41.79 -13.06
C ASN A 63 7.76 -42.29 -12.46
N PRO A 64 7.46 -41.98 -11.18
CA PRO A 64 6.13 -42.19 -10.62
C PRO A 64 5.04 -41.55 -11.47
N VAL A 65 3.85 -42.16 -11.48
CA VAL A 65 2.68 -41.65 -12.19
C VAL A 65 1.67 -41.24 -11.14
N HIS A 66 1.31 -39.96 -11.16
CA HIS A 66 0.42 -39.37 -10.18
C HIS A 66 -1.01 -39.34 -10.72
N ARG A 67 -1.99 -39.53 -9.84
CA ARG A 67 -3.40 -39.70 -10.24
C ARG A 67 -4.40 -38.94 -9.37
N SER A 68 -4.01 -38.62 -8.14
CA SER A 68 -4.86 -37.99 -7.15
C SER A 68 -3.98 -37.21 -6.19
N VAL A 69 -4.44 -36.02 -5.78
CA VAL A 69 -3.82 -35.24 -4.71
C VAL A 69 -3.79 -36.01 -3.38
N TRP A 70 -4.71 -36.97 -3.22
CA TRP A 70 -4.86 -37.80 -2.02
C TRP A 70 -4.00 -39.08 -2.03
N ALA A 71 -3.20 -39.29 -3.08
CA ALA A 71 -2.31 -40.46 -3.17
C ALA A 71 -0.95 -40.14 -2.55
N LEU A 72 -0.93 -39.91 -1.24
CA LEU A 72 0.28 -39.65 -0.44
C LEU A 72 1.09 -40.95 -0.27
N ASP A 73 2.41 -40.88 -0.48
CA ASP A 73 3.34 -41.85 0.08
C ASP A 73 3.99 -41.27 1.35
N GLU A 74 4.49 -42.13 2.23
CA GLU A 74 5.09 -41.73 3.52
C GLU A 74 6.40 -40.90 3.35
N SER A 75 6.86 -40.63 2.12
CA SER A 75 8.09 -39.90 1.81
C SER A 75 7.89 -38.52 1.17
N SER A 76 6.67 -38.15 0.80
CA SER A 76 6.32 -36.83 0.26
C SER A 76 5.72 -35.92 1.34
N ALA A 77 6.54 -35.05 1.93
CA ALA A 77 6.15 -34.07 2.96
C ALA A 77 5.63 -32.73 2.38
N GLY A 78 5.29 -32.69 1.08
CA GLY A 78 4.88 -31.47 0.35
C GLY A 78 3.54 -31.60 -0.37
N GLU A 79 2.99 -30.47 -0.81
CA GLU A 79 1.76 -30.40 -1.61
C GLU A 79 2.01 -30.92 -3.03
N LEU A 80 1.57 -32.14 -3.30
CA LEU A 80 1.91 -32.87 -4.54
C LEU A 80 1.66 -32.08 -5.84
N HIS A 81 0.59 -31.27 -5.89
CA HIS A 81 0.26 -30.47 -7.07
C HIS A 81 1.18 -29.25 -7.23
N VAL A 82 1.63 -28.64 -6.13
CA VAL A 82 2.66 -27.59 -6.13
C VAL A 82 4.02 -28.17 -6.49
N ASP A 83 4.39 -29.31 -5.93
CA ASP A 83 5.68 -29.97 -6.20
C ASP A 83 5.83 -30.40 -7.66
N LEU A 84 4.76 -30.93 -8.25
CA LEU A 84 4.75 -31.31 -9.67
C LEU A 84 4.80 -30.10 -10.60
N SER A 85 4.19 -28.97 -10.19
CA SER A 85 4.19 -27.72 -10.94
C SER A 85 5.55 -27.04 -10.89
N ARG A 86 6.14 -26.89 -9.69
CA ARG A 86 7.52 -26.37 -9.49
C ARG A 86 8.57 -27.21 -10.19
N TRP A 87 8.35 -28.51 -10.30
CA TRP A 87 9.28 -29.39 -11.01
C TRP A 87 9.24 -29.20 -12.53
N ALA A 88 8.13 -28.75 -13.11
CA ALA A 88 7.97 -28.67 -14.55
C ALA A 88 8.59 -27.39 -15.14
N ASP A 89 9.16 -27.48 -16.34
CA ASP A 89 9.46 -26.31 -17.20
C ASP A 89 8.33 -26.04 -18.20
N ALA A 90 7.50 -27.06 -18.50
CA ALA A 90 6.23 -26.91 -19.21
C ALA A 90 5.23 -28.01 -18.81
N ILE A 91 3.94 -27.68 -18.89
CA ILE A 91 2.84 -28.65 -18.72
C ILE A 91 2.23 -28.95 -20.09
N VAL A 92 2.11 -30.23 -20.44
CA VAL A 92 1.54 -30.69 -21.71
C VAL A 92 0.35 -31.60 -21.43
N VAL A 93 -0.81 -31.31 -21.98
CA VAL A 93 -2.00 -32.18 -21.88
C VAL A 93 -2.31 -32.84 -23.22
N TYR A 94 -2.13 -34.16 -23.29
CA TYR A 94 -2.27 -34.92 -24.53
C TYR A 94 -2.76 -36.36 -24.26
N PRO A 95 -3.99 -36.74 -24.65
CA PRO A 95 -5.08 -35.88 -25.15
C PRO A 95 -5.69 -35.02 -24.04
N ALA A 96 -6.13 -33.81 -24.37
CA ALA A 96 -7.06 -33.01 -23.58
C ALA A 96 -8.51 -33.36 -23.98
N THR A 97 -9.35 -33.79 -23.03
CA THR A 97 -10.77 -34.07 -23.31
C THR A 97 -11.61 -32.80 -23.18
N ALA A 98 -12.83 -32.81 -23.73
CA ALA A 98 -13.78 -31.71 -23.57
C ALA A 98 -14.08 -31.39 -22.09
N ASN A 99 -14.02 -32.39 -21.20
CA ASN A 99 -14.19 -32.20 -19.75
C ASN A 99 -13.06 -31.38 -19.13
N LEU A 100 -11.81 -31.68 -19.50
CA LEU A 100 -10.67 -30.89 -19.02
C LEU A 100 -10.73 -29.46 -19.57
N VAL A 101 -10.93 -29.31 -20.89
CA VAL A 101 -11.01 -28.00 -21.55
C VAL A 101 -12.14 -27.15 -20.97
N GLY A 102 -13.32 -27.73 -20.78
CA GLY A 102 -14.46 -27.03 -20.18
C GLY A 102 -14.20 -26.62 -18.73
N GLY A 103 -13.65 -27.54 -17.92
CA GLY A 103 -13.33 -27.27 -16.51
C GLY A 103 -12.27 -26.17 -16.34
N LEU A 104 -11.15 -26.27 -17.06
CA LEU A 104 -10.10 -25.24 -17.02
C LEU A 104 -10.62 -23.88 -17.49
N SER A 105 -11.43 -23.83 -18.56
CA SER A 105 -11.99 -22.56 -19.05
C SER A 105 -12.98 -21.89 -18.09
N ALA A 106 -13.44 -22.62 -17.08
CA ALA A 106 -14.37 -22.17 -16.05
C ALA A 106 -13.70 -22.04 -14.66
N GLY A 107 -12.37 -22.14 -14.58
CA GLY A 107 -11.63 -22.04 -13.31
C GLY A 107 -11.77 -23.25 -12.38
N LEU A 108 -12.26 -24.40 -12.86
CA LEU A 108 -12.39 -25.59 -12.01
C LEU A 108 -11.05 -26.30 -11.81
N ALA A 109 -10.63 -26.45 -10.56
CA ALA A 109 -9.41 -27.17 -10.15
C ALA A 109 -9.73 -28.40 -9.28
N ASP A 110 -10.65 -29.24 -9.75
CA ASP A 110 -11.24 -30.37 -9.00
C ASP A 110 -10.51 -31.72 -9.16
N ASP A 111 -9.39 -31.76 -9.90
CA ASP A 111 -8.52 -32.94 -9.99
C ASP A 111 -7.03 -32.54 -10.01
N LEU A 112 -6.15 -33.51 -9.72
CA LEU A 112 -4.71 -33.27 -9.61
C LEU A 112 -4.11 -32.58 -10.85
N LEU A 113 -4.57 -32.92 -12.06
CA LEU A 113 -4.03 -32.33 -13.28
C LEU A 113 -4.46 -30.87 -13.42
N LYS A 114 -5.72 -30.54 -13.11
CA LYS A 114 -6.18 -29.14 -13.13
C LYS A 114 -5.52 -28.32 -12.03
N LEU A 115 -5.34 -28.88 -10.83
CA LEU A 115 -4.58 -28.26 -9.74
C LEU A 115 -3.13 -27.95 -10.17
N CYS A 116 -2.44 -28.89 -10.83
CA CYS A 116 -1.10 -28.62 -11.35
C CYS A 116 -1.08 -27.50 -12.41
N ILE A 117 -2.10 -27.42 -13.26
CA ILE A 117 -2.19 -26.37 -14.29
C ILE A 117 -2.44 -25.00 -13.65
N CYS A 118 -3.28 -24.92 -12.62
CA CYS A 118 -3.57 -23.66 -11.93
C CYS A 118 -2.41 -23.17 -11.05
N CYS A 119 -1.52 -24.06 -10.59
CA CYS A 119 -0.35 -23.71 -9.78
C CYS A 119 0.95 -23.54 -10.59
N PHE A 120 0.86 -23.39 -11.91
CA PHE A 120 2.04 -23.36 -12.79
C PHE A 120 2.13 -22.05 -13.57
N ASP A 121 3.20 -21.30 -13.32
CA ASP A 121 3.47 -20.00 -13.96
C ASP A 121 4.15 -20.11 -15.34
N GLY A 122 4.52 -21.33 -15.75
CA GLY A 122 5.20 -21.58 -17.01
C GLY A 122 4.27 -21.90 -18.19
N PRO A 123 4.85 -22.23 -19.36
CA PRO A 123 4.08 -22.49 -20.58
C PRO A 123 3.24 -23.78 -20.50
N VAL A 124 1.91 -23.65 -20.69
CA VAL A 124 0.96 -24.76 -20.73
C VAL A 124 0.47 -25.03 -22.16
N LEU A 125 0.55 -26.29 -22.61
CA LEU A 125 0.03 -26.75 -23.90
C LEU A 125 -1.13 -27.72 -23.71
N VAL A 126 -2.25 -27.50 -24.40
CA VAL A 126 -3.37 -28.44 -24.44
C VAL A 126 -3.66 -28.90 -25.88
N SER A 127 -3.81 -30.21 -26.08
CA SER A 127 -4.14 -30.79 -27.39
C SER A 127 -5.48 -31.54 -27.35
N PRO A 128 -6.58 -30.88 -27.78
CA PRO A 128 -7.92 -31.44 -27.67
C PRO A 128 -8.13 -32.67 -28.56
N ALA A 129 -8.84 -33.69 -28.06
CA ALA A 129 -9.32 -34.82 -28.87
C ALA A 129 -10.69 -35.32 -28.43
N MET A 130 -11.61 -35.44 -29.39
CA MET A 130 -13.00 -35.80 -29.16
C MET A 130 -13.73 -36.17 -30.46
N HIS A 131 -15.01 -36.54 -30.37
CA HIS A 131 -15.85 -36.76 -31.55
C HIS A 131 -16.05 -35.44 -32.33
N SER A 132 -16.21 -35.51 -33.66
CA SER A 132 -16.36 -34.33 -34.54
C SER A 132 -17.50 -33.39 -34.15
N LYS A 133 -18.63 -33.95 -33.73
CA LYS A 133 -19.77 -33.17 -33.18
C LYS A 133 -19.44 -32.40 -31.90
N MET A 134 -18.57 -32.95 -31.05
CA MET A 134 -18.11 -32.25 -29.84
C MET A 134 -17.09 -31.16 -30.21
N ALA A 135 -16.18 -31.47 -31.14
CA ALA A 135 -15.18 -30.52 -31.63
C ALA A 135 -15.81 -29.29 -32.29
N GLY A 136 -16.93 -29.46 -33.01
CA GLY A 136 -17.69 -28.37 -33.62
C GLY A 136 -18.74 -27.71 -32.73
N HIS A 137 -18.78 -28.03 -31.42
CA HIS A 137 -19.78 -27.45 -30.52
C HIS A 137 -19.37 -26.02 -30.11
N PRO A 138 -20.25 -25.00 -30.15
CA PRO A 138 -19.91 -23.62 -29.81
C PRO A 138 -19.27 -23.46 -28.42
N LEU A 139 -19.80 -24.17 -27.41
CA LEU A 139 -19.23 -24.15 -26.06
C LEU A 139 -17.78 -24.64 -26.01
N HIS A 140 -17.41 -25.59 -26.88
CA HIS A 140 -16.04 -26.07 -26.95
C HIS A 140 -15.12 -25.02 -27.60
N HIS A 141 -15.58 -24.37 -28.68
CA HIS A 141 -14.84 -23.27 -29.31
C HIS A 141 -14.62 -22.10 -28.35
N GLN A 142 -15.66 -21.66 -27.64
CA GLN A 142 -15.55 -20.60 -26.64
C GLN A 142 -14.62 -20.97 -25.47
N ALA A 143 -14.59 -22.24 -25.07
CA ALA A 143 -13.66 -22.70 -24.06
C ALA A 143 -12.21 -22.65 -24.56
N LEU A 144 -11.95 -23.06 -25.81
CA LEU A 144 -10.60 -22.96 -26.41
C LEU A 144 -10.16 -21.52 -26.62
N GLU A 145 -11.07 -20.61 -26.98
CA GLU A 145 -10.79 -19.17 -27.08
C GLU A 145 -10.40 -18.57 -25.73
N ARG A 146 -11.14 -18.91 -24.67
CA ARG A 146 -10.80 -18.49 -23.30
C ARG A 146 -9.43 -19.01 -22.86
N LEU A 147 -9.13 -20.29 -23.09
CA LEU A 147 -7.83 -20.85 -22.75
C LEU A 147 -6.68 -20.15 -23.50
N ASN A 148 -6.83 -19.90 -24.81
CA ASN A 148 -5.83 -19.15 -25.57
C ASN A 148 -5.66 -17.71 -25.08
N ALA A 149 -6.76 -17.02 -24.71
CA ALA A 149 -6.70 -15.67 -24.16
C ALA A 149 -5.99 -15.61 -22.81
N SER A 150 -6.07 -16.69 -22.02
CA SER A 150 -5.36 -16.87 -20.75
C SER A 150 -3.90 -17.36 -20.91
N GLY A 151 -3.32 -17.30 -22.13
CA GLY A 151 -1.93 -17.67 -22.37
C GLY A 151 -1.65 -19.18 -22.55
N ILE A 152 -2.67 -20.04 -22.47
CA ILE A 152 -2.52 -21.49 -22.68
C ILE A 152 -2.47 -21.79 -24.18
N THR A 153 -1.41 -22.46 -24.63
CA THR A 153 -1.23 -22.83 -26.05
C THR A 153 -2.15 -23.99 -26.44
N VAL A 154 -3.12 -23.75 -27.32
CA VAL A 154 -4.01 -24.79 -27.84
C VAL A 154 -3.49 -25.33 -29.18
N VAL A 155 -3.09 -26.60 -29.23
CA VAL A 155 -2.82 -27.31 -30.50
C VAL A 155 -4.12 -27.95 -31.01
N PRO A 156 -4.73 -27.43 -32.09
CA PRO A 156 -6.06 -27.86 -32.52
C PRO A 156 -6.05 -29.31 -33.02
N SER A 157 -7.19 -29.97 -32.83
CA SER A 157 -7.40 -31.31 -33.37
C SER A 157 -7.37 -31.35 -34.90
N GLU A 158 -6.82 -32.43 -35.46
CA GLU A 158 -6.78 -32.69 -36.89
C GLU A 158 -8.13 -33.19 -37.44
N SER A 159 -8.31 -33.05 -38.75
CA SER A 159 -9.38 -33.71 -39.49
C SER A 159 -8.93 -35.08 -39.99
N GLY A 160 -9.65 -36.13 -39.63
CA GLY A 160 -9.35 -37.47 -40.14
C GLY A 160 -10.34 -38.52 -39.64
N ARG A 161 -10.04 -39.80 -39.90
CA ARG A 161 -10.87 -40.91 -39.45
C ARG A 161 -10.84 -41.04 -37.92
N LEU A 162 -12.01 -40.98 -37.30
CA LEU A 162 -12.22 -41.10 -35.85
C LEU A 162 -12.56 -42.54 -35.46
N ALA A 163 -12.54 -42.84 -34.16
CA ALA A 163 -12.88 -44.16 -33.62
C ALA A 163 -14.33 -44.59 -33.93
N SER A 164 -15.24 -43.63 -34.14
CA SER A 164 -16.63 -43.89 -34.57
C SER A 164 -16.72 -44.41 -36.02
N GLY A 165 -15.63 -44.35 -36.79
CA GLY A 165 -15.59 -44.67 -38.21
C GLY A 165 -15.90 -43.48 -39.12
N GLU A 166 -16.42 -42.38 -38.57
CA GLU A 166 -16.64 -41.12 -39.27
C GLU A 166 -15.32 -40.38 -39.54
N SER A 167 -15.32 -39.44 -40.49
CA SER A 167 -14.18 -38.55 -40.75
C SER A 167 -14.57 -37.11 -40.47
N GLY A 168 -13.76 -36.39 -39.71
CA GLY A 168 -14.00 -35.00 -39.34
C GLY A 168 -12.93 -34.47 -38.39
N GLN A 169 -13.02 -33.20 -38.03
CA GLN A 169 -12.19 -32.54 -37.02
C GLN A 169 -12.41 -33.21 -35.65
N GLY A 170 -11.41 -33.22 -34.77
CA GLY A 170 -11.49 -33.93 -33.47
C GLY A 170 -10.46 -35.05 -33.30
N ARG A 171 -9.70 -35.38 -34.35
CA ARG A 171 -8.63 -36.37 -34.29
C ARG A 171 -7.43 -35.79 -33.56
N LEU A 172 -6.87 -36.51 -32.60
CA LEU A 172 -5.66 -36.08 -31.90
C LEU A 172 -4.49 -35.96 -32.90
N PRO A 173 -3.74 -34.83 -32.92
CA PRO A 173 -2.53 -34.64 -33.73
C PRO A 173 -1.52 -35.78 -33.55
N GLU A 174 -0.53 -35.86 -34.44
CA GLU A 174 0.58 -36.81 -34.23
C GLU A 174 1.59 -36.28 -33.19
N PRO A 175 2.23 -37.15 -32.38
CA PRO A 175 3.15 -36.73 -31.31
C PRO A 175 4.27 -35.79 -31.77
N GLU A 176 4.77 -35.96 -32.99
CA GLU A 176 5.82 -35.13 -33.58
C GLU A 176 5.42 -33.65 -33.67
N VAL A 177 4.12 -33.36 -33.84
CA VAL A 177 3.59 -31.99 -33.84
C VAL A 177 3.69 -31.38 -32.45
N ILE A 178 3.38 -32.17 -31.41
CA ILE A 178 3.41 -31.71 -30.03
C ILE A 178 4.85 -31.45 -29.57
N VAL A 179 5.79 -32.33 -29.92
CA VAL A 179 7.21 -32.12 -29.58
C VAL A 179 7.74 -30.83 -30.20
N ALA A 180 7.45 -30.57 -31.48
CA ALA A 180 7.87 -29.34 -32.14
C ALA A 180 7.29 -28.08 -31.47
N GLU A 181 6.06 -28.15 -30.98
CA GLU A 181 5.42 -27.02 -30.29
C GLU A 181 5.97 -26.81 -28.87
N VAL A 182 6.25 -27.89 -28.13
CA VAL A 182 6.92 -27.82 -26.82
C VAL A 182 8.32 -27.22 -26.97
N GLU A 183 9.08 -27.67 -27.96
CA GLU A 183 10.39 -27.10 -28.29
C GLU A 183 10.30 -25.62 -28.65
N ARG A 184 9.22 -25.19 -29.31
CA ARG A 184 8.94 -23.78 -29.64
C ARG A 184 8.57 -22.96 -28.41
N MET A 185 7.70 -23.47 -27.54
CA MET A 185 7.25 -22.77 -26.32
C MET A 185 8.40 -22.56 -25.34
N LEU A 186 9.39 -23.45 -25.35
CA LEU A 186 10.57 -23.38 -24.49
C LEU A 186 11.78 -22.71 -25.17
N GLN A 187 11.62 -22.14 -26.38
CA GLN A 187 12.68 -21.34 -27.01
C GLN A 187 12.77 -19.95 -26.36
N SER A 188 13.98 -19.50 -26.04
CA SER A 188 14.26 -18.14 -25.51
C SER A 188 13.80 -17.09 -26.53
N ASN A 189 13.20 -15.97 -26.10
CA ASN A 189 12.86 -14.82 -26.96
C ASN A 189 13.76 -13.60 -26.67
N ASP A 190 14.96 -13.84 -26.18
CA ASP A 190 15.95 -12.83 -25.76
C ASP A 190 16.43 -11.88 -26.88
N LEU A 191 16.12 -12.16 -28.14
CA LEU A 191 16.46 -11.31 -29.29
C LEU A 191 15.24 -10.72 -30.01
N SER A 192 14.05 -10.78 -29.42
CA SER A 192 12.77 -10.36 -30.04
C SER A 192 12.75 -8.93 -30.61
N ASP A 193 13.56 -8.01 -30.05
CA ASP A 193 13.67 -6.62 -30.52
C ASP A 193 14.97 -6.31 -31.30
N SER A 194 15.79 -7.32 -31.62
CA SER A 194 17.12 -7.13 -32.22
C SER A 194 17.16 -7.39 -33.73
N LYS A 195 17.85 -6.53 -34.48
CA LYS A 195 18.10 -6.65 -35.93
C LYS A 195 19.52 -7.14 -36.21
N LEU A 196 19.64 -8.35 -36.73
CA LEU A 196 20.92 -9.01 -36.99
C LEU A 196 21.23 -9.10 -38.50
N LEU A 197 22.41 -8.61 -38.89
CA LEU A 197 22.97 -8.77 -40.24
C LEU A 197 24.04 -9.87 -40.22
N ILE A 198 23.81 -10.96 -40.95
CA ILE A 198 24.69 -12.13 -40.94
C ILE A 198 25.20 -12.39 -42.36
N SER A 199 26.50 -12.62 -42.53
CA SER A 199 27.07 -13.07 -43.81
C SER A 199 27.38 -14.56 -43.80
N ALA A 200 27.16 -15.24 -44.94
CA ALA A 200 27.41 -16.67 -45.06
C ALA A 200 27.94 -17.08 -46.44
N GLY A 201 28.60 -18.24 -46.50
CA GLY A 201 29.03 -18.87 -47.76
C GLY A 201 30.39 -18.38 -48.29
N PRO A 202 30.85 -18.94 -49.41
CA PRO A 202 32.07 -18.53 -50.10
C PRO A 202 31.82 -17.32 -51.01
N THR A 203 32.86 -16.65 -51.50
CA THR A 203 32.76 -15.71 -52.64
C THR A 203 33.46 -16.29 -53.87
N ARG A 204 32.98 -15.94 -55.06
CA ARG A 204 33.47 -16.40 -56.37
C ARG A 204 34.00 -15.22 -57.17
N GLU A 205 35.32 -15.10 -57.24
CA GLU A 205 36.00 -14.05 -58.00
C GLU A 205 36.21 -14.50 -59.45
N ALA A 206 35.43 -13.94 -60.38
CA ALA A 206 35.44 -14.32 -61.78
C ALA A 206 36.80 -14.09 -62.45
N LEU A 207 37.31 -15.12 -63.12
CA LEU A 207 38.45 -15.06 -64.04
C LEU A 207 37.99 -14.71 -65.45
N ASP A 208 36.91 -15.37 -65.86
CA ASP A 208 36.20 -15.24 -67.13
C ASP A 208 34.71 -15.62 -66.89
N PRO A 209 33.80 -15.53 -67.88
CA PRO A 209 32.38 -15.87 -67.67
C PRO A 209 32.10 -17.34 -67.27
N VAL A 210 33.11 -18.20 -67.19
CA VAL A 210 32.98 -19.64 -66.89
C VAL A 210 33.76 -20.07 -65.65
N ARG A 211 34.89 -19.40 -65.35
CA ARG A 211 35.81 -19.79 -64.28
C ARG A 211 35.94 -18.70 -63.23
N PHE A 212 36.14 -19.11 -61.98
CA PHE A 212 36.29 -18.21 -60.84
C PHE A 212 37.26 -18.80 -59.80
N LEU A 213 37.76 -17.96 -58.91
CA LEU A 213 38.47 -18.34 -57.69
C LEU A 213 37.47 -18.35 -56.52
N THR A 214 37.53 -19.38 -55.68
CA THR A 214 36.66 -19.53 -54.50
C THR A 214 37.37 -20.33 -53.40
N ASN A 215 36.85 -20.26 -52.18
CA ASN A 215 37.19 -21.19 -51.10
C ASN A 215 36.15 -22.33 -50.98
N ARG A 216 36.38 -23.23 -50.01
CA ARG A 216 35.56 -24.44 -49.77
C ARG A 216 34.40 -24.23 -48.80
N SER A 217 34.03 -22.99 -48.48
CA SER A 217 32.94 -22.74 -47.54
C SER A 217 31.63 -23.33 -48.04
N SER A 218 30.97 -24.08 -47.16
CA SER A 218 29.64 -24.62 -47.40
C SER A 218 28.52 -23.66 -47.00
N GLY A 219 28.85 -22.55 -46.34
CA GLY A 219 27.88 -21.60 -45.77
C GLY A 219 27.13 -22.08 -44.52
N LYS A 220 27.22 -23.37 -44.16
CA LYS A 220 26.44 -23.99 -43.07
C LYS A 220 26.52 -23.24 -41.72
N MET A 221 27.66 -22.65 -41.36
CA MET A 221 27.81 -21.94 -40.08
C MET A 221 26.98 -20.65 -40.03
N GLY A 222 27.07 -19.81 -41.07
CA GLY A 222 26.29 -18.58 -41.15
C GLY A 222 24.79 -18.83 -41.28
N PHE A 223 24.38 -19.92 -41.93
CA PHE A 223 22.97 -20.33 -41.97
C PHE A 223 22.47 -20.82 -40.59
N ALA A 224 23.30 -21.57 -39.85
CA ALA A 224 22.95 -21.99 -38.49
C ALA A 224 22.80 -20.80 -37.53
N LEU A 225 23.65 -19.78 -37.65
CA LEU A 225 23.52 -18.50 -36.91
C LEU A 225 22.21 -17.78 -37.25
N ALA A 226 21.83 -17.74 -38.52
CA ALA A 226 20.57 -17.13 -38.93
C ALA A 226 19.34 -17.90 -38.43
N GLU A 227 19.36 -19.24 -38.49
CA GLU A 227 18.28 -20.08 -37.95
C GLU A 227 18.11 -19.92 -36.45
N GLU A 228 19.23 -19.91 -35.71
CA GLU A 228 19.20 -19.81 -34.25
C GLU A 228 18.81 -18.39 -33.79
N ALA A 229 19.26 -17.33 -34.46
CA ALA A 229 18.85 -15.96 -34.16
C ALA A 229 17.35 -15.75 -34.40
N LEU A 230 16.81 -16.28 -35.50
CA LEU A 230 15.36 -16.26 -35.78
C LEU A 230 14.56 -17.04 -34.72
N ALA A 231 15.07 -18.20 -34.29
CA ALA A 231 14.45 -19.00 -33.24
C ALA A 231 14.40 -18.28 -31.88
N ARG A 232 15.26 -17.27 -31.69
CA ARG A 232 15.32 -16.41 -30.51
C ARG A 232 14.56 -15.08 -30.63
N GLY A 233 13.83 -14.90 -31.72
CA GLY A 233 12.99 -13.72 -31.97
C GLY A 233 13.62 -12.62 -32.83
N ALA A 234 14.90 -12.73 -33.24
CA ALA A 234 15.58 -11.67 -33.99
C ALA A 234 15.02 -11.43 -35.40
N GLU A 235 15.04 -10.18 -35.86
CA GLU A 235 14.88 -9.85 -37.28
C GLU A 235 16.22 -10.07 -38.01
N VAL A 236 16.29 -11.07 -38.91
CA VAL A 236 17.56 -11.46 -39.54
C VAL A 236 17.61 -11.10 -41.03
N THR A 237 18.67 -10.37 -41.42
CA THR A 237 19.09 -10.23 -42.83
C THR A 237 20.34 -11.06 -43.11
N LEU A 238 20.26 -11.97 -44.08
CA LEU A 238 21.31 -12.92 -44.43
C LEU A 238 21.94 -12.58 -45.80
N VAL A 239 23.17 -12.08 -45.82
CA VAL A 239 23.95 -11.86 -47.05
C VAL A 239 24.72 -13.13 -47.40
N SER A 240 24.27 -13.84 -48.43
CA SER A 240 24.81 -15.15 -48.78
C SER A 240 25.61 -15.13 -50.07
N GLY A 241 26.83 -15.65 -50.02
CA GLY A 241 27.55 -16.12 -51.19
C GLY A 241 26.89 -17.35 -51.84
N PRO A 242 27.37 -17.83 -53.00
CA PRO A 242 26.74 -18.90 -53.76
C PRO A 242 26.79 -20.27 -53.05
N VAL A 243 25.66 -20.65 -52.44
CA VAL A 243 25.41 -21.95 -51.79
C VAL A 243 24.02 -22.49 -52.15
N ALA A 244 23.84 -23.81 -52.05
CA ALA A 244 22.57 -24.50 -52.31
C ALA A 244 21.75 -24.77 -51.04
N LEU A 245 21.90 -23.92 -50.01
CA LEU A 245 21.13 -24.00 -48.76
C LEU A 245 19.81 -23.24 -48.91
N SER A 246 18.73 -23.79 -48.35
CA SER A 246 17.43 -23.13 -48.25
C SER A 246 17.51 -21.93 -47.30
N THR A 247 16.83 -20.84 -47.64
CA THR A 247 16.72 -19.68 -46.75
C THR A 247 15.94 -20.05 -45.49
N PRO A 248 16.45 -19.75 -44.28
CA PRO A 248 15.70 -19.90 -43.04
C PRO A 248 14.37 -19.14 -43.08
N ARG A 249 13.29 -19.75 -42.59
CA ARG A 249 11.95 -19.15 -42.63
C ARG A 249 11.92 -17.91 -41.74
N GLY A 250 11.65 -16.73 -42.32
CA GLY A 250 11.67 -15.44 -41.61
C GLY A 250 12.90 -14.58 -41.93
N ALA A 251 14.00 -15.15 -42.46
CA ALA A 251 15.18 -14.36 -42.84
C ALA A 251 15.00 -13.67 -44.20
N ARG A 252 15.45 -12.42 -44.29
CA ARG A 252 15.61 -11.70 -45.55
C ARG A 252 16.97 -12.07 -46.18
N ARG A 253 16.98 -12.84 -47.26
CA ARG A 253 18.23 -13.23 -47.94
C ARG A 253 18.62 -12.27 -49.06
N ILE A 254 19.90 -11.91 -49.13
CA ILE A 254 20.53 -11.16 -50.22
C ILE A 254 21.63 -12.03 -50.82
N ASP A 255 21.44 -12.48 -52.07
CA ASP A 255 22.44 -13.28 -52.77
C ASP A 255 23.51 -12.39 -53.44
N VAL A 256 24.77 -12.74 -53.22
CA VAL A 256 25.94 -12.08 -53.81
C VAL A 256 26.89 -13.12 -54.39
N GLU A 257 27.68 -12.75 -55.39
CA GLU A 257 28.63 -13.67 -56.03
C GLU A 257 30.08 -13.37 -55.63
N SER A 258 30.49 -12.10 -55.61
CA SER A 258 31.87 -11.66 -55.33
C SER A 258 32.02 -10.94 -53.99
N ALA A 259 33.26 -10.81 -53.52
CA ALA A 259 33.63 -10.05 -52.33
C ALA A 259 33.21 -8.58 -52.43
N GLU A 260 33.33 -7.95 -53.62
CA GLU A 260 32.88 -6.57 -53.84
C GLU A 260 31.37 -6.41 -53.72
N GLN A 261 30.60 -7.38 -54.24
CA GLN A 261 29.14 -7.37 -54.10
C GLN A 261 28.72 -7.62 -52.65
N MET A 262 29.41 -8.52 -51.94
CA MET A 262 29.18 -8.76 -50.53
C MET A 262 29.46 -7.51 -49.69
N ALA A 263 30.58 -6.82 -49.94
CA ALA A 263 30.94 -5.58 -49.30
C ALA A 263 29.85 -4.50 -49.52
N ALA A 264 29.40 -4.33 -50.77
CA ALA A 264 28.35 -3.38 -51.11
C ALA A 264 27.01 -3.72 -50.45
N ALA A 265 26.62 -5.00 -50.44
CA ALA A 265 25.37 -5.45 -49.81
C ALA A 265 25.37 -5.20 -48.31
N ILE A 266 26.47 -5.58 -47.62
CA ILE A 266 26.64 -5.34 -46.19
C ILE A 266 26.61 -3.84 -45.92
N LYS A 267 27.43 -3.04 -46.60
CA LYS A 267 27.48 -1.58 -46.42
C LYS A 267 26.12 -0.89 -46.60
N SER A 268 25.31 -1.36 -47.55
CA SER A 268 23.97 -0.80 -47.79
C SER A 268 22.92 -1.21 -46.76
N THR A 269 23.13 -2.34 -46.06
CA THR A 269 22.16 -2.93 -45.13
C THR A 269 22.54 -2.66 -43.67
N LEU A 270 23.80 -2.36 -43.40
CA LEU A 270 24.33 -2.15 -42.05
C LEU A 270 23.65 -1.03 -41.24
N PRO A 271 23.22 0.11 -41.83
CA PRO A 271 22.54 1.16 -41.06
C PRO A 271 21.27 0.65 -40.37
N GLY A 272 21.20 0.81 -39.04
CA GLY A 272 20.05 0.40 -38.22
C GLY A 272 20.03 -1.08 -37.84
N MET A 273 21.14 -1.80 -38.00
CA MET A 273 21.33 -3.16 -37.46
C MET A 273 21.97 -3.09 -36.07
N ASP A 274 21.56 -3.96 -35.16
CA ASP A 274 22.08 -4.05 -33.80
C ASP A 274 23.36 -4.88 -33.74
N ALA A 275 23.49 -5.91 -34.59
CA ALA A 275 24.70 -6.70 -34.69
C ALA A 275 25.06 -7.12 -36.12
N LEU A 276 26.36 -7.19 -36.41
CA LEU A 276 26.94 -7.75 -37.65
C LEU A 276 27.75 -9.00 -37.34
N ILE A 277 27.35 -10.14 -37.91
CA ILE A 277 28.06 -11.42 -37.76
C ILE A 277 28.67 -11.85 -39.09
N MET A 278 29.99 -11.73 -39.21
CA MET A 278 30.74 -11.98 -40.45
C MET A 278 31.22 -13.43 -40.56
N ALA A 279 30.28 -14.36 -40.79
CA ALA A 279 30.57 -15.79 -40.93
C ALA A 279 30.86 -16.25 -42.38
N ALA A 280 30.78 -15.35 -43.37
CA ALA A 280 31.16 -15.65 -44.74
C ALA A 280 32.67 -15.86 -44.89
N ALA A 281 33.06 -16.82 -45.72
CA ALA A 281 34.44 -16.98 -46.13
C ALA A 281 34.67 -16.12 -47.38
N VAL A 282 35.15 -14.90 -47.18
CA VAL A 282 35.48 -13.97 -48.27
C VAL A 282 36.83 -14.33 -48.87
N ALA A 283 36.97 -14.26 -50.20
CA ALA A 283 38.25 -14.54 -50.87
C ALA A 283 39.23 -13.38 -50.63
N ASP A 284 40.47 -13.68 -50.26
CA ASP A 284 41.50 -12.65 -49.99
C ASP A 284 41.99 -11.94 -51.26
N PHE A 285 41.92 -12.64 -52.39
CA PHE A 285 42.46 -12.18 -53.67
C PHE A 285 41.47 -12.38 -54.80
N ARG A 286 41.46 -11.43 -55.72
CA ARG A 286 40.71 -11.49 -56.98
C ARG A 286 41.61 -11.22 -58.18
N PRO A 287 41.25 -11.70 -59.37
CA PRO A 287 41.94 -11.35 -60.60
C PRO A 287 41.98 -9.83 -60.79
N GLN A 288 43.15 -9.28 -61.12
CA GLN A 288 43.28 -7.85 -61.43
C GLN A 288 42.50 -7.47 -62.69
N ASN A 289 42.49 -8.37 -63.67
CA ASN A 289 41.75 -8.22 -64.94
C ASN A 289 40.82 -9.42 -65.14
N ILE A 290 39.52 -9.15 -65.31
CA ILE A 290 38.51 -10.16 -65.64
C ILE A 290 38.37 -10.23 -67.16
N ALA A 291 38.55 -11.42 -67.75
CA ALA A 291 38.41 -11.58 -69.20
C ALA A 291 36.92 -11.53 -69.60
N SER A 292 36.58 -10.76 -70.64
CA SER A 292 35.20 -10.70 -71.19
C SER A 292 34.77 -11.97 -71.93
N HIS A 293 35.68 -12.92 -72.12
CA HIS A 293 35.47 -14.18 -72.84
C HIS A 293 36.28 -15.31 -72.19
N LYS A 294 35.83 -16.55 -72.38
CA LYS A 294 36.48 -17.75 -71.85
C LYS A 294 37.95 -17.83 -72.29
N LEU A 295 38.87 -17.93 -71.32
CA LEU A 295 40.31 -18.07 -71.60
C LEU A 295 40.59 -19.40 -72.32
N LYS A 296 41.18 -19.31 -73.52
CA LYS A 296 41.49 -20.47 -74.38
C LYS A 296 42.78 -21.17 -73.94
N LYS A 297 42.82 -22.50 -74.11
CA LYS A 297 43.98 -23.33 -73.79
C LYS A 297 45.12 -23.02 -74.78
N GLY A 298 46.07 -22.15 -74.40
CA GLY A 298 47.23 -21.76 -75.22
C GLY A 298 47.65 -20.29 -75.14
N ASP A 299 46.89 -19.44 -74.45
CA ASP A 299 47.22 -18.02 -74.32
C ASP A 299 48.43 -17.81 -73.39
N ARG A 300 49.46 -17.08 -73.82
CA ARG A 300 50.72 -16.90 -73.05
C ARG A 300 50.49 -16.09 -71.77
N ASN A 301 49.44 -15.26 -71.75
CA ASN A 301 48.98 -14.54 -70.56
C ASN A 301 48.06 -15.39 -69.65
N ALA A 302 47.57 -16.57 -70.08
CA ALA A 302 46.77 -17.45 -69.24
C ALA A 302 47.61 -18.28 -68.23
N ALA A 303 48.94 -18.24 -68.33
CA ALA A 303 49.85 -18.90 -67.41
C ALA A 303 50.15 -18.06 -66.15
N ASN A 304 49.97 -16.75 -66.20
CA ASN A 304 50.22 -15.83 -65.10
C ASN A 304 48.95 -15.06 -64.76
N LEU A 305 48.32 -15.41 -63.62
CA LEU A 305 47.18 -14.68 -63.10
C LEU A 305 47.66 -13.60 -62.13
N GLU A 306 47.56 -12.33 -62.54
CA GLU A 306 47.81 -11.22 -61.63
C GLU A 306 46.63 -11.07 -60.67
N LEU A 307 46.92 -11.12 -59.38
CA LEU A 307 45.95 -11.03 -58.30
C LEU A 307 46.09 -9.69 -57.59
N LYS A 308 44.95 -9.06 -57.30
CA LYS A 308 44.85 -7.93 -56.37
C LYS A 308 44.07 -8.37 -55.14
N ARG A 309 44.28 -7.70 -54.01
CA ARG A 309 43.52 -7.98 -52.78
C ARG A 309 42.04 -7.61 -52.96
N CYS A 310 41.17 -8.41 -52.35
CA CYS A 310 39.77 -8.07 -52.20
C CYS A 310 39.58 -7.01 -51.10
N PRO A 311 38.42 -6.32 -51.08
CA PRO A 311 38.03 -5.44 -49.97
C PRO A 311 38.04 -6.19 -48.64
N ASP A 312 38.61 -5.58 -47.60
CA ASP A 312 38.50 -6.10 -46.24
C ASP A 312 37.23 -5.55 -45.60
N ILE A 313 36.13 -6.28 -45.78
CA ILE A 313 34.78 -5.83 -45.41
C ILE A 313 34.71 -5.41 -43.94
N LEU A 314 35.39 -6.12 -43.04
CA LEU A 314 35.43 -5.81 -41.60
C LEU A 314 36.23 -4.53 -41.30
N ALA A 315 37.34 -4.30 -42.02
CA ALA A 315 38.13 -3.07 -41.87
C ALA A 315 37.45 -1.84 -42.49
N GLU A 316 36.49 -2.04 -43.40
CA GLU A 316 35.72 -0.98 -44.06
C GLU A 316 34.42 -0.61 -43.33
N VAL A 317 34.11 -1.25 -42.19
CA VAL A 317 33.02 -0.82 -41.29
C VAL A 317 33.44 0.48 -40.62
N VAL A 318 32.98 1.60 -41.16
CA VAL A 318 33.27 2.94 -40.63
C VAL A 318 32.56 3.16 -39.28
N PRO A 319 33.16 3.91 -38.33
CA PRO A 319 32.58 4.14 -37.01
C PRO A 319 31.13 4.64 -37.03
N GLU A 320 30.80 5.51 -37.99
CA GLU A 320 29.49 6.15 -38.15
C GLU A 320 28.34 5.19 -38.51
N ALA A 321 28.65 3.99 -39.03
CA ALA A 321 27.67 2.99 -39.43
C ALA A 321 27.89 1.63 -38.72
N ARG A 322 28.71 1.61 -37.66
CA ARG A 322 29.04 0.39 -36.91
C ARG A 322 27.84 -0.02 -36.04
N PRO A 323 27.40 -1.30 -36.10
CA PRO A 323 26.38 -1.80 -35.20
C PRO A 323 26.95 -1.95 -33.78
N ARG A 324 26.07 -2.16 -32.78
CA ARG A 324 26.46 -2.28 -31.37
C ARG A 324 27.44 -3.43 -31.16
N VAL A 325 27.20 -4.56 -31.83
CA VAL A 325 28.07 -5.75 -31.75
C VAL A 325 28.58 -6.16 -33.14
N VAL A 326 29.88 -6.36 -33.29
CA VAL A 326 30.54 -6.87 -34.51
C VAL A 326 31.30 -8.15 -34.19
N VAL A 327 30.89 -9.25 -34.82
CA VAL A 327 31.48 -10.58 -34.64
C VAL A 327 32.23 -10.99 -35.91
N GLY A 328 33.52 -11.29 -35.78
CA GLY A 328 34.34 -11.85 -36.85
C GLY A 328 34.53 -13.37 -36.72
N PHE A 329 34.94 -14.01 -37.81
CA PHE A 329 35.37 -15.40 -37.81
C PHE A 329 36.84 -15.48 -38.24
N ALA A 330 37.64 -16.20 -37.46
CA ALA A 330 39.01 -16.52 -37.78
C ALA A 330 39.16 -18.02 -38.07
N MET A 331 40.11 -18.32 -38.94
CA MET A 331 40.46 -19.68 -39.30
C MET A 331 41.94 -19.70 -39.65
N GLU A 332 42.74 -20.45 -38.92
CA GLU A 332 44.18 -20.63 -39.14
C GLU A 332 44.61 -22.05 -38.77
N THR A 333 45.72 -22.52 -39.37
CA THR A 333 46.25 -23.87 -39.17
C THR A 333 47.43 -23.94 -38.21
N SER A 334 47.98 -22.80 -37.78
CA SER A 334 49.09 -22.66 -36.84
C SER A 334 48.96 -21.33 -36.12
N GLU A 335 49.16 -21.29 -34.79
CA GLU A 335 49.06 -20.08 -33.96
C GLU A 335 47.66 -19.40 -34.00
N LEU A 336 46.60 -20.22 -33.99
CA LEU A 336 45.20 -19.78 -34.16
C LEU A 336 44.76 -18.69 -33.17
N LEU A 337 45.05 -18.85 -31.87
CA LEU A 337 44.57 -17.92 -30.84
C LEU A 337 45.29 -16.57 -30.92
N SER A 338 46.62 -16.54 -31.05
CA SER A 338 47.38 -15.29 -31.19
C SER A 338 47.02 -14.55 -32.48
N GLY A 339 46.81 -15.27 -33.58
CA GLY A 339 46.32 -14.69 -34.84
C GLY A 339 44.89 -14.17 -34.76
N ALA A 340 44.01 -14.83 -34.00
CA ALA A 340 42.64 -14.39 -33.77
C ALA A 340 42.59 -13.12 -32.88
N SER A 341 43.33 -13.08 -31.78
CA SER A 341 43.46 -11.87 -30.93
C SER A 341 44.00 -10.68 -31.71
N ALA A 342 45.05 -10.87 -32.53
CA ALA A 342 45.58 -9.79 -33.36
C ALA A 342 44.56 -9.26 -34.39
N LYS A 343 43.69 -10.13 -34.92
CA LYS A 343 42.60 -9.73 -35.84
C LYS A 343 41.44 -9.05 -35.12
N LEU A 344 41.12 -9.49 -33.90
CA LEU A 344 40.10 -8.87 -33.04
C LEU A 344 40.44 -7.38 -32.83
N GLU A 345 41.68 -7.09 -32.43
CA GLU A 345 42.18 -5.73 -32.23
C GLU A 345 42.28 -4.97 -33.57
N ALA A 346 42.97 -5.52 -34.57
CA ALA A 346 43.24 -4.81 -35.82
C ALA A 346 41.97 -4.47 -36.62
N LYS A 347 40.88 -5.24 -36.45
CA LYS A 347 39.60 -5.05 -37.12
C LYS A 347 38.50 -4.48 -36.21
N ASN A 348 38.85 -4.08 -34.98
CA ASN A 348 37.94 -3.46 -34.01
C ASN A 348 36.63 -4.25 -33.77
N LEU A 349 36.78 -5.57 -33.59
CA LEU A 349 35.69 -6.51 -33.35
C LEU A 349 35.38 -6.60 -31.85
N ASP A 350 34.13 -6.92 -31.51
CA ASP A 350 33.73 -7.19 -30.12
C ASP A 350 33.94 -8.67 -29.77
N LEU A 351 33.72 -9.55 -30.75
CA LEU A 351 33.96 -10.99 -30.64
C LEU A 351 34.68 -11.51 -31.89
N ILE A 352 35.55 -12.51 -31.72
CA ILE A 352 36.07 -13.31 -32.83
C ILE A 352 35.94 -14.80 -32.52
N VAL A 353 35.32 -15.53 -33.45
CA VAL A 353 35.15 -16.99 -33.37
C VAL A 353 36.29 -17.66 -34.12
N ALA A 354 37.24 -18.23 -33.38
CA ALA A 354 38.41 -18.91 -33.92
C ALA A 354 38.09 -20.39 -34.16
N ASN A 355 38.03 -20.79 -35.43
CA ASN A 355 37.76 -22.18 -35.82
C ASN A 355 39.06 -23.01 -35.87
N ASP A 356 39.14 -24.07 -35.07
CA ASP A 356 40.25 -25.02 -35.12
C ASP A 356 40.00 -26.11 -36.17
N LEU A 357 40.81 -26.11 -37.23
CA LEU A 357 40.74 -27.11 -38.31
C LEU A 357 41.65 -28.33 -38.08
N SER A 358 42.45 -28.35 -37.01
CA SER A 358 43.37 -29.45 -36.71
C SER A 358 42.64 -30.70 -36.20
N GLN A 359 41.43 -30.53 -35.64
CA GLN A 359 40.58 -31.63 -35.19
C GLN A 359 39.76 -32.26 -36.33
N ALA A 360 39.79 -33.59 -36.40
CA ALA A 360 38.99 -34.35 -37.35
C ALA A 360 37.49 -34.14 -37.07
N GLY A 361 36.76 -33.60 -38.04
CA GLY A 361 35.32 -33.29 -37.92
C GLY A 361 34.99 -31.82 -37.65
N ALA A 362 35.98 -30.93 -37.54
CA ALA A 362 35.78 -29.48 -37.46
C ALA A 362 36.01 -28.78 -38.82
N GLY A 363 35.33 -27.66 -39.08
CA GLY A 363 35.55 -26.83 -40.28
C GLY A 363 34.51 -26.91 -41.41
N PHE A 364 34.99 -26.87 -42.66
CA PHE A 364 34.14 -26.76 -43.85
C PHE A 364 33.43 -28.07 -44.21
N ALA A 365 32.22 -27.95 -44.77
CA ALA A 365 31.41 -29.06 -45.33
C ALA A 365 30.95 -30.18 -44.37
N VAL A 366 31.34 -30.14 -43.09
CA VAL A 366 30.83 -30.99 -42.00
C VAL A 366 29.73 -30.29 -41.18
N ASP A 367 28.97 -31.04 -40.38
CA ASP A 367 27.84 -30.53 -39.57
C ASP A 367 28.24 -30.07 -38.16
N THR A 368 29.49 -30.36 -37.77
CA THR A 368 30.08 -30.04 -36.46
C THR A 368 31.17 -28.97 -36.57
N ASN A 369 31.53 -28.37 -35.44
CA ASN A 369 32.64 -27.42 -35.33
C ASN A 369 33.20 -27.40 -33.90
N ALA A 370 34.47 -27.10 -33.75
CA ALA A 370 35.14 -26.83 -32.48
C ALA A 370 35.75 -25.43 -32.59
N VAL A 371 35.39 -24.55 -31.66
CA VAL A 371 35.74 -23.12 -31.77
C VAL A 371 36.16 -22.56 -30.42
N THR A 372 37.02 -21.56 -30.45
CA THR A 372 37.27 -20.70 -29.29
C THR A 372 36.66 -19.34 -29.58
N ILE A 373 35.79 -18.85 -28.71
CA ILE A 373 35.23 -17.49 -28.80
C ILE A 373 36.13 -16.60 -27.95
N LEU A 374 36.73 -15.59 -28.59
CA LEU A 374 37.53 -14.57 -27.92
C LEU A 374 36.75 -13.26 -27.90
N ASP A 375 36.70 -12.61 -26.75
CA ASP A 375 36.12 -11.27 -26.61
C ASP A 375 37.20 -10.18 -26.46
N ARG A 376 36.76 -8.93 -26.59
CA ARG A 376 37.62 -7.74 -26.56
C ARG A 376 38.33 -7.54 -25.21
N ASP A 377 37.75 -8.04 -24.13
CA ASP A 377 38.27 -7.85 -22.76
C ASP A 377 39.25 -8.97 -22.36
N GLY A 378 39.60 -9.85 -23.30
CA GLY A 378 40.60 -10.92 -23.12
C GLY A 378 40.01 -12.25 -22.66
N GLY A 379 38.69 -12.36 -22.56
CA GLY A 379 37.96 -13.60 -22.28
C GLY A 379 38.07 -14.59 -23.44
N ALA A 380 38.20 -15.87 -23.08
CA ALA A 380 38.30 -16.98 -24.02
C ALA A 380 37.40 -18.14 -23.57
N ASP A 381 36.43 -18.50 -24.41
CA ASP A 381 35.53 -19.65 -24.18
C ASP A 381 35.83 -20.75 -25.20
N GLU A 382 36.44 -21.84 -24.74
CA GLU A 382 36.79 -22.99 -25.58
C GLU A 382 35.62 -23.97 -25.67
N LEU A 383 35.00 -24.04 -26.84
CA LEU A 383 33.86 -24.92 -27.08
C LEU A 383 34.32 -26.28 -27.63
N PRO A 384 33.85 -27.40 -27.04
CA PRO A 384 34.17 -28.73 -27.55
C PRO A 384 33.54 -28.95 -28.94
N LEU A 385 33.94 -30.03 -29.62
CA LEU A 385 33.35 -30.41 -30.90
C LEU A 385 31.83 -30.64 -30.74
N MET A 386 31.03 -29.74 -31.32
CA MET A 386 29.57 -29.78 -31.23
C MET A 386 28.92 -29.42 -32.57
N SER A 387 27.59 -29.51 -32.66
CA SER A 387 26.88 -29.18 -33.89
C SER A 387 27.02 -27.68 -34.20
N LYS A 388 26.98 -27.30 -35.49
CA LYS A 388 27.04 -25.89 -35.89
C LYS A 388 25.89 -25.05 -35.32
N ARG A 389 24.75 -25.68 -35.03
CA ARG A 389 23.62 -25.03 -34.36
C ARG A 389 23.91 -24.77 -32.88
N ALA A 390 24.52 -25.73 -32.17
CA ALA A 390 24.95 -25.52 -30.79
C ALA A 390 26.04 -24.44 -30.69
N VAL A 391 27.00 -24.42 -31.62
CA VAL A 391 27.98 -23.33 -31.72
C VAL A 391 27.29 -21.99 -31.97
N ALA A 392 26.29 -21.95 -32.87
CA ALA A 392 25.53 -20.74 -33.15
C ALA A 392 24.82 -20.21 -31.89
N GLY A 393 24.22 -21.10 -31.09
CA GLY A 393 23.61 -20.73 -29.82
C GLY A 393 24.60 -20.07 -28.87
N ARG A 394 25.78 -20.69 -28.66
CA ARG A 394 26.82 -20.14 -27.77
C ARG A 394 27.38 -18.79 -28.25
N VAL A 395 27.51 -18.61 -29.57
CA VAL A 395 27.89 -17.31 -30.14
C VAL A 395 26.81 -16.27 -29.89
N LEU A 396 25.54 -16.62 -30.06
CA LEU A 396 24.41 -15.71 -29.81
C LEU A 396 24.22 -15.39 -28.32
N ASP A 397 24.53 -16.31 -27.40
CA ASP A 397 24.52 -16.04 -25.96
C ASP A 397 25.48 -14.88 -25.62
N ARG A 398 26.68 -14.87 -26.23
CA ARG A 398 27.65 -13.77 -26.07
C ARG A 398 27.19 -12.48 -26.75
N VAL A 399 26.51 -12.59 -27.90
CA VAL A 399 25.94 -11.42 -28.59
C VAL A 399 24.81 -10.79 -27.76
N VAL A 400 23.92 -11.58 -27.18
CA VAL A 400 22.85 -11.13 -26.26
C VAL A 400 23.47 -10.42 -25.06
N ALA A 401 24.44 -11.05 -24.39
CA ALA A 401 25.11 -10.44 -23.25
C ALA A 401 25.71 -9.06 -23.57
N LEU A 402 26.33 -8.90 -24.75
CA LEU A 402 26.89 -7.62 -25.19
C LEU A 402 25.81 -6.60 -25.59
N LEU A 403 24.70 -7.02 -26.21
CA LEU A 403 23.58 -6.14 -26.55
C LEU A 403 22.85 -5.64 -25.29
N THR A 404 22.72 -6.48 -24.27
CA THR A 404 22.10 -6.16 -22.98
C THR A 404 23.01 -5.30 -22.09
N ALA A 405 24.30 -5.62 -22.00
CA ALA A 405 25.27 -4.80 -21.27
C ALA A 405 25.36 -3.36 -21.81
N LEU A 406 25.17 -3.18 -23.12
CA LEU A 406 25.16 -1.86 -23.75
C LEU A 406 23.82 -1.11 -23.59
N LEU A 407 22.75 -1.77 -23.13
CA LEU A 407 21.46 -1.16 -22.78
C LEU A 407 21.52 -0.61 -21.34
N LEU A 408 22.25 -1.30 -20.47
CA LEU A 408 22.65 -0.84 -19.14
C LEU A 408 23.66 0.33 -19.18
N LEU A 409 24.48 0.44 -20.24
CA LEU A 409 25.43 1.54 -20.46
C LEU A 409 24.82 2.78 -21.17
N LEU A 410 23.54 2.75 -21.55
CA LEU A 410 22.78 3.92 -22.06
C LEU A 410 21.92 4.59 -20.97
N LEU A 411 21.88 4.01 -19.78
CA LEU A 411 21.78 4.79 -18.55
C LEU A 411 23.14 5.50 -18.37
N PRO A 412 23.20 6.77 -17.98
CA PRO A 412 24.42 7.56 -18.07
C PRO A 412 25.53 6.95 -17.20
N ALA A 413 26.53 6.34 -17.83
CA ALA A 413 27.77 5.97 -17.19
C ALA A 413 28.69 7.20 -17.13
N CYS A 414 28.89 7.76 -15.93
CA CYS A 414 30.21 8.27 -15.58
C CYS A 414 30.96 7.15 -14.86
N GLY A 415 32.13 6.82 -15.38
CA GLY A 415 33.06 5.85 -14.79
C GLY A 415 34.34 5.81 -15.60
N GLY A 416 35.22 6.79 -15.38
CA GLY A 416 36.63 6.70 -15.73
C GLY A 416 37.40 5.91 -14.67
N GLU A 417 38.51 5.32 -15.11
CA GLU A 417 39.39 4.34 -14.45
C GLU A 417 39.78 4.58 -12.98
N ASP A 418 39.93 3.45 -12.28
CA ASP A 418 40.47 3.22 -10.93
C ASP A 418 41.56 4.20 -10.46
N ASN A 419 41.16 5.04 -9.51
CA ASN A 419 41.71 5.15 -8.15
C ASN A 419 40.85 6.19 -7.41
N ASP A 420 39.92 5.73 -6.57
CA ASP A 420 39.43 6.38 -5.34
C ASP A 420 38.06 5.78 -4.96
N ASP A 421 38.03 4.99 -3.89
CA ASP A 421 37.03 4.91 -2.80
C ASP A 421 35.58 5.47 -2.98
N ASN A 422 34.91 5.36 -4.13
CA ASN A 422 33.56 5.91 -4.32
C ASN A 422 32.63 4.93 -5.07
N GLY A 423 31.49 4.60 -4.44
CA GLY A 423 30.37 3.85 -5.03
C GLY A 423 29.67 4.60 -6.18
N PRO A 424 28.49 4.14 -6.66
CA PRO A 424 27.76 4.84 -7.73
C PRO A 424 27.54 6.31 -7.37
N THR A 425 27.88 7.20 -8.30
CA THR A 425 27.64 8.63 -8.15
C THR A 425 26.21 8.94 -8.56
N TRP A 426 25.33 9.00 -7.57
CA TRP A 426 23.96 9.48 -7.73
C TRP A 426 23.94 10.97 -8.05
N PRO A 427 23.00 11.45 -8.88
CA PRO A 427 22.89 12.88 -9.13
C PRO A 427 22.69 13.59 -7.78
N PRO A 428 23.35 14.74 -7.57
CA PRO A 428 23.06 15.53 -6.40
C PRO A 428 21.62 15.98 -6.50
N SER A 429 20.88 15.85 -5.41
CA SER A 429 19.57 16.47 -5.33
C SER A 429 19.71 17.99 -5.44
N VAL A 430 18.82 18.60 -6.21
CA VAL A 430 18.92 20.01 -6.59
C VAL A 430 17.77 20.79 -5.98
N ALA A 431 18.11 21.91 -5.34
CA ALA A 431 17.10 22.86 -4.90
C ALA A 431 16.35 23.44 -6.11
N GLY A 432 15.04 23.54 -6.00
CA GLY A 432 14.17 24.05 -7.05
C GLY A 432 13.01 24.86 -6.48
N PRO A 433 12.31 25.66 -7.30
CA PRO A 433 11.20 26.48 -6.83
C PRO A 433 10.11 25.58 -6.23
N LEU A 434 9.82 25.76 -4.94
CA LEU A 434 8.80 24.97 -4.27
C LEU A 434 7.40 25.33 -4.77
N GLN A 435 6.64 24.33 -5.15
CA GLN A 435 5.20 24.42 -5.36
C GLN A 435 4.49 23.54 -4.33
N ALA A 436 3.38 24.05 -3.82
CA ALA A 436 2.53 23.32 -2.88
C ALA A 436 1.06 23.47 -3.23
N GLY A 437 0.31 22.40 -2.99
CA GLY A 437 -1.14 22.38 -3.12
C GLY A 437 -1.74 21.50 -2.04
N VAL A 438 -2.99 21.77 -1.66
CA VAL A 438 -3.64 21.07 -0.56
C VAL A 438 -5.08 20.78 -0.93
N ALA A 439 -5.55 19.60 -0.53
CA ALA A 439 -6.95 19.23 -0.59
C ALA A 439 -7.34 18.53 0.71
N GLY A 440 -8.57 18.73 1.13
CA GLY A 440 -9.10 18.08 2.32
C GLY A 440 -10.58 17.82 2.18
N GLY A 441 -11.04 16.76 2.83
CA GLY A 441 -12.41 16.31 2.79
C GLY A 441 -12.72 15.36 3.93
N THR A 442 -13.79 14.60 3.78
CA THR A 442 -14.18 13.54 4.70
C THR A 442 -14.34 12.23 3.95
N LEU A 443 -13.91 11.13 4.53
CA LEU A 443 -14.08 9.80 3.97
C LEU A 443 -15.56 9.38 3.98
N ASP A 444 -16.06 9.03 2.81
CA ASP A 444 -17.38 8.45 2.61
C ASP A 444 -17.28 6.92 2.64
N LEU A 445 -17.32 6.38 3.85
CA LEU A 445 -17.38 4.94 4.11
C LEU A 445 -18.72 4.61 4.79
N PRO A 446 -19.35 3.46 4.51
CA PRO A 446 -20.66 3.12 5.03
C PRO A 446 -20.71 3.02 6.56
N VAL A 447 -21.80 3.52 7.16
CA VAL A 447 -22.18 3.10 8.51
C VAL A 447 -22.55 1.62 8.50
N GLY A 448 -22.21 0.91 9.58
CA GLY A 448 -22.26 -0.54 9.66
C GLY A 448 -20.90 -1.20 9.46
N VAL A 449 -19.90 -0.49 8.94
CA VAL A 449 -18.51 -0.96 8.94
C VAL A 449 -17.98 -0.98 10.39
N PRO A 450 -17.33 -2.06 10.83
CA PRO A 450 -16.71 -2.16 12.15
C PRO A 450 -15.73 -1.03 12.51
N LEU A 451 -15.74 -0.66 13.79
CA LEU A 451 -14.78 0.30 14.36
C LEU A 451 -13.52 -0.42 14.87
N GLY A 452 -12.34 0.07 14.50
CA GLY A 452 -11.04 -0.49 14.91
C GLY A 452 -10.51 0.07 16.22
N GLY A 453 -9.47 -0.56 16.76
CA GLY A 453 -8.75 -0.16 17.96
C GLY A 453 -8.82 -1.14 19.11
N TYR A 454 -10.03 -1.36 19.62
CA TYR A 454 -10.24 -2.15 20.82
C TYR A 454 -10.57 -3.61 20.47
N THR A 455 -9.71 -4.53 20.92
CA THR A 455 -9.90 -5.98 20.72
C THR A 455 -11.13 -6.53 21.44
N ASP A 456 -11.59 -5.87 22.51
CA ASP A 456 -12.82 -6.25 23.21
C ASP A 456 -14.09 -6.07 22.37
N ARG A 457 -14.05 -5.35 21.24
CA ARG A 457 -15.15 -5.27 20.26
C ARG A 457 -15.33 -6.56 19.46
N ASP A 458 -14.35 -7.44 19.46
CA ASP A 458 -14.47 -8.78 18.90
C ASP A 458 -15.42 -9.61 19.77
N ARG A 459 -16.48 -10.14 19.14
CA ARG A 459 -17.53 -10.90 19.83
C ARG A 459 -17.01 -12.19 20.45
N ALA A 460 -15.96 -12.76 19.89
CA ALA A 460 -15.37 -13.99 20.38
C ALA A 460 -14.18 -13.78 21.33
N LEU A 461 -13.75 -12.54 21.63
CA LEU A 461 -12.58 -12.29 22.50
C LEU A 461 -12.86 -11.37 23.71
N GLY A 462 -13.94 -10.61 23.70
CA GLY A 462 -14.35 -9.81 24.87
C GLY A 462 -15.82 -9.41 24.82
N ASN A 463 -16.32 -9.15 23.61
CA ASN A 463 -17.65 -8.65 23.32
C ASN A 463 -18.08 -7.55 24.29
N GLU A 464 -17.27 -6.48 24.42
CA GLU A 464 -17.65 -5.31 25.20
C GLU A 464 -19.02 -4.85 24.67
N PRO A 465 -20.08 -4.93 25.50
CA PRO A 465 -21.42 -4.68 25.02
C PRO A 465 -21.55 -3.18 24.73
N GLY A 466 -21.53 -2.83 23.45
CA GLY A 466 -21.91 -1.50 22.99
C GLY A 466 -23.40 -1.24 23.20
N PRO A 467 -23.85 0.03 23.14
CA PRO A 467 -25.27 0.39 23.21
C PRO A 467 -26.04 -0.12 21.97
N ASP A 468 -25.30 -0.57 20.95
CA ASP A 468 -25.81 -1.22 19.75
C ASP A 468 -25.04 -2.51 19.43
N ALA A 469 -25.75 -3.63 19.32
CA ALA A 469 -25.22 -4.97 18.99
C ALA A 469 -25.79 -5.54 17.67
N ARG A 470 -26.37 -4.69 16.82
CA ARG A 470 -27.05 -5.10 15.57
C ARG A 470 -26.07 -5.71 14.54
N ASN A 471 -26.61 -6.43 13.54
CA ASN A 471 -25.82 -7.04 12.47
C ASN A 471 -25.57 -6.08 11.32
N SER A 472 -24.48 -6.28 10.59
CA SER A 472 -24.10 -5.51 9.41
C SER A 472 -23.54 -6.46 8.37
N ASP A 473 -23.72 -6.15 7.09
CA ASP A 473 -23.21 -6.97 6.00
C ASP A 473 -21.68 -6.77 5.78
N TYR A 474 -21.09 -5.77 6.45
CA TYR A 474 -19.65 -5.49 6.41
C TYR A 474 -18.85 -6.16 7.53
N ARG A 475 -19.50 -6.69 8.57
CA ARG A 475 -18.78 -7.23 9.72
C ARG A 475 -18.51 -8.71 9.56
N VAL A 476 -17.45 -9.18 10.23
CA VAL A 476 -17.26 -10.61 10.49
C VAL A 476 -17.53 -10.89 11.96
N ASP A 477 -16.73 -10.33 12.88
CA ASP A 477 -16.91 -10.60 14.31
C ASP A 477 -16.89 -9.35 15.21
N PHE A 478 -16.52 -8.18 14.69
CA PHE A 478 -16.49 -6.95 15.47
C PHE A 478 -17.86 -6.26 15.57
N VAL A 479 -18.00 -5.38 16.57
CA VAL A 479 -19.16 -4.47 16.70
C VAL A 479 -19.17 -3.48 15.50
N PRO A 480 -20.28 -3.43 14.73
CA PRO A 480 -20.41 -2.50 13.62
C PRO A 480 -20.70 -1.07 14.10
N SER A 481 -20.33 -0.06 13.30
CA SER A 481 -20.75 1.31 13.55
C SER A 481 -22.27 1.48 13.40
N ALA A 482 -22.83 2.36 14.23
CA ALA A 482 -24.27 2.62 14.39
C ALA A 482 -24.67 4.06 14.04
N GLY A 483 -23.71 4.87 13.61
CA GLY A 483 -23.87 6.30 13.36
C GLY A 483 -22.52 7.00 13.37
N TRP A 484 -22.55 8.32 13.36
CA TRP A 484 -21.38 9.16 13.46
C TRP A 484 -21.67 10.40 14.31
N GLN A 485 -20.69 10.75 15.15
CA GLN A 485 -20.60 12.04 15.81
C GLN A 485 -19.88 13.05 14.93
N THR A 486 -18.81 12.62 14.25
CA THR A 486 -18.10 13.37 13.22
C THR A 486 -17.74 12.43 12.07
N ARG A 487 -17.68 12.99 10.86
CA ARG A 487 -17.12 12.24 9.73
C ARG A 487 -15.60 12.20 9.84
N ILE A 488 -14.99 11.13 9.34
CA ILE A 488 -13.54 10.96 9.36
C ILE A 488 -12.89 11.88 8.33
N PRO A 489 -12.04 12.85 8.70
CA PRO A 489 -11.37 13.71 7.75
C PRO A 489 -10.20 13.00 7.06
N ALA A 490 -9.90 13.45 5.85
CA ALA A 490 -8.70 13.10 5.11
C ALA A 490 -8.16 14.35 4.40
N ASP A 491 -6.84 14.47 4.36
CA ASP A 491 -6.13 15.64 3.88
C ASP A 491 -4.89 15.21 3.10
N VAL A 492 -4.61 15.91 2.00
CA VAL A 492 -3.41 15.69 1.19
C VAL A 492 -2.69 17.01 1.01
N LEU A 493 -1.41 17.04 1.39
CA LEU A 493 -0.48 18.11 1.08
C LEU A 493 0.51 17.63 0.03
N TRP A 494 0.49 18.27 -1.13
CA TRP A 494 1.42 18.03 -2.21
C TRP A 494 2.57 19.03 -2.15
N LEU A 495 3.81 18.54 -2.18
CA LEU A 495 5.03 19.34 -2.31
C LEU A 495 5.81 18.88 -3.55
N GLU A 496 6.27 19.80 -4.38
CA GLU A 496 7.23 19.50 -5.46
C GLU A 496 8.17 20.66 -5.70
N ASN A 497 9.39 20.39 -6.15
CA ASN A 497 10.37 21.42 -6.51
C ASN A 497 10.79 21.39 -8.00
N GLY A 498 10.04 20.64 -8.81
CA GLY A 498 10.27 20.43 -10.24
C GLY A 498 11.15 19.22 -10.57
N GLN A 499 11.92 18.70 -9.60
CA GLN A 499 12.62 17.41 -9.71
C GLN A 499 11.94 16.37 -8.84
N GLU A 500 11.83 16.67 -7.56
CA GLU A 500 11.32 15.75 -6.53
C GLU A 500 9.88 16.08 -6.15
N THR A 501 9.17 15.07 -5.67
CA THR A 501 7.79 15.17 -5.21
C THR A 501 7.59 14.41 -3.90
N ALA A 502 6.87 15.03 -2.98
CA ALA A 502 6.37 14.39 -1.78
C ALA A 502 4.86 14.66 -1.66
N VAL A 503 4.08 13.60 -1.47
CA VAL A 503 2.63 13.63 -1.29
C VAL A 503 2.34 13.14 0.11
N LEU A 504 2.06 14.06 1.02
CA LEU A 504 1.72 13.73 2.41
C LEU A 504 0.22 13.46 2.50
N VAL A 505 -0.16 12.21 2.71
CA VAL A 505 -1.54 11.74 2.77
C VAL A 505 -1.89 11.41 4.21
N ARG A 506 -2.80 12.20 4.79
CA ARG A 506 -3.20 12.09 6.18
C ARG A 506 -4.67 11.71 6.27
N PHE A 507 -5.02 10.79 7.17
CA PHE A 507 -6.41 10.37 7.37
C PHE A 507 -6.72 10.03 8.84
N GLY A 508 -7.95 10.28 9.28
CA GLY A 508 -8.43 10.02 10.65
C GLY A 508 -8.80 8.56 10.94
N LEU A 509 -8.05 7.60 10.40
CA LEU A 509 -8.26 6.17 10.63
C LEU A 509 -7.37 5.62 11.74
N ILE A 510 -7.58 4.35 12.08
CA ILE A 510 -6.90 3.66 13.17
C ILE A 510 -5.41 3.43 12.90
N TYR A 511 -5.01 3.01 11.70
CA TYR A 511 -3.62 2.72 11.37
C TYR A 511 -3.33 3.01 9.90
N SER A 512 -2.05 3.20 9.59
CA SER A 512 -1.55 3.07 8.23
C SER A 512 -0.98 1.66 8.02
N PHE A 513 -0.87 1.19 6.79
CA PHE A 513 -0.14 -0.03 6.47
C PHE A 513 0.52 0.12 5.09
N ASP A 514 1.59 -0.61 4.86
CA ASP A 514 2.39 -0.52 3.64
C ASP A 514 1.57 -0.68 2.34
N GLY A 515 0.72 -1.70 2.26
CA GLY A 515 -0.13 -1.93 1.09
C GLY A 515 -1.15 -0.82 0.80
N LEU A 516 -1.54 0.00 1.79
CA LEU A 516 -2.33 1.22 1.55
C LEU A 516 -1.48 2.29 0.87
N THR A 517 -0.25 2.50 1.35
CA THR A 517 0.71 3.45 0.79
C THR A 517 1.03 3.09 -0.66
N GLU A 518 1.36 1.83 -0.93
CA GLU A 518 1.62 1.32 -2.28
C GLU A 518 0.42 1.48 -3.21
N ALA A 519 -0.79 1.13 -2.76
CA ALA A 519 -1.99 1.23 -3.58
C ALA A 519 -2.31 2.69 -3.96
N ILE A 520 -2.10 3.64 -3.04
CA ILE A 520 -2.24 5.07 -3.33
C ILE A 520 -1.17 5.50 -4.33
N GLY A 521 0.10 5.16 -4.09
CA GLY A 521 1.23 5.48 -4.97
C GLY A 521 1.01 4.97 -6.40
N GLN A 522 0.62 3.71 -6.55
CA GLN A 522 0.34 3.09 -7.85
C GLN A 522 -0.82 3.77 -8.57
N ARG A 523 -2.00 3.87 -7.93
CA ARG A 523 -3.19 4.45 -8.58
C ARG A 523 -3.00 5.93 -8.89
N LEU A 524 -2.30 6.67 -8.03
CA LEU A 524 -1.96 8.06 -8.29
C LEU A 524 -0.99 8.18 -9.47
N SER A 525 0.01 7.29 -9.55
CA SER A 525 0.96 7.24 -10.67
C SER A 525 0.25 7.04 -12.02
N GLU A 526 -0.70 6.09 -12.06
CA GLU A 526 -1.53 5.83 -13.23
C GLU A 526 -2.39 7.05 -13.62
N ARG A 527 -2.96 7.76 -12.64
CA ARG A 527 -3.81 8.93 -12.88
C ARG A 527 -3.04 10.15 -13.35
N ILE A 528 -1.84 10.38 -12.84
CA ILE A 528 -1.01 11.54 -13.18
C ILE A 528 -0.11 11.27 -14.39
N GLY A 529 0.18 9.99 -14.70
CA GLY A 529 1.08 9.61 -15.79
C GLY A 529 2.56 9.81 -15.48
N ARG A 530 2.93 9.77 -14.19
CA ARG A 530 4.30 9.87 -13.65
C ARG A 530 4.43 8.87 -12.51
N ASP A 531 5.58 8.21 -12.38
CA ASP A 531 5.85 7.35 -11.24
C ASP A 531 5.96 8.17 -9.95
N LEU A 532 5.15 7.81 -8.96
CA LEU A 532 5.00 8.44 -7.66
C LEU A 532 5.03 7.39 -6.54
N SER A 533 5.43 6.16 -6.86
CA SER A 533 5.38 5.03 -5.92
C SER A 533 6.21 5.32 -4.66
N ASP A 534 7.39 5.94 -4.81
CA ASP A 534 8.26 6.35 -3.70
C ASP A 534 8.03 7.81 -3.21
N SER A 535 6.93 8.45 -3.64
CA SER A 535 6.61 9.84 -3.31
C SER A 535 5.48 9.98 -2.29
N VAL A 536 4.75 8.91 -1.98
CA VAL A 536 3.55 8.96 -1.12
C VAL A 536 3.89 8.60 0.31
N PHE A 537 3.60 9.50 1.25
CA PHE A 537 3.80 9.30 2.68
C PHE A 537 2.45 9.30 3.39
N THR A 538 2.03 8.15 3.91
CA THR A 538 0.75 8.00 4.60
C THR A 538 0.91 8.20 6.11
N MET A 539 -0.10 8.77 6.77
CA MET A 539 -0.13 8.94 8.22
C MET A 539 -1.56 8.87 8.77
N ALA A 540 -1.74 8.11 9.85
CA ALA A 540 -3.00 7.96 10.55
C ALA A 540 -3.03 8.80 11.85
N ASN A 541 -4.21 9.26 12.25
CA ASN A 541 -4.37 9.94 13.56
C ASN A 541 -4.70 8.99 14.70
N HIS A 542 -4.89 7.70 14.40
CA HIS A 542 -5.11 6.66 15.38
C HIS A 542 -6.38 6.89 16.23
N SER A 543 -7.50 7.14 15.55
CA SER A 543 -8.82 7.16 16.19
C SER A 543 -9.32 5.72 16.41
N HIS A 544 -9.56 5.34 17.67
CA HIS A 544 -10.24 4.08 18.02
C HIS A 544 -11.75 4.12 17.79
N SER A 545 -12.28 5.20 17.23
CA SER A 545 -13.68 5.34 16.83
C SER A 545 -13.80 5.52 15.32
N SER A 546 -12.84 4.97 14.56
CA SER A 546 -12.80 5.00 13.10
C SER A 546 -12.88 3.59 12.50
N TYR A 547 -13.03 3.48 11.18
CA TYR A 547 -13.19 2.21 10.47
C TYR A 547 -11.96 1.30 10.63
N GLY A 548 -12.17 -0.01 10.81
CA GLY A 548 -11.12 -1.02 10.96
C GLY A 548 -10.79 -1.88 9.72
N PRO A 549 -11.76 -2.41 8.95
CA PRO A 549 -11.51 -3.57 8.06
C PRO A 549 -10.96 -3.18 6.68
N PHE A 550 -9.83 -2.49 6.64
CA PHE A 550 -9.18 -2.07 5.40
C PHE A 550 -7.71 -2.51 5.28
N THR A 551 -7.14 -3.12 6.32
CA THR A 551 -5.78 -3.67 6.28
C THR A 551 -5.78 -5.12 5.83
N LYS A 552 -4.78 -5.51 5.04
CA LYS A 552 -4.52 -6.92 4.70
C LYS A 552 -3.55 -7.59 5.67
N ALA A 553 -2.90 -6.81 6.54
CA ALA A 553 -1.96 -7.33 7.51
C ALA A 553 -2.72 -8.14 8.58
N PHE A 554 -2.52 -9.47 8.57
CA PHE A 554 -3.24 -10.39 9.44
C PHE A 554 -3.07 -10.05 10.93
N VAL A 555 -1.91 -9.51 11.29
CA VAL A 555 -1.55 -9.13 12.66
C VAL A 555 -2.47 -8.04 13.24
N LEU A 556 -3.13 -7.25 12.39
CA LEU A 556 -3.99 -6.13 12.80
C LEU A 556 -5.48 -6.50 12.90
N PHE A 557 -5.85 -7.76 12.60
CA PHE A 557 -7.27 -8.18 12.60
C PHE A 557 -7.89 -8.15 13.99
N PHE A 558 -7.11 -8.43 15.04
CA PHE A 558 -7.54 -8.26 16.43
C PHE A 558 -7.82 -6.80 16.83
N GLY A 559 -7.48 -5.84 15.97
CA GLY A 559 -7.75 -4.43 16.17
C GLY A 559 -8.64 -3.81 15.10
N GLY A 560 -9.21 -4.56 14.15
CA GLY A 560 -9.96 -3.93 13.05
C GLY A 560 -10.92 -4.80 12.25
N ASP A 561 -11.23 -6.01 12.71
CA ASP A 561 -12.00 -7.01 11.97
C ASP A 561 -11.29 -7.48 10.67
N PHE A 562 -11.94 -8.39 9.96
CA PHE A 562 -11.40 -8.98 8.73
C PHE A 562 -11.39 -7.99 7.56
N PHE A 563 -10.35 -8.01 6.73
CA PHE A 563 -10.21 -7.14 5.55
C PHE A 563 -11.46 -7.12 4.65
N ASN A 564 -11.87 -5.94 4.22
CA ASN A 564 -12.93 -5.75 3.23
C ASN A 564 -12.43 -4.97 2.00
N GLN A 565 -12.44 -5.64 0.85
CA GLN A 565 -11.92 -5.11 -0.42
C GLN A 565 -12.70 -3.87 -0.90
N GLU A 566 -14.02 -3.84 -0.71
CA GLU A 566 -14.86 -2.70 -1.10
C GLU A 566 -14.52 -1.46 -0.26
N ILE A 567 -14.34 -1.62 1.05
CA ILE A 567 -13.94 -0.53 1.95
C ILE A 567 -12.55 -0.02 1.59
N PHE A 568 -11.59 -0.91 1.34
CA PHE A 568 -10.26 -0.54 0.90
C PHE A 568 -10.28 0.23 -0.43
N ASP A 569 -11.04 -0.22 -1.42
CA ASP A 569 -11.11 0.44 -2.72
C ASP A 569 -11.76 1.84 -2.65
N ARG A 570 -12.81 2.00 -1.83
CA ARG A 570 -13.42 3.31 -1.55
C ARG A 570 -12.44 4.25 -0.87
N LEU A 571 -11.69 3.76 0.12
CA LEU A 571 -10.68 4.53 0.83
C LEU A 571 -9.59 5.02 -0.12
N VAL A 572 -8.94 4.10 -0.85
CA VAL A 572 -7.84 4.45 -1.77
C VAL A 572 -8.32 5.41 -2.85
N SER A 573 -9.50 5.18 -3.43
CA SER A 573 -10.02 6.04 -4.50
C SER A 573 -10.24 7.48 -4.03
N GLN A 574 -10.81 7.68 -2.84
CA GLN A 574 -11.02 9.01 -2.26
C GLN A 574 -9.69 9.71 -1.93
N LEU A 575 -8.71 8.98 -1.39
CA LEU A 575 -7.38 9.54 -1.08
C LEU A 575 -6.64 9.94 -2.36
N VAL A 576 -6.73 9.13 -3.43
CA VAL A 576 -6.18 9.46 -4.75
C VAL A 576 -6.87 10.69 -5.35
N GLU A 577 -8.20 10.81 -5.21
CA GLU A 577 -8.93 12.00 -5.67
C GLU A 577 -8.51 13.26 -4.94
N LEU A 578 -8.34 13.21 -3.61
CA LEU A 578 -7.78 14.32 -2.85
C LEU A 578 -6.35 14.65 -3.28
N ALA A 579 -5.52 13.65 -3.53
CA ALA A 579 -4.16 13.87 -4.03
C ALA A 579 -4.14 14.53 -5.42
N VAL A 580 -5.05 14.14 -6.31
CA VAL A 580 -5.23 14.81 -7.61
C VAL A 580 -5.72 16.25 -7.44
N GLN A 581 -6.63 16.53 -6.51
CA GLN A 581 -7.06 17.91 -6.23
C GLN A 581 -5.92 18.76 -5.65
N ALA A 582 -5.13 18.20 -4.73
CA ALA A 582 -3.94 18.85 -4.19
C ALA A 582 -2.92 19.13 -5.30
N TRP A 583 -2.77 18.21 -6.25
CA TRP A 583 -1.94 18.36 -7.45
C TRP A 583 -2.43 19.49 -8.38
N GLU A 584 -3.74 19.57 -8.64
CA GLU A 584 -4.32 20.58 -9.53
C GLU A 584 -4.30 21.99 -8.94
N THR A 585 -4.24 22.12 -7.61
CA THR A 585 -4.25 23.41 -6.89
C THR A 585 -2.87 23.95 -6.55
N ARG A 586 -1.80 23.30 -7.03
CA ARG A 586 -0.42 23.69 -6.71
C ARG A 586 -0.10 25.10 -7.18
N GLN A 587 0.57 25.83 -6.31
CA GLN A 587 1.06 27.18 -6.55
C GLN A 587 2.43 27.37 -5.91
N ASP A 588 3.15 28.41 -6.35
CA ASP A 588 4.46 28.75 -5.78
C ASP A 588 4.32 29.01 -4.27
N ALA A 589 5.15 28.32 -3.49
CA ALA A 589 5.00 28.23 -2.05
C ALA A 589 6.24 28.65 -1.28
N ALA A 590 6.00 29.05 -0.04
CA ALA A 590 6.95 29.29 1.03
C ALA A 590 6.68 28.30 2.16
N ILE A 591 7.75 27.79 2.78
CA ILE A 591 7.67 26.72 3.77
C ILE A 591 8.57 27.01 4.97
N GLY A 592 8.22 26.49 6.14
CA GLY A 592 9.01 26.61 7.36
C GLY A 592 8.50 25.69 8.48
N ILE A 593 9.30 25.55 9.53
CA ILE A 593 9.02 24.66 10.66
C ILE A 593 8.96 25.47 11.95
N GLY A 594 7.88 25.30 12.71
CA GLY A 594 7.72 25.78 14.07
C GLY A 594 7.92 24.67 15.08
N ILE A 595 8.56 24.97 16.20
CA ILE A 595 8.69 24.05 17.34
C ILE A 595 8.32 24.79 18.62
N ASN A 596 7.38 24.22 19.38
CA ASN A 596 7.12 24.59 20.76
C ASN A 596 7.62 23.46 21.68
N PRO A 597 8.78 23.63 22.35
CA PRO A 597 9.35 22.57 23.21
C PRO A 597 8.59 22.37 24.52
N GLN A 598 7.61 23.22 24.85
CA GLN A 598 6.85 23.22 26.10
C GLN A 598 5.35 23.39 25.80
N PHE A 599 4.87 22.70 24.76
CA PHE A 599 3.48 22.79 24.32
C PHE A 599 2.51 22.24 25.38
N ASP A 600 2.81 21.06 25.91
CA ASP A 600 2.18 20.50 27.11
C ASP A 600 3.26 20.04 28.09
N PRO A 601 3.72 20.91 29.01
CA PRO A 601 4.83 20.62 29.90
C PRO A 601 4.62 19.35 30.74
N ILE A 602 5.73 18.69 31.04
CA ILE A 602 5.75 17.49 31.90
C ILE A 602 5.17 17.86 33.27
N GLY A 603 4.18 17.07 33.72
CA GLY A 603 3.50 17.25 35.00
C GLY A 603 2.34 18.26 35.00
N GLU A 604 2.08 18.96 33.88
CA GLU A 604 0.87 19.79 33.75
C GLU A 604 -0.33 19.02 33.16
N ASP A 605 -0.06 18.08 32.25
CA ASP A 605 -1.04 17.15 31.66
C ASP A 605 -2.34 17.81 31.18
N ARG A 606 -2.20 18.99 30.54
CA ARG A 606 -3.35 19.78 30.11
C ARG A 606 -4.10 19.11 28.97
N LEU A 607 -3.36 18.47 28.05
CA LEU A 607 -3.90 17.86 26.85
C LEU A 607 -3.80 16.33 26.93
N PHE A 608 -2.60 15.85 27.21
CA PHE A 608 -2.27 14.44 27.31
C PHE A 608 -1.28 14.21 28.44
N GLY A 609 -1.15 12.97 28.89
CA GLY A 609 -0.21 12.61 29.95
C GLY A 609 0.27 11.20 29.77
N ASP A 610 1.46 10.94 30.28
CA ASP A 610 2.04 9.61 30.36
C ASP A 610 1.07 8.60 30.98
N ARG A 611 0.96 7.41 30.38
CA ARG A 611 0.13 6.29 30.85
C ARG A 611 0.96 5.06 31.24
N ARG A 612 2.27 5.07 31.04
CA ARG A 612 3.18 3.93 31.20
C ARG A 612 4.18 4.19 32.32
N THR A 613 3.77 3.91 33.56
CA THR A 613 4.65 4.12 34.74
C THR A 613 5.78 3.09 34.88
N GLU A 614 5.70 1.99 34.13
CA GLU A 614 6.66 0.90 34.12
C GLU A 614 8.06 1.34 33.68
N ASN A 615 8.17 2.45 32.94
CA ASN A 615 9.44 2.97 32.42
C ASN A 615 9.97 4.23 33.13
N ASP A 616 9.31 4.66 34.21
CA ASP A 616 9.65 5.87 34.99
C ASP A 616 11.11 5.91 35.51
N HIS A 617 11.75 4.75 35.69
CA HIS A 617 13.13 4.65 36.17
C HIS A 617 14.17 4.58 35.07
N LEU A 618 13.76 4.44 33.80
CA LEU A 618 14.70 4.39 32.69
C LEU A 618 15.31 5.78 32.45
N PRO A 619 16.60 5.87 32.09
CA PRO A 619 17.18 7.13 31.69
C PRO A 619 16.67 7.55 30.31
N GLY A 620 16.48 8.85 30.11
CA GLY A 620 16.37 9.45 28.79
C GLY A 620 17.68 9.31 28.00
N PRO A 621 17.68 9.67 26.71
CA PRO A 621 18.82 9.43 25.81
C PRO A 621 20.13 10.14 26.22
N ASP A 622 20.04 11.24 26.96
CA ASP A 622 21.18 11.99 27.51
C ASP A 622 21.57 11.55 28.94
N GLY A 623 20.94 10.50 29.46
CA GLY A 623 21.10 10.04 30.84
C GLY A 623 20.26 10.84 31.85
N SER A 624 19.41 11.75 31.39
CA SER A 624 18.47 12.47 32.25
C SER A 624 17.47 11.50 32.90
N PRO A 625 17.05 11.71 34.17
CA PRO A 625 15.99 10.91 34.75
C PRO A 625 14.66 11.28 34.06
N THR A 626 13.93 10.28 33.55
CA THR A 626 12.57 10.47 33.05
C THR A 626 11.63 10.77 34.23
N GLY A 627 11.51 9.84 35.18
CA GLY A 627 10.63 9.96 36.34
C GLY A 627 9.15 9.89 35.97
N ALA A 628 8.30 9.93 37.01
CA ALA A 628 6.84 9.83 36.84
C ALA A 628 6.26 10.96 35.98
N GLY A 629 5.40 10.58 35.03
CA GLY A 629 4.71 11.53 34.16
C GLY A 629 5.53 11.93 32.93
N TRP A 630 6.60 11.20 32.61
CA TRP A 630 7.50 11.55 31.51
C TRP A 630 6.82 11.34 30.15
N LYS A 631 6.72 12.42 29.38
CA LYS A 631 6.11 12.45 28.05
C LYS A 631 6.92 13.36 27.13
N ASP A 632 6.67 13.32 25.83
CA ASP A 632 7.20 14.33 24.90
C ASP A 632 6.37 15.62 24.98
N PRO A 633 6.86 16.71 25.61
CA PRO A 633 6.07 17.93 25.77
C PRO A 633 6.03 18.80 24.51
N GLN A 634 6.75 18.39 23.45
CA GLN A 634 6.99 19.18 22.27
C GLN A 634 5.83 19.08 21.27
N ALA A 635 5.44 20.21 20.69
CA ALA A 635 4.69 20.24 19.43
C ALA A 635 5.54 20.81 18.29
N THR A 636 5.30 20.31 17.09
CA THR A 636 5.94 20.76 15.84
C THR A 636 4.87 21.21 14.84
N LEU A 637 5.22 22.11 13.93
CA LEU A 637 4.32 22.63 12.91
C LEU A 637 5.07 22.85 11.60
N LEU A 638 4.67 22.18 10.53
CA LEU A 638 5.06 22.51 9.16
C LEU A 638 4.07 23.53 8.61
N ARG A 639 4.55 24.75 8.37
CA ARG A 639 3.77 25.85 7.78
C ARG A 639 4.06 25.95 6.30
N VAL A 640 3.01 26.02 5.50
CA VAL A 640 3.09 26.23 4.05
C VAL A 640 2.14 27.36 3.65
N ASP A 641 2.72 28.40 3.05
CA ASP A 641 2.00 29.56 2.54
C ASP A 641 2.34 29.73 1.05
N GLY A 642 1.52 30.45 0.28
CA GLY A 642 1.89 30.97 -1.02
C GLY A 642 2.97 32.03 -0.88
N VAL A 643 3.77 32.24 -1.93
CA VAL A 643 4.81 33.30 -1.95
C VAL A 643 4.24 34.72 -1.79
N ASP A 644 2.92 34.90 -1.98
CA ASP A 644 2.19 36.14 -1.73
C ASP A 644 1.70 36.30 -0.27
N GLY A 645 1.97 35.31 0.59
CA GLY A 645 1.54 35.25 1.99
C GLY A 645 0.15 34.67 2.18
N SER A 646 -0.52 34.16 1.14
CA SER A 646 -1.78 33.44 1.28
C SER A 646 -1.54 32.09 1.99
N PRO A 647 -2.33 31.71 3.00
CA PRO A 647 -2.07 30.45 3.70
C PRO A 647 -2.51 29.24 2.85
N ILE A 648 -1.70 28.18 2.83
CA ILE A 648 -2.01 26.92 2.12
C ILE A 648 -2.35 25.82 3.15
N ALA A 649 -1.36 25.38 3.92
CA ALA A 649 -1.50 24.25 4.84
C ALA A 649 -0.67 24.45 6.12
N ALA A 650 -1.13 23.85 7.21
CA ALA A 650 -0.42 23.78 8.48
C ALA A 650 -0.56 22.36 9.04
N LEU A 651 0.52 21.58 8.97
CA LEU A 651 0.60 20.24 9.54
C LEU A 651 1.28 20.32 10.90
N PHE A 652 0.50 20.17 11.97
CA PHE A 652 1.01 20.20 13.34
C PHE A 652 1.03 18.80 13.96
N SER A 653 1.99 18.55 14.83
CA SER A 653 2.21 17.22 15.40
C SER A 653 2.70 17.25 16.84
N PHE A 654 2.07 16.40 17.66
CA PHE A 654 2.47 15.97 19.01
C PHE A 654 1.77 14.63 19.31
N GLY A 655 2.16 13.92 20.36
CA GLY A 655 1.57 12.62 20.70
C GLY A 655 0.28 12.75 21.51
N ILE A 656 -0.85 12.25 21.01
CA ILE A 656 -2.08 12.11 21.79
C ILE A 656 -2.94 10.96 21.28
N HIS A 657 -3.27 10.01 22.15
CA HIS A 657 -3.95 8.79 21.75
C HIS A 657 -5.48 9.01 21.53
N GLY A 658 -6.08 8.40 20.51
CA GLY A 658 -7.50 8.57 20.15
C GLY A 658 -8.44 7.62 20.88
N THR A 659 -8.52 7.72 22.21
CA THR A 659 -9.16 6.73 23.11
C THR A 659 -10.32 7.27 23.97
N ILE A 660 -10.88 8.46 23.71
CA ILE A 660 -11.82 9.10 24.64
C ILE A 660 -13.17 8.36 24.71
N MET A 661 -13.64 7.79 23.60
CA MET A 661 -14.97 7.19 23.54
C MET A 661 -15.03 5.75 24.09
N GLY A 662 -13.91 5.03 24.15
CA GLY A 662 -13.83 3.66 24.67
C GLY A 662 -14.33 2.57 23.71
N GLY A 663 -14.16 1.30 24.11
CA GLY A 663 -14.49 0.13 23.29
C GLY A 663 -15.99 -0.09 23.08
N SER A 664 -16.83 0.27 24.06
CA SER A 664 -18.30 0.24 23.93
C SER A 664 -18.90 1.28 22.98
N ASN A 665 -18.14 2.24 22.46
CA ASN A 665 -18.65 3.21 21.51
C ASN A 665 -19.03 2.57 20.16
N ALA A 666 -20.17 2.99 19.61
CA ALA A 666 -20.66 2.55 18.30
C ALA A 666 -20.74 3.71 17.28
N LEU A 667 -20.39 4.94 17.65
CA LEU A 667 -20.39 6.08 16.74
C LEU A 667 -19.00 6.28 16.12
N ILE A 668 -18.97 6.53 14.82
CA ILE A 668 -17.78 7.02 14.15
C ILE A 668 -17.41 8.40 14.74
N SER A 669 -16.14 8.60 15.08
CA SER A 669 -15.63 9.84 15.65
C SER A 669 -14.16 10.06 15.28
N SER A 670 -13.80 11.32 15.09
CA SER A 670 -12.43 11.81 14.90
C SER A 670 -11.55 11.71 16.15
N GLU A 671 -12.16 11.46 17.33
CA GLU A 671 -11.46 11.45 18.63
C GLU A 671 -10.70 12.78 18.91
N ALA A 672 -9.99 12.88 20.03
CA ALA A 672 -9.20 14.07 20.35
C ALA A 672 -8.24 14.53 19.23
N PRO A 673 -7.41 13.64 18.61
CA PRO A 673 -6.41 14.03 17.62
C PRO A 673 -6.94 14.96 16.55
N ASP A 674 -8.04 14.58 15.90
CA ASP A 674 -8.54 15.33 14.76
C ASP A 674 -9.82 16.11 14.97
N HIS A 675 -10.42 16.00 16.17
CA HIS A 675 -11.29 17.04 16.74
C HIS A 675 -10.56 18.39 16.92
N ILE A 676 -9.26 18.37 17.26
CA ILE A 676 -8.43 19.59 17.34
C ILE A 676 -8.34 20.27 15.97
N SER A 677 -7.97 19.51 14.92
CA SER A 677 -7.93 20.06 13.56
C SER A 677 -9.31 20.47 13.05
N ALA A 678 -10.38 19.75 13.42
CA ALA A 678 -11.75 20.11 13.05
C ALA A 678 -12.15 21.46 13.67
N LEU A 679 -11.89 21.68 14.96
CA LEU A 679 -12.15 22.97 15.62
C LEU A 679 -11.35 24.11 14.98
N LEU A 680 -10.07 23.88 14.67
CA LEU A 680 -9.26 24.88 13.95
C LEU A 680 -9.86 25.20 12.58
N ASN A 681 -10.18 24.21 11.75
CA ASN A 681 -10.80 24.43 10.44
C ASN A 681 -12.22 25.05 10.53
N GLU A 682 -12.95 24.78 11.62
CA GLU A 682 -14.30 25.31 11.88
C GLU A 682 -14.25 26.80 12.22
N ARG A 683 -13.34 27.20 13.12
CA ARG A 683 -13.36 28.51 13.80
C ARG A 683 -12.22 29.44 13.41
N HIS A 684 -11.12 28.87 12.94
CA HIS A 684 -9.91 29.60 12.62
C HIS A 684 -9.65 29.46 11.13
N GLY A 685 -9.96 30.53 10.38
CA GLY A 685 -9.59 30.60 8.97
C GLY A 685 -8.07 30.56 8.79
N GLY A 686 -7.63 30.58 7.53
CA GLY A 686 -6.21 30.56 7.20
C GLY A 686 -5.85 29.28 6.45
N PRO A 687 -4.85 28.51 6.89
CA PRO A 687 -4.41 27.31 6.19
C PRO A 687 -5.42 26.17 6.36
N ARG A 688 -5.28 25.12 5.56
CA ARG A 688 -5.85 23.81 5.92
C ARG A 688 -5.09 23.28 7.14
N TRP A 689 -5.79 23.15 8.26
CA TRP A 689 -5.21 22.64 9.51
C TRP A 689 -5.23 21.11 9.51
N MET A 690 -4.06 20.49 9.67
CA MET A 690 -3.85 19.05 9.63
C MET A 690 -3.12 18.62 10.90
N PHE A 691 -3.64 17.60 11.60
CA PHE A 691 -2.93 16.98 12.71
C PHE A 691 -2.21 15.71 12.23
N ALA A 692 -1.00 15.46 12.74
CA ALA A 692 -0.29 14.18 12.60
C ALA A 692 0.23 13.72 13.96
N GLN A 693 0.26 12.41 14.17
CA GLN A 693 0.72 11.84 15.43
C GLN A 693 2.23 12.00 15.63
N GLY A 694 2.63 12.40 16.84
CA GLY A 694 4.00 12.30 17.31
C GLY A 694 4.21 11.01 18.12
N ALA A 695 4.86 11.13 19.27
CA ALA A 695 5.07 10.01 20.20
C ALA A 695 3.81 9.75 21.06
N ALA A 696 2.83 9.03 20.50
CA ALA A 696 1.56 8.79 21.19
C ALA A 696 1.44 7.40 21.85
N GLY A 697 2.43 6.52 21.68
CA GLY A 697 2.35 5.12 22.12
C GLY A 697 2.15 4.95 23.62
N ASP A 698 2.78 5.79 24.44
CA ASP A 698 2.78 5.72 25.90
C ASP A 698 2.04 6.89 26.58
N VAL A 699 1.17 7.59 25.86
CA VAL A 699 0.40 8.72 26.41
C VAL A 699 -1.10 8.51 26.24
N ALA A 700 -1.90 9.10 27.13
CA ALA A 700 -3.35 9.10 27.06
C ALA A 700 -3.91 10.53 27.09
N PRO A 701 -5.08 10.79 26.47
CA PRO A 701 -5.75 12.08 26.56
C PRO A 701 -6.18 12.36 28.01
N ARG A 702 -5.91 13.57 28.49
CA ARG A 702 -6.23 13.98 29.88
C ARG A 702 -7.40 14.97 29.89
N GLY A 703 -7.22 16.17 29.33
CA GLY A 703 -8.28 17.16 29.18
C GLY A 703 -9.10 17.42 30.46
N GLN A 704 -10.31 17.95 30.30
CA GLN A 704 -11.30 18.06 31.38
C GLN A 704 -12.56 17.26 31.01
N PHE A 705 -13.39 16.88 32.00
CA PHE A 705 -14.67 16.19 31.77
C PHE A 705 -14.54 14.79 31.12
N GLU A 706 -15.62 14.30 30.50
CA GLU A 706 -15.73 12.97 29.88
C GLU A 706 -16.36 13.05 28.48
N GLY A 707 -16.16 12.01 27.66
CA GLY A 707 -16.76 11.87 26.33
C GLY A 707 -16.51 13.08 25.42
N PHE A 708 -17.58 13.54 24.74
CA PHE A 708 -17.52 14.67 23.81
C PHE A 708 -17.00 15.97 24.44
N ALA A 709 -17.34 16.24 25.70
CA ALA A 709 -16.87 17.42 26.40
C ALA A 709 -15.35 17.39 26.64
N ARG A 710 -14.78 16.19 26.84
CA ARG A 710 -13.32 16.02 26.94
C ARG A 710 -12.63 16.35 25.63
N MET A 711 -13.14 15.83 24.51
CA MET A 711 -12.61 16.16 23.18
C MET A 711 -12.61 17.67 22.93
N GLU A 712 -13.74 18.33 23.19
CA GLU A 712 -13.86 19.79 23.02
C GLU A 712 -12.89 20.54 23.94
N SER A 713 -12.77 20.15 25.22
CA SER A 713 -11.84 20.81 26.16
C SER A 713 -10.38 20.72 25.73
N ILE A 714 -9.97 19.58 25.15
CA ILE A 714 -8.63 19.36 24.62
C ILE A 714 -8.42 20.25 23.39
N ALA A 715 -9.38 20.29 22.47
CA ALA A 715 -9.31 21.11 21.28
C ALA A 715 -9.20 22.61 21.59
N GLU A 716 -10.03 23.12 22.51
CA GLU A 716 -9.97 24.51 22.97
C GLU A 716 -8.61 24.84 23.60
N THR A 717 -8.11 23.96 24.46
CA THR A 717 -6.83 24.17 25.15
C THR A 717 -5.65 24.11 24.18
N ALA A 718 -5.71 23.23 23.17
CA ALA A 718 -4.65 23.07 22.18
C ALA A 718 -4.63 24.21 21.14
N ALA A 719 -5.80 24.70 20.73
CA ALA A 719 -5.96 25.66 19.64
C ALA A 719 -5.13 26.94 19.85
N GLN A 720 -5.15 27.52 21.05
CA GLN A 720 -4.37 28.72 21.36
C GLN A 720 -2.87 28.49 21.12
N GLY A 721 -2.31 27.40 21.65
CA GLY A 721 -0.88 27.12 21.49
C GLY A 721 -0.49 26.82 20.04
N ILE A 722 -1.38 26.20 19.26
CA ILE A 722 -1.16 25.91 17.83
C ILE A 722 -1.19 27.21 17.01
N LEU A 723 -2.12 28.11 17.29
CA LEU A 723 -2.21 29.42 16.63
C LEU A 723 -1.00 30.28 16.95
N GLU A 724 -0.58 30.36 18.21
CA GLU A 724 0.65 31.05 18.62
C GLU A 724 1.88 30.47 17.91
N LEU A 725 1.96 29.14 17.78
CA LEU A 725 3.03 28.46 17.06
C LEU A 725 2.99 28.79 15.56
N TYR A 726 1.82 28.74 14.92
CA TYR A 726 1.63 29.08 13.51
C TYR A 726 2.04 30.52 13.22
N GLU A 727 1.63 31.47 14.06
CA GLU A 727 1.99 32.90 13.94
C GLU A 727 3.49 33.14 14.12
N ALA A 728 4.13 32.41 15.04
CA ALA A 728 5.57 32.52 15.27
C ALA A 728 6.41 31.84 14.18
N THR A 729 5.84 30.89 13.42
CA THR A 729 6.56 30.13 12.40
C THR A 729 6.87 31.01 11.19
N GLU A 730 8.16 31.24 10.95
CA GLU A 730 8.65 31.93 9.76
C GLU A 730 8.64 30.98 8.56
N VAL A 731 8.40 31.51 7.35
CA VAL A 731 8.39 30.73 6.10
C VAL A 731 9.31 31.38 5.07
N ARG A 732 9.86 30.56 4.18
CA ARG A 732 10.74 31.00 3.08
C ARG A 732 10.29 30.38 1.77
N GLY A 733 10.10 31.21 0.75
CA GLY A 733 9.90 30.76 -0.64
C GLY A 733 11.21 30.69 -1.42
N GLY A 734 11.14 30.26 -2.68
CA GLY A 734 12.29 30.15 -3.57
C GLY A 734 12.78 28.70 -3.72
N GLU A 735 14.09 28.53 -3.86
CA GLU A 735 14.70 27.22 -4.11
C GLU A 735 14.78 26.39 -2.82
N ILE A 736 13.97 25.33 -2.74
CA ILE A 736 13.94 24.35 -1.65
C ILE A 736 14.37 22.99 -2.21
N GLN A 737 15.20 22.29 -1.45
CA GLN A 737 15.57 20.92 -1.74
C GLN A 737 14.61 19.99 -0.99
N LEU A 738 14.00 19.06 -1.73
CA LEU A 738 13.13 18.01 -1.23
C LEU A 738 13.84 16.68 -1.44
N GLU A 739 13.85 15.82 -0.43
CA GLU A 739 14.51 14.51 -0.46
C GLU A 739 13.56 13.44 0.09
N PRO A 740 12.63 12.92 -0.73
CA PRO A 740 11.79 11.81 -0.32
C PRO A 740 12.61 10.50 -0.30
N ALA A 741 12.54 9.75 0.80
CA ALA A 741 13.18 8.45 0.91
C ALA A 741 12.25 7.45 1.61
N GLN A 742 12.05 6.28 1.01
CA GLN A 742 11.20 5.21 1.56
C GLN A 742 11.94 3.89 1.48
N ARG A 743 11.85 3.06 2.53
CA ARG A 743 12.58 1.78 2.60
C ARG A 743 11.75 0.70 3.28
N TYR A 744 11.85 -0.51 2.75
CA TYR A 744 11.49 -1.71 3.50
C TYR A 744 12.65 -2.15 4.39
N VAL A 745 12.32 -2.52 5.61
CA VAL A 745 13.23 -3.06 6.61
C VAL A 745 12.86 -4.50 6.90
N GLU A 746 13.80 -5.41 6.79
CA GLU A 746 13.60 -6.80 7.20
C GLU A 746 13.46 -6.90 8.72
N GLN A 747 12.48 -7.68 9.16
CA GLN A 747 12.21 -8.00 10.55
C GLN A 747 12.26 -9.50 10.77
N GLY A 748 12.54 -9.94 12.00
CA GLY A 748 12.65 -11.36 12.28
C GLY A 748 13.55 -11.67 13.47
N ARG A 749 13.95 -12.93 13.55
CA ARG A 749 14.88 -13.40 14.58
C ARG A 749 16.35 -13.14 14.27
N ASP A 750 16.65 -12.94 12.99
CA ASP A 750 18.03 -12.76 12.52
C ASP A 750 18.47 -11.29 12.52
N ILE A 751 17.56 -10.39 12.92
CA ILE A 751 17.86 -8.97 13.09
C ILE A 751 18.91 -8.75 14.16
N ARG A 752 19.64 -7.65 14.00
CA ARG A 752 20.63 -7.19 14.95
C ARG A 752 20.41 -5.72 15.25
N VAL A 753 20.68 -5.35 16.49
CA VAL A 753 20.71 -3.96 16.95
C VAL A 753 22.15 -3.65 17.34
N THR A 754 22.78 -2.74 16.61
CA THR A 754 24.16 -2.33 16.85
C THR A 754 24.16 -0.92 17.40
N ARG A 755 24.53 -0.77 18.67
CA ARG A 755 24.64 0.55 19.31
C ARG A 755 26.01 1.15 19.06
N ALA A 756 26.07 2.44 18.80
CA ALA A 756 27.31 3.17 18.69
C ALA A 756 28.16 3.01 19.97
N GLY A 757 29.23 2.20 19.88
CA GLY A 757 30.27 2.14 20.89
C GLY A 757 30.16 1.06 21.99
N SER A 758 29.21 0.11 21.99
CA SER A 758 29.21 -0.88 23.08
C SER A 758 28.56 -2.27 22.89
N ALA A 759 27.55 -2.51 22.05
CA ALA A 759 26.94 -3.84 21.97
C ALA A 759 26.22 -4.15 20.65
N ASP A 760 26.44 -5.37 20.14
CA ASP A 760 25.61 -6.01 19.11
C ASP A 760 24.59 -6.92 19.81
N LEU A 761 23.35 -6.47 19.90
CA LEU A 761 22.26 -7.27 20.45
C LEU A 761 21.66 -8.14 19.34
N HIS A 762 21.43 -9.40 19.67
CA HIS A 762 20.82 -10.39 18.77
C HIS A 762 20.07 -11.44 19.59
N TYR A 763 19.11 -12.11 18.96
CA TYR A 763 18.41 -13.22 19.59
C TYR A 763 19.28 -14.48 19.63
N LEU A 764 19.03 -15.33 20.62
CA LEU A 764 19.55 -16.69 20.62
C LEU A 764 19.01 -17.42 19.37
N PRO A 765 19.88 -18.03 18.54
CA PRO A 765 19.43 -18.76 17.36
C PRO A 765 18.43 -19.86 17.74
N TRP A 766 17.36 -20.00 16.97
CA TRP A 766 16.36 -21.04 17.21
C TRP A 766 16.97 -22.43 16.99
N ASP A 767 16.82 -23.32 17.97
CA ASP A 767 17.14 -24.75 17.82
C ASP A 767 15.84 -25.53 17.51
N PRO A 768 15.75 -26.25 16.38
CA PRO A 768 14.60 -27.12 16.08
C PRO A 768 14.28 -28.14 17.16
N ALA A 769 15.26 -28.54 17.98
CA ALA A 769 15.04 -29.44 19.12
C ALA A 769 14.09 -28.85 20.17
N TRP A 770 13.95 -27.52 20.23
CA TRP A 770 13.06 -26.84 21.18
C TRP A 770 11.57 -27.09 20.91
N ALA A 771 11.22 -27.53 19.70
CA ALA A 771 9.85 -27.97 19.39
C ALA A 771 9.46 -29.26 20.14
N GLU A 772 10.44 -30.12 20.46
CA GLU A 772 10.23 -31.37 21.21
C GLU A 772 10.50 -31.19 22.72
N ASP A 773 11.51 -30.40 23.08
CA ASP A 773 11.89 -30.10 24.46
C ASP A 773 12.07 -28.58 24.65
N PRO A 774 11.02 -27.89 25.15
CA PRO A 774 11.02 -26.44 25.35
C PRO A 774 12.28 -25.86 26.00
N TYR A 775 12.90 -24.87 25.34
CA TYR A 775 13.97 -24.10 25.95
C TYR A 775 13.43 -23.31 27.15
N VAL A 776 14.16 -23.33 28.26
CA VAL A 776 13.84 -22.52 29.44
C VAL A 776 14.88 -21.42 29.53
N PRO A 777 14.51 -20.15 29.26
CA PRO A 777 15.41 -19.01 29.42
C PRO A 777 15.96 -18.95 30.85
N ASP A 778 17.20 -18.49 30.99
CA ASP A 778 17.86 -18.41 32.30
C ASP A 778 17.40 -17.20 33.14
N MET A 779 16.53 -16.36 32.56
CA MET A 779 15.91 -15.17 33.18
C MET A 779 16.92 -14.07 33.54
N LEU A 780 18.02 -13.98 32.79
CA LEU A 780 19.09 -13.03 33.04
C LEU A 780 19.27 -12.11 31.83
N ILE A 781 18.47 -11.04 31.81
CA ILE A 781 18.45 -10.00 30.76
C ILE A 781 19.57 -8.96 30.89
N TRP A 782 20.22 -8.86 32.06
CA TRP A 782 21.27 -7.88 32.34
C TRP A 782 22.59 -8.57 32.73
N ASN A 783 23.70 -8.03 32.24
CA ASN A 783 25.04 -8.36 32.73
C ASN A 783 25.28 -7.69 34.11
N ASP A 784 26.31 -8.16 34.84
CA ASP A 784 26.72 -7.60 36.14
C ASP A 784 27.05 -6.09 36.09
N ASP A 785 27.36 -5.56 34.89
CA ASP A 785 27.67 -4.14 34.65
C ASP A 785 26.45 -3.30 34.27
N GLY A 786 25.26 -3.89 34.19
CA GLY A 786 24.00 -3.23 33.84
C GLY A 786 23.72 -3.10 32.35
N SER A 787 24.56 -3.66 31.47
CA SER A 787 24.27 -3.75 30.03
C SER A 787 23.28 -4.89 29.72
N VAL A 788 22.47 -4.73 28.67
CA VAL A 788 21.59 -5.81 28.17
C VAL A 788 22.45 -6.99 27.71
N ARG A 789 22.07 -8.19 28.09
CA ARG A 789 22.81 -9.41 27.72
C ARG A 789 22.60 -9.76 26.25
N SER A 790 23.61 -10.37 25.63
CA SER A 790 23.52 -10.88 24.26
C SER A 790 24.22 -12.25 24.12
N PRO A 791 23.64 -13.23 23.41
CA PRO A 791 22.30 -13.20 22.82
C PRO A 791 21.19 -13.07 23.87
N LEU A 792 20.09 -12.42 23.50
CA LEU A 792 18.84 -12.43 24.24
C LEU A 792 18.15 -13.77 24.00
N ASP A 793 17.96 -14.54 25.07
CA ASP A 793 17.32 -15.86 25.00
C ASP A 793 15.90 -15.87 25.57
N GLU A 794 15.47 -14.74 26.13
CA GLU A 794 14.19 -14.55 26.80
C GLU A 794 13.01 -14.47 25.84
N PHE A 795 13.24 -14.09 24.57
CA PHE A 795 12.21 -14.11 23.53
C PHE A 795 12.28 -15.42 22.72
N TRP A 796 11.45 -16.39 23.10
CA TRP A 796 11.49 -17.74 22.56
C TRP A 796 10.35 -18.03 21.57
N ALA A 797 10.20 -17.19 20.53
CA ALA A 797 9.16 -17.35 19.51
C ALA A 797 9.75 -17.59 18.10
N GLN A 798 9.55 -18.78 17.52
CA GLN A 798 10.14 -19.13 16.21
C GLN A 798 9.58 -18.25 15.07
N HIS A 799 8.28 -18.00 15.09
CA HIS A 799 7.53 -17.35 14.02
C HIS A 799 6.92 -16.01 14.43
N GLY A 800 7.43 -15.43 15.52
CA GLY A 800 6.86 -14.23 16.16
C GLY A 800 5.92 -14.61 17.29
N ALA A 801 5.55 -13.62 18.11
CA ALA A 801 4.62 -13.77 19.23
C ALA A 801 3.73 -12.53 19.40
N LEU A 802 2.66 -12.71 20.16
CA LEU A 802 1.66 -11.70 20.52
C LEU A 802 1.45 -11.74 22.04
N LEU A 803 0.81 -10.71 22.60
CA LEU A 803 0.37 -10.67 24.00
C LEU A 803 1.52 -10.89 25.00
N CYS A 804 2.71 -10.40 24.66
CA CYS A 804 3.91 -10.49 25.49
C CYS A 804 3.90 -9.50 26.67
N GLY A 805 4.60 -9.81 27.76
CA GLY A 805 4.93 -8.81 28.80
C GLY A 805 3.83 -8.57 29.84
N GLU A 806 2.60 -9.02 29.60
CA GLU A 806 1.53 -9.02 30.62
C GLU A 806 1.76 -10.16 31.63
N PRO A 807 1.74 -9.90 32.95
CA PRO A 807 1.91 -10.95 33.97
C PRO A 807 0.70 -11.88 34.08
N GLU A 808 -0.47 -11.48 33.56
CA GLU A 808 -1.67 -12.29 33.44
C GLU A 808 -2.28 -12.11 32.04
N ILE A 809 -2.39 -13.20 31.26
CA ILE A 809 -3.12 -13.17 29.98
C ILE A 809 -4.61 -13.43 30.28
N ASP A 810 -5.42 -12.38 30.33
CA ASP A 810 -6.88 -12.51 30.48
C ASP A 810 -7.55 -12.67 29.11
N ILE A 811 -7.49 -13.89 28.56
CA ILE A 811 -8.40 -14.28 27.47
C ILE A 811 -9.67 -14.78 28.15
N SER A 812 -10.68 -13.91 28.19
CA SER A 812 -11.99 -14.13 28.82
C SER A 812 -12.64 -15.50 28.51
N LEU A 813 -12.30 -16.13 27.37
CA LEU A 813 -12.79 -17.46 27.00
C LEU A 813 -12.18 -18.66 27.74
N PHE A 814 -10.99 -18.52 28.34
CA PHE A 814 -10.25 -19.66 28.90
C PHE A 814 -10.05 -19.63 30.41
N GLY A 815 -10.38 -18.52 31.10
CA GLY A 815 -10.48 -18.46 32.55
C GLY A 815 -9.24 -18.94 33.31
N LEU A 816 -8.05 -18.58 32.83
CA LEU A 816 -6.76 -18.98 33.40
C LEU A 816 -5.98 -17.74 33.87
N ASN A 817 -6.26 -17.24 35.07
CA ASN A 817 -5.35 -16.33 35.77
C ASN A 817 -4.15 -17.12 36.30
N VAL A 818 -3.14 -17.30 35.46
CA VAL A 818 -1.85 -17.88 35.85
C VAL A 818 -0.82 -16.76 35.83
N PRO A 819 -0.18 -16.43 36.97
CA PRO A 819 0.89 -15.46 36.99
C PRO A 819 2.08 -16.01 36.18
N LEU A 820 2.46 -15.29 35.13
CA LEU A 820 3.62 -15.57 34.30
C LEU A 820 4.66 -14.47 34.50
N PRO A 821 5.96 -14.78 34.56
CA PRO A 821 7.01 -13.77 34.45
C PRO A 821 6.83 -12.96 33.17
N ALA A 822 7.15 -11.66 33.21
CA ALA A 822 7.27 -10.84 32.00
C ALA A 822 8.14 -11.59 30.97
N TYR A 823 7.84 -11.48 29.67
CA TYR A 823 8.44 -12.23 28.54
C TYR A 823 8.28 -13.77 28.52
N GLN A 824 7.84 -14.44 29.59
CA GLN A 824 7.31 -15.82 29.52
C GLN A 824 5.83 -15.88 29.12
N SER A 825 5.16 -14.74 29.11
CA SER A 825 3.74 -14.59 28.75
C SER A 825 3.47 -14.44 27.26
N CYS A 826 4.48 -14.56 26.39
CA CYS A 826 4.28 -14.47 24.95
C CYS A 826 3.42 -15.64 24.41
N LEU A 827 2.40 -15.31 23.62
CA LEU A 827 1.65 -16.28 22.82
C LEU A 827 2.31 -16.42 21.45
N ASP A 828 2.97 -17.56 21.22
CA ASP A 828 3.55 -17.88 19.90
C ASP A 828 2.50 -17.76 18.79
N VAL A 829 2.89 -17.18 17.66
CA VAL A 829 1.99 -16.95 16.51
C VAL A 829 1.36 -18.25 16.01
N ASP A 830 2.13 -19.34 15.94
CA ASP A 830 1.60 -20.66 15.56
C ASP A 830 0.45 -21.10 16.47
N LYS A 831 0.59 -20.90 17.78
CA LYS A 831 -0.46 -21.22 18.76
C LYS A 831 -1.62 -20.24 18.68
N SER A 832 -1.35 -18.98 18.35
CA SER A 832 -2.34 -17.90 18.26
C SER A 832 -3.39 -18.13 17.17
N PHE A 833 -3.10 -18.94 16.14
CA PHE A 833 -4.11 -19.32 15.14
C PHE A 833 -5.36 -19.94 15.77
N SER A 834 -5.25 -20.54 16.95
CA SER A 834 -6.42 -21.01 17.69
C SER A 834 -7.35 -19.87 18.10
N LEU A 835 -6.81 -18.71 18.50
CA LEU A 835 -7.58 -17.49 18.81
C LEU A 835 -8.15 -16.87 17.55
N PHE A 836 -7.36 -16.77 16.47
CA PHE A 836 -7.85 -16.28 15.18
C PHE A 836 -8.98 -17.16 14.61
N ARG A 837 -8.94 -18.47 14.82
CA ARG A 837 -10.03 -19.40 14.46
C ARG A 837 -11.29 -19.22 15.32
N ILE A 838 -11.13 -18.69 16.54
CA ILE A 838 -12.24 -18.37 17.43
C ILE A 838 -12.94 -17.09 16.94
N ALA A 839 -12.18 -16.03 16.70
CA ALA A 839 -12.65 -14.75 16.15
C ALA A 839 -13.21 -14.87 14.72
N PHE A 840 -12.41 -15.40 13.79
CA PHE A 840 -12.72 -15.39 12.35
C PHE A 840 -12.98 -16.77 11.80
N ARG A 841 -13.80 -17.57 12.49
CA ARG A 841 -14.03 -19.00 12.19
C ARG A 841 -14.45 -19.29 10.74
N ALA A 842 -15.19 -18.37 10.11
CA ALA A 842 -15.66 -18.51 8.74
C ALA A 842 -14.52 -18.43 7.69
N PHE A 843 -13.43 -17.75 8.04
CA PHE A 843 -12.30 -17.48 7.14
C PHE A 843 -11.03 -18.24 7.51
N ILE A 844 -10.89 -18.58 8.80
CA ILE A 844 -9.71 -19.27 9.33
C ILE A 844 -10.16 -20.64 9.79
N SER A 845 -10.05 -21.64 8.90
CA SER A 845 -10.43 -23.02 9.20
C SER A 845 -9.25 -23.89 9.61
N ASP A 846 -8.06 -23.62 9.08
CA ASP A 846 -6.84 -24.42 9.23
C ASP A 846 -5.59 -23.55 9.29
N ARG A 847 -4.66 -23.87 10.20
CA ARG A 847 -3.35 -23.21 10.33
C ARG A 847 -2.50 -23.43 9.09
N GLU A 848 -2.62 -24.59 8.41
CA GLU A 848 -1.74 -24.96 7.30
C GLU A 848 -1.85 -24.03 6.09
N GLN A 849 -2.90 -23.22 6.00
CA GLN A 849 -3.13 -22.26 4.91
C GLN A 849 -2.27 -20.99 5.01
N TYR A 850 -1.63 -20.76 6.17
CA TYR A 850 -0.90 -19.53 6.44
C TYR A 850 0.60 -19.81 6.52
N PRO A 851 1.43 -19.20 5.64
CA PRO A 851 2.88 -19.34 5.69
C PRO A 851 3.39 -18.71 6.99
N LEU A 852 4.19 -19.47 7.75
CA LEU A 852 4.86 -18.97 8.94
C LEU A 852 6.37 -18.89 8.74
N PRO A 853 7.04 -17.80 9.15
CA PRO A 853 6.46 -16.56 9.70
C PRO A 853 5.55 -15.84 8.68
N LEU A 854 4.56 -15.09 9.17
CA LEU A 854 3.66 -14.33 8.31
C LEU A 854 4.48 -13.35 7.45
N PRO A 855 4.42 -13.42 6.11
CA PRO A 855 5.27 -12.63 5.23
C PRO A 855 5.18 -11.11 5.46
N GLU A 856 3.98 -10.60 5.72
CA GLU A 856 3.76 -9.18 6.05
C GLU A 856 4.44 -8.77 7.36
N SER A 857 4.57 -9.68 8.33
CA SER A 857 5.26 -9.37 9.59
C SER A 857 6.78 -9.31 9.42
N ARG A 858 7.33 -9.78 8.30
CA ARG A 858 8.78 -9.91 8.07
C ARG A 858 9.40 -8.63 7.53
N THR A 859 8.59 -7.62 7.28
CA THR A 859 9.01 -6.36 6.68
C THR A 859 8.29 -5.21 7.35
N ALA A 860 8.89 -4.03 7.38
CA ALA A 860 8.21 -2.79 7.75
C ALA A 860 8.57 -1.71 6.74
N MET A 861 7.60 -0.89 6.32
CA MET A 861 7.86 0.27 5.48
C MET A 861 8.18 1.51 6.34
N LEU A 862 9.32 2.16 6.11
CA LEU A 862 9.73 3.39 6.78
C LEU A 862 9.84 4.53 5.76
N GLY A 863 9.64 5.76 6.22
CA GLY A 863 9.79 6.97 5.39
C GLY A 863 10.65 8.04 6.04
N ALA A 864 11.31 8.85 5.21
CA ALA A 864 11.91 10.11 5.60
C ALA A 864 11.74 11.15 4.48
N LEU A 865 11.45 12.40 4.86
CA LEU A 865 11.42 13.53 3.93
C LEU A 865 12.40 14.59 4.41
N GLY A 866 13.51 14.75 3.69
CA GLY A 866 14.47 15.82 3.91
C GLY A 866 14.00 17.13 3.28
N LEU A 867 14.08 18.21 4.05
CA LEU A 867 13.77 19.58 3.66
C LEU A 867 14.93 20.48 4.05
N ARG A 868 15.64 21.04 3.07
CA ARG A 868 16.87 21.80 3.37
C ARG A 868 16.69 23.29 3.46
N SER A 869 17.53 23.88 4.30
CA SER A 869 17.69 25.32 4.47
C SER A 869 16.35 25.99 4.81
N LEU A 870 15.54 25.36 5.67
CA LEU A 870 14.27 25.92 6.09
C LEU A 870 14.46 26.91 7.24
N PRO A 871 13.65 27.98 7.32
CA PRO A 871 13.50 28.68 8.59
C PRO A 871 12.86 27.72 9.60
N VAL A 872 13.57 27.47 10.70
CA VAL A 872 13.13 26.72 11.85
C VAL A 872 12.97 27.67 13.02
N THR A 873 11.73 27.98 13.38
CA THR A 873 11.38 28.83 14.52
C THR A 873 11.16 27.97 15.76
N VAL A 874 12.05 28.09 16.75
CA VAL A 874 11.85 27.49 18.08
C VAL A 874 11.31 28.57 19.02
N MET A 875 10.12 28.34 19.59
CA MET A 875 9.49 29.29 20.51
C MET A 875 10.42 29.60 21.69
N GLY A 876 10.63 30.90 21.93
CA GLY A 876 11.55 31.40 22.95
C GLY A 876 13.04 31.42 22.56
N GLN A 877 13.43 30.84 21.43
CA GLN A 877 14.83 30.80 20.95
C GLN A 877 15.05 31.54 19.62
N GLY A 878 13.98 31.84 18.87
CA GLY A 878 14.02 32.57 17.59
C GLY A 878 14.02 31.64 16.37
N SER A 879 14.24 32.21 15.19
CA SER A 879 14.32 31.46 13.93
C SER A 879 15.76 31.34 13.43
N ALA A 880 16.11 30.18 12.90
CA ALA A 880 17.39 29.90 12.26
C ALA A 880 17.19 29.08 10.99
N GLU A 881 18.11 29.21 10.03
CA GLU A 881 18.09 28.39 8.82
C GLU A 881 18.75 27.04 9.13
N GLU A 882 17.98 25.95 9.03
CA GLU A 882 18.41 24.59 9.37
C GLU A 882 17.85 23.56 8.37
N ASP A 883 18.53 22.43 8.24
CA ASP A 883 18.01 21.27 7.51
C ASP A 883 17.10 20.45 8.45
N VAL A 884 15.95 20.01 7.93
CA VAL A 884 14.93 19.30 8.69
C VAL A 884 14.61 17.98 8.01
N VAL A 885 14.50 16.91 8.78
CA VAL A 885 13.98 15.63 8.30
C VAL A 885 12.69 15.30 9.02
N LEU A 886 11.63 15.04 8.26
CA LEU A 886 10.41 14.40 8.77
C LEU A 886 10.61 12.88 8.73
N ALA A 887 10.65 12.22 9.87
CA ALA A 887 10.79 10.77 10.00
C ALA A 887 9.41 10.14 10.18
N PHE A 888 8.98 9.31 9.23
CA PHE A 888 7.69 8.64 9.22
C PHE A 888 7.86 7.22 9.76
N ALA A 889 7.50 7.03 11.03
CA ALA A 889 7.76 5.83 11.80
C ALA A 889 6.56 4.85 11.77
N PRO A 890 6.80 3.55 11.52
CA PRO A 890 5.77 2.55 11.31
C PRO A 890 5.19 2.00 12.61
N GLY A 891 4.16 2.65 13.15
CA GLY A 891 3.43 2.19 14.34
C GLY A 891 3.41 3.19 15.49
N GLU A 892 3.23 2.69 16.71
CA GLU A 892 2.97 3.48 17.90
C GLU A 892 4.29 3.89 18.58
N VAL A 893 4.79 5.06 18.21
CA VAL A 893 6.04 5.60 18.75
C VAL A 893 5.89 5.97 20.23
N THR A 894 6.70 5.38 21.12
CA THR A 894 6.78 5.81 22.53
C THR A 894 7.62 7.08 22.68
N THR A 895 7.42 7.79 23.80
CA THR A 895 8.18 9.00 24.13
C THR A 895 9.68 8.75 24.10
N LEU A 896 10.14 7.65 24.74
CA LEU A 896 11.56 7.29 24.77
C LEU A 896 12.12 6.96 23.39
N TRP A 897 11.34 6.28 22.54
CA TRP A 897 11.78 5.96 21.18
C TRP A 897 11.98 7.24 20.34
N ALA A 898 11.02 8.16 20.36
CA ALA A 898 11.13 9.42 19.62
C ALA A 898 12.27 10.31 20.12
N GLN A 899 12.48 10.36 21.44
CA GLN A 899 13.59 11.11 22.03
C GLN A 899 14.94 10.49 21.67
N ASN A 900 15.06 9.16 21.70
CA ASN A 900 16.27 8.46 21.26
C ASN A 900 16.57 8.73 19.78
N LEU A 901 15.57 8.62 18.89
CA LEU A 901 15.77 8.91 17.47
C LEU A 901 16.25 10.35 17.25
N ARG A 902 15.60 11.36 17.87
CA ARG A 902 16.03 12.77 17.76
C ARG A 902 17.43 13.00 18.31
N TYR A 903 17.72 12.45 19.50
CA TYR A 903 19.02 12.60 20.13
C TYR A 903 20.13 11.98 19.30
N ARG A 904 19.93 10.75 18.81
CA ARG A 904 20.92 10.03 18.01
C ARG A 904 21.05 10.61 16.60
N ALA A 905 19.97 11.06 15.98
CA ALA A 905 20.04 11.79 14.72
C ALA A 905 20.96 13.02 14.83
N LEU A 906 20.87 13.78 15.93
CA LEU A 906 21.76 14.92 16.19
C LEU A 906 23.22 14.49 16.43
N HIS A 907 23.46 13.47 17.25
CA HIS A 907 24.81 13.15 17.74
C HIS A 907 25.58 12.12 16.89
N GLU A 908 24.87 11.29 16.13
CA GLU A 908 25.44 10.20 15.32
C GLU A 908 25.34 10.50 13.82
N ALA A 909 24.25 11.14 13.37
CA ALA A 909 24.00 11.45 11.96
C ALA A 909 24.15 12.94 11.62
N GLU A 910 24.48 13.80 12.60
CA GLU A 910 24.61 15.25 12.45
C GLU A 910 23.35 15.94 11.88
N VAL A 911 22.17 15.32 12.05
CA VAL A 911 20.87 15.89 11.65
C VAL A 911 20.32 16.71 12.81
N HIS A 912 20.41 18.04 12.69
CA HIS A 912 20.05 18.95 13.79
C HIS A 912 18.56 18.98 14.12
N ARG A 913 17.69 18.69 13.14
CA ARG A 913 16.23 18.71 13.31
C ARG A 913 15.60 17.48 12.69
N THR A 914 15.07 16.64 13.56
CA THR A 914 14.24 15.50 13.19
C THR A 914 12.86 15.68 13.81
N VAL A 915 11.82 15.67 12.98
CA VAL A 915 10.41 15.63 13.41
C VAL A 915 9.94 14.19 13.27
N VAL A 916 9.49 13.58 14.36
CA VAL A 916 9.02 12.19 14.36
C VAL A 916 7.52 12.18 14.18
N LEU A 917 7.05 11.53 13.12
CA LEU A 917 5.64 11.32 12.81
C LEU A 917 5.34 9.82 12.96
N GLY A 918 4.57 9.46 13.99
CA GLY A 918 4.15 8.09 14.25
C GLY A 918 2.95 7.67 13.40
N TYR A 919 2.57 6.40 13.49
CA TYR A 919 1.43 5.81 12.78
C TYR A 919 1.48 6.07 11.26
N ALA A 920 2.69 6.05 10.70
CA ALA A 920 2.97 6.47 9.34
C ALA A 920 3.65 5.36 8.54
N MET A 921 3.38 5.32 7.23
CA MET A 921 3.85 4.31 6.27
C MET A 921 3.33 2.89 6.52
N ASP A 922 3.47 2.39 7.74
CA ASP A 922 3.12 1.04 8.17
C ASP A 922 2.65 1.00 9.64
N HIS A 923 2.29 -0.18 10.17
CA HIS A 923 1.93 -0.33 11.58
C HIS A 923 2.47 -1.61 12.23
N GLU A 924 3.60 -1.46 12.92
CA GLU A 924 4.34 -2.58 13.55
C GLU A 924 4.02 -2.81 15.03
N GLY A 925 2.92 -2.22 15.51
CA GLY A 925 2.58 -2.17 16.93
C GLY A 925 3.40 -1.10 17.66
N TYR A 926 3.75 -1.33 18.92
CA TYR A 926 4.49 -0.35 19.71
C TYR A 926 5.99 -0.35 19.39
N LEU A 927 6.55 0.84 19.19
CA LEU A 927 7.98 1.04 18.95
C LEU A 927 8.65 1.44 20.26
N LEU A 928 9.32 0.48 20.89
CA LEU A 928 10.03 0.63 22.17
C LEU A 928 11.54 0.48 21.97
N THR A 929 12.34 1.09 22.86
CA THR A 929 13.74 0.67 23.04
C THR A 929 13.78 -0.70 23.72
N VAL A 930 14.91 -1.40 23.63
CA VAL A 930 15.08 -2.73 24.24
C VAL A 930 14.81 -2.66 25.75
N GLU A 931 15.37 -1.66 26.42
CA GLU A 931 15.19 -1.46 27.86
C GLU A 931 13.74 -1.16 28.24
N ASP A 932 13.01 -0.39 27.43
CA ASP A 932 11.60 -0.06 27.66
C ASP A 932 10.71 -1.29 27.46
N TRP A 933 10.97 -2.10 26.41
CA TRP A 933 10.26 -3.36 26.20
C TRP A 933 10.44 -4.32 27.37
N LEU A 934 11.67 -4.42 27.90
CA LEU A 934 12.02 -5.30 29.02
C LEU A 934 11.32 -4.93 30.34
N GLN A 935 10.68 -3.76 30.45
CA GLN A 935 9.87 -3.43 31.62
C GLN A 935 8.53 -4.18 31.66
N GLY A 936 8.08 -4.75 30.55
CA GLY A 936 6.78 -5.41 30.44
C GLY A 936 5.60 -4.43 30.40
N GLY A 937 4.40 -4.91 30.71
CA GLY A 937 3.14 -4.14 30.61
C GLY A 937 2.49 -4.25 29.24
N PHE A 938 1.58 -3.32 28.95
CA PHE A 938 0.69 -3.38 27.78
C PHE A 938 1.42 -3.10 26.45
N GLU A 939 2.24 -2.05 26.37
CA GLU A 939 2.88 -1.63 25.12
C GLU A 939 3.77 -2.73 24.50
N PRO A 940 4.59 -3.49 25.27
CA PRO A 940 5.32 -4.66 24.76
C PRO A 940 4.45 -5.80 24.22
N ALA A 941 3.15 -5.82 24.53
CA ALA A 941 2.25 -6.92 24.19
C ALA A 941 1.96 -7.02 22.70
N ILE A 942 2.04 -5.89 21.99
CA ILE A 942 1.81 -5.79 20.55
C ILE A 942 3.14 -5.48 19.87
N THR A 943 4.13 -6.36 20.09
CA THR A 943 5.45 -6.32 19.43
C THR A 943 5.79 -7.72 18.92
N TRP A 944 5.65 -7.93 17.61
CA TRP A 944 5.65 -9.24 16.98
C TRP A 944 6.98 -10.02 17.08
N TRP A 945 8.10 -9.32 16.95
CA TRP A 945 9.45 -9.87 16.98
C TRP A 945 10.17 -9.66 18.31
N GLY A 946 9.49 -9.19 19.35
CA GLY A 946 10.05 -9.06 20.70
C GLY A 946 10.94 -7.82 20.92
N PRO A 947 11.82 -7.84 21.95
CA PRO A 947 12.48 -6.63 22.46
C PRO A 947 13.38 -5.88 21.48
N LEU A 948 13.93 -6.56 20.47
CA LEU A 948 14.82 -5.94 19.48
C LEU A 948 14.05 -5.28 18.34
N GLN A 949 12.74 -5.53 18.17
CA GLN A 949 12.00 -5.04 17.01
C GLN A 949 11.98 -3.50 16.93
N GLY A 950 11.49 -2.85 17.99
CA GLY A 950 11.35 -1.39 18.00
C GLY A 950 12.70 -0.68 17.86
N GLU A 951 13.75 -1.16 18.54
CA GLU A 951 15.07 -0.54 18.42
C GLU A 951 15.77 -0.87 17.10
N HIS A 952 15.52 -2.04 16.50
CA HIS A 952 15.99 -2.32 15.14
C HIS A 952 15.40 -1.33 14.14
N LEU A 953 14.09 -1.08 14.22
CA LEU A 953 13.43 -0.06 13.40
C LEU A 953 13.97 1.34 13.68
N LEU A 954 14.37 1.65 14.92
CA LEU A 954 15.05 2.90 15.27
C LEU A 954 16.39 3.04 14.55
N GLU A 955 17.24 2.01 14.56
CA GLU A 955 18.52 2.02 13.85
C GLU A 955 18.32 2.25 12.35
N ARG A 956 17.35 1.56 11.76
CA ARG A 956 17.05 1.69 10.33
C ARG A 956 16.47 3.06 9.99
N GLN A 957 15.61 3.61 10.86
CA GLN A 957 15.10 4.97 10.71
C GLN A 957 16.23 6.00 10.84
N LEU A 958 17.21 5.79 11.72
CA LEU A 958 18.37 6.68 11.89
C LEU A 958 19.23 6.71 10.62
N GLU A 959 19.49 5.55 10.01
CA GLU A 959 20.17 5.45 8.72
C GLU A 959 19.38 6.17 7.61
N LEU A 960 18.07 5.98 7.56
CA LEU A 960 17.19 6.63 6.58
C LEU A 960 17.12 8.15 6.79
N VAL A 961 17.12 8.62 8.04
CA VAL A 961 17.19 10.05 8.39
C VAL A 961 18.50 10.66 7.94
N ALA A 962 19.63 9.96 8.14
CA ALA A 962 20.92 10.39 7.65
C ALA A 962 20.94 10.48 6.10
N LEU A 963 20.32 9.49 5.43
CA LEU A 963 20.20 9.46 3.98
C LEU A 963 19.33 10.61 3.45
N ALA A 964 18.17 10.87 4.04
CA ALA A 964 17.31 12.00 3.64
C ALA A 964 17.99 13.37 3.89
N ASN A 965 19.02 13.41 4.74
CA ASN A 965 19.86 14.58 4.95
C ASN A 965 21.14 14.59 4.09
N SER A 966 21.39 13.56 3.26
CA SER A 966 22.55 13.43 2.36
C SER A 966 22.32 14.11 1.01
N PRO A 967 23.31 14.78 0.41
CA PRO A 967 23.14 15.45 -0.89
C PRO A 967 22.99 14.48 -2.08
N LEU A 968 22.93 13.17 -1.83
CA LEU A 968 22.85 12.11 -2.84
C LEU A 968 21.40 11.60 -2.92
N ALA A 969 20.86 11.50 -4.14
CA ALA A 969 19.47 11.09 -4.36
C ALA A 969 19.18 9.62 -3.99
N GLU A 970 20.18 8.73 -3.94
CA GLU A 970 19.97 7.31 -3.60
C GLU A 970 21.14 6.72 -2.79
N ASP A 971 20.88 5.61 -2.10
CA ASP A 971 21.85 4.82 -1.32
C ASP A 971 22.04 3.44 -1.98
N PRO A 972 23.24 3.13 -2.50
CA PRO A 972 23.51 1.87 -3.17
C PRO A 972 23.76 0.69 -2.21
N ALA A 973 23.79 0.93 -0.90
CA ALA A 973 24.12 -0.07 0.11
C ALA A 973 22.90 -0.71 0.78
N TRP A 974 21.69 -0.20 0.54
CA TRP A 974 20.47 -0.77 1.11
C TRP A 974 20.04 -2.02 0.32
N PRO A 975 19.74 -3.15 0.98
CA PRO A 975 19.35 -4.39 0.28
C PRO A 975 18.09 -4.20 -0.58
N ASP A 976 18.08 -4.84 -1.74
CA ASP A 976 16.94 -4.84 -2.67
C ASP A 976 15.68 -5.42 -2.00
N TYR A 977 14.54 -4.84 -2.38
CA TYR A 977 13.20 -5.14 -1.90
C TYR A 977 12.94 -6.65 -1.72
N PRO A 978 12.27 -7.07 -0.63
CA PRO A 978 11.63 -8.37 -0.62
C PRO A 978 10.60 -8.40 -1.75
N THR A 979 10.80 -9.26 -2.73
CA THR A 979 10.04 -9.28 -4.00
C THR A 979 8.58 -9.72 -3.86
N SER A 980 8.08 -9.94 -2.63
CA SER A 980 6.70 -10.33 -2.38
C SER A 980 6.31 -10.14 -0.91
N THR A 981 5.48 -9.14 -0.61
CA THR A 981 4.51 -9.22 0.49
C THR A 981 3.39 -10.16 0.05
N TRP A 982 3.14 -11.19 0.85
CA TRP A 982 2.02 -12.10 0.60
C TRP A 982 0.89 -11.72 1.55
N TYR A 983 -0.28 -11.47 0.99
CA TYR A 983 -1.51 -11.40 1.77
C TYR A 983 -2.43 -12.52 1.27
N PRO A 984 -3.22 -13.14 2.16
CA PRO A 984 -4.22 -14.10 1.71
C PRO A 984 -5.23 -13.39 0.79
N GLU A 985 -5.56 -13.99 -0.35
CA GLU A 985 -6.65 -13.50 -1.19
C GLU A 985 -8.00 -13.94 -0.60
N TRP A 986 -8.90 -12.99 -0.41
CA TRP A 986 -10.24 -13.25 0.10
C TRP A 986 -11.29 -12.77 -0.89
N GLU A 987 -12.12 -13.69 -1.36
CA GLU A 987 -13.33 -13.33 -2.10
C GLU A 987 -14.42 -12.94 -1.12
N GLN A 988 -14.71 -11.64 -1.00
CA GLN A 988 -15.93 -11.15 -0.38
C GLN A 988 -16.94 -10.76 -1.46
N THR A 989 -18.20 -11.14 -1.24
CA THR A 989 -19.27 -10.69 -2.12
C THR A 989 -19.57 -9.22 -1.80
N PRO A 990 -19.56 -8.30 -2.79
CA PRO A 990 -19.93 -6.92 -2.55
C PRO A 990 -21.30 -6.83 -1.89
N VAL A 991 -21.50 -5.86 -1.01
CA VAL A 991 -22.80 -5.65 -0.38
C VAL A 991 -23.79 -5.24 -1.47
N VAL A 992 -24.93 -5.93 -1.53
CA VAL A 992 -26.01 -5.61 -2.47
C VAL A 992 -26.96 -4.63 -1.77
N PRO A 993 -27.04 -3.36 -2.18
CA PRO A 993 -27.87 -2.38 -1.51
C PRO A 993 -29.36 -2.68 -1.68
N ASP A 994 -30.13 -2.38 -0.64
CA ASP A 994 -31.59 -2.41 -0.64
C ASP A 994 -32.20 -1.20 -1.38
N GLN A 995 -33.35 -1.37 -2.07
CA GLN A 995 -33.93 -0.30 -2.90
C GLN A 995 -34.59 0.83 -2.10
N THR A 996 -34.86 0.65 -0.80
CA THR A 996 -35.37 1.71 0.11
C THR A 996 -36.44 2.62 -0.50
N ALA A 997 -37.58 2.05 -0.91
CA ALA A 997 -38.59 2.80 -1.68
C ALA A 997 -39.13 4.09 -1.03
N ASN A 998 -39.03 4.26 0.29
CA ASN A 998 -39.42 5.49 0.98
C ASN A 998 -38.24 6.37 1.42
N ALA A 999 -37.03 6.13 0.89
CA ALA A 999 -35.89 7.01 1.13
C ALA A 999 -36.26 8.47 0.84
N GLY A 1000 -35.95 9.36 1.78
CA GLY A 1000 -36.33 10.76 1.71
C GLY A 1000 -37.72 11.08 2.25
N GLN A 1001 -38.26 10.26 3.16
CA GLN A 1001 -39.51 10.54 3.89
C GLN A 1001 -39.29 10.53 5.40
N ALA A 1002 -39.98 11.43 6.12
CA ALA A 1002 -40.03 11.36 7.58
C ALA A 1002 -40.76 10.09 8.05
N LEU A 1003 -40.36 9.52 9.19
CA LEU A 1003 -41.02 8.32 9.71
C LEU A 1003 -42.48 8.62 10.10
N SER A 1004 -43.40 7.72 9.76
CA SER A 1004 -44.80 7.81 10.20
C SER A 1004 -44.97 7.47 11.68
N ASP A 1005 -44.22 6.47 12.14
CA ASP A 1005 -44.16 6.01 13.52
C ASP A 1005 -42.70 5.77 13.88
N VAL A 1006 -42.24 6.35 15.00
CA VAL A 1006 -40.89 6.14 15.50
C VAL A 1006 -40.86 4.82 16.27
N PRO A 1007 -40.02 3.84 15.88
CA PRO A 1007 -39.93 2.61 16.64
C PRO A 1007 -39.23 2.83 17.98
N ASP A 1008 -39.71 2.20 19.05
CA ASP A 1008 -39.10 2.24 20.39
C ASP A 1008 -37.63 1.75 20.42
N TYR A 1009 -37.24 0.99 19.39
CA TYR A 1009 -35.89 0.45 19.23
C TYR A 1009 -34.97 1.29 18.34
N LEU A 1010 -35.42 2.47 17.88
CA LEU A 1010 -34.58 3.39 17.11
C LEU A 1010 -33.33 3.71 17.93
N PHE A 1011 -32.15 3.41 17.38
CA PHE A 1011 -30.91 3.72 18.07
C PHE A 1011 -30.72 5.23 18.09
N THR A 1012 -30.54 5.74 19.29
CA THR A 1012 -30.25 7.15 19.59
C THR A 1012 -29.10 7.15 20.58
N TRP A 1013 -28.19 8.12 20.47
CA TRP A 1013 -27.04 8.18 21.35
C TRP A 1013 -27.44 8.37 22.83
N ASP A 1014 -28.52 9.13 23.07
CA ASP A 1014 -29.08 9.34 24.41
C ASP A 1014 -29.93 8.17 24.93
N GLY A 1015 -30.06 7.09 24.16
CA GLY A 1015 -30.69 5.83 24.57
C GLY A 1015 -32.22 5.86 24.65
N ALA A 1016 -32.87 6.93 24.17
CA ALA A 1016 -34.32 7.07 24.15
C ALA A 1016 -34.83 7.50 22.76
N ALA A 1017 -35.60 6.62 22.11
CA ALA A 1017 -36.28 6.96 20.86
C ALA A 1017 -37.19 8.19 21.07
N PRO A 1018 -37.22 9.15 20.14
CA PRO A 1018 -38.05 10.34 20.28
C PRO A 1018 -39.55 9.98 20.17
N GLU A 1019 -40.41 10.75 20.83
CA GLU A 1019 -41.86 10.55 20.79
C GLU A 1019 -42.47 10.82 19.40
N GLN A 1020 -41.81 11.64 18.59
CA GLN A 1020 -42.25 12.02 17.24
C GLN A 1020 -41.07 12.09 16.27
N ALA A 1021 -41.35 11.89 14.98
CA ALA A 1021 -40.34 11.91 13.93
C ALA A 1021 -39.86 13.32 13.56
N GLN A 1022 -40.74 14.32 13.70
CA GLN A 1022 -40.42 15.73 13.41
C GLN A 1022 -39.85 16.44 14.64
N PRO A 1023 -39.06 17.52 14.46
CA PRO A 1023 -38.63 18.36 15.58
C PRO A 1023 -39.81 18.95 16.36
N GLU A 1024 -39.64 19.19 17.66
CA GLU A 1024 -40.64 19.93 18.43
C GLU A 1024 -40.79 21.36 17.88
N ALA A 1025 -41.99 21.93 17.93
CA ALA A 1025 -42.27 23.22 17.29
C ALA A 1025 -41.44 24.38 17.87
N GLN A 1026 -41.03 24.29 19.13
CA GLN A 1026 -40.18 25.26 19.81
C GLN A 1026 -39.08 24.52 20.57
N ILE A 1027 -37.84 24.95 20.38
CA ILE A 1027 -36.66 24.39 21.05
C ILE A 1027 -35.95 25.53 21.79
N ALA A 1028 -35.74 25.39 23.09
CA ALA A 1028 -34.95 26.36 23.84
C ALA A 1028 -33.49 26.30 23.41
N ARG A 1029 -32.89 27.45 23.08
CA ARG A 1029 -31.45 27.60 22.85
C ARG A 1029 -30.67 27.06 24.05
N ILE A 1030 -29.49 26.45 23.85
CA ILE A 1030 -28.62 25.84 24.89
C ILE A 1030 -29.22 24.59 25.59
N GLN A 1031 -30.50 24.66 25.98
CA GLN A 1031 -31.20 23.71 26.84
C GLN A 1031 -31.97 22.62 26.09
N GLY A 1032 -32.41 22.89 24.87
CA GLY A 1032 -33.20 21.97 24.06
C GLY A 1032 -32.37 21.13 23.10
N MET A 1033 -33.03 20.18 22.43
CA MET A 1033 -32.44 19.33 21.39
C MET A 1033 -33.42 19.19 20.24
N ALA A 1034 -33.04 19.63 19.04
CA ALA A 1034 -33.82 19.39 17.83
C ALA A 1034 -33.56 17.97 17.33
N ARG A 1035 -34.63 17.21 17.07
CA ARG A 1035 -34.56 15.79 16.71
C ARG A 1035 -35.36 15.51 15.44
N PHE A 1036 -34.79 14.78 14.50
CA PHE A 1036 -35.46 14.44 13.24
C PHE A 1036 -35.19 12.98 12.84
N SER A 1037 -36.26 12.18 12.72
CA SER A 1037 -36.18 10.77 12.33
C SER A 1037 -36.81 10.54 10.96
N PHE A 1038 -36.10 9.86 10.08
CA PHE A 1038 -36.52 9.67 8.68
C PHE A 1038 -36.03 8.34 8.11
N GLU A 1039 -36.65 7.92 7.00
CA GLU A 1039 -36.19 6.78 6.20
C GLU A 1039 -35.24 7.31 5.11
N GLY A 1040 -34.03 6.75 5.07
CA GLY A 1040 -32.98 7.07 4.11
C GLY A 1040 -32.67 5.91 3.17
N GLY A 1041 -31.64 6.08 2.35
CA GLY A 1041 -31.12 5.02 1.50
C GLY A 1041 -30.27 4.01 2.27
N ASP A 1042 -29.93 2.90 1.62
CA ASP A 1042 -29.00 1.92 2.17
C ASP A 1042 -27.61 2.55 2.38
N PRO A 1043 -26.99 2.42 3.56
CA PRO A 1043 -25.68 3.02 3.85
C PRO A 1043 -24.54 2.51 2.97
N SER A 1044 -24.67 1.33 2.37
CA SER A 1044 -23.69 0.82 1.40
C SER A 1044 -23.55 1.71 0.17
N LEU A 1045 -24.53 2.57 -0.13
CA LEU A 1045 -24.46 3.50 -1.26
C LEU A 1045 -23.65 4.77 -0.97
N GLY A 1046 -23.25 4.97 0.28
CA GLY A 1046 -22.60 6.20 0.77
C GLY A 1046 -23.42 6.88 1.87
N LEU A 1047 -22.75 7.74 2.64
CA LEU A 1047 -23.34 8.48 3.75
C LEU A 1047 -24.20 9.63 3.26
N LEU A 1048 -25.45 9.69 3.72
CA LEU A 1048 -26.27 10.90 3.59
C LEU A 1048 -25.64 12.09 4.31
N SER A 1049 -25.89 13.31 3.83
CA SER A 1049 -25.52 14.55 4.52
C SER A 1049 -26.73 15.15 5.24
N VAL A 1050 -26.51 15.66 6.46
CA VAL A 1050 -27.50 16.42 7.23
C VAL A 1050 -26.95 17.82 7.45
N GLN A 1051 -27.74 18.83 7.10
CA GLN A 1051 -27.43 20.24 7.24
C GLN A 1051 -28.60 20.98 7.90
N LEU A 1052 -28.36 22.22 8.32
CA LEU A 1052 -29.39 23.10 8.86
C LEU A 1052 -29.66 24.27 7.91
N GLU A 1053 -30.93 24.58 7.70
CA GLU A 1053 -31.36 25.83 7.08
C GLU A 1053 -31.95 26.77 8.14
N GLN A 1054 -31.66 28.07 8.02
CA GLN A 1054 -32.17 29.16 8.84
C GLN A 1054 -33.11 30.05 8.02
N GLU A 1055 -34.28 30.36 8.57
CA GLU A 1055 -35.22 31.35 8.01
C GLU A 1055 -34.68 32.76 8.22
N GLN A 1056 -34.57 33.50 7.11
CA GLN A 1056 -34.13 34.90 7.06
C GLN A 1056 -35.31 35.86 7.30
N ASP A 1057 -35.01 37.12 7.60
CA ASP A 1057 -36.02 38.17 7.85
C ASP A 1057 -37.00 38.37 6.67
N ASP A 1058 -36.59 38.02 5.44
CA ASP A 1058 -37.42 38.10 4.24
C ASP A 1058 -38.26 36.84 3.97
N GLY A 1059 -38.17 35.83 4.86
CA GLY A 1059 -38.85 34.53 4.76
C GLY A 1059 -38.15 33.52 3.85
N SER A 1060 -36.97 33.84 3.31
CA SER A 1060 -36.14 32.87 2.57
C SER A 1060 -35.41 31.91 3.51
N TRP A 1061 -35.03 30.74 3.00
CA TRP A 1061 -34.25 29.74 3.74
C TRP A 1061 -32.83 29.70 3.19
N GLN A 1062 -31.84 29.73 4.09
CA GLN A 1062 -30.42 29.63 3.72
C GLN A 1062 -29.73 28.62 4.62
N LEU A 1063 -28.73 27.92 4.09
CA LEU A 1063 -27.88 27.05 4.90
C LEU A 1063 -27.24 27.84 6.03
N LEU A 1064 -27.34 27.32 7.25
CA LEU A 1064 -26.62 27.83 8.40
C LEU A 1064 -25.13 27.59 8.18
N ARG A 1065 -24.32 28.64 8.36
CA ARG A 1065 -22.88 28.60 8.10
C ARG A 1065 -22.09 29.18 9.25
N THR A 1066 -20.87 28.68 9.45
CA THR A 1066 -19.86 29.33 10.27
C THR A 1066 -19.44 30.67 9.64
N PRO A 1067 -18.80 31.58 10.39
CA PRO A 1067 -18.23 32.82 9.82
C PRO A 1067 -17.26 32.60 8.65
N GLN A 1068 -16.61 31.44 8.60
CA GLN A 1068 -15.67 31.00 7.59
C GLN A 1068 -16.39 30.46 6.33
N GLY A 1069 -17.72 30.32 6.38
CA GLY A 1069 -18.56 29.88 5.28
C GLY A 1069 -18.82 28.37 5.25
N ASN A 1070 -18.30 27.60 6.20
CA ASN A 1070 -18.56 26.17 6.31
C ASN A 1070 -20.03 25.95 6.65
N ALA A 1071 -20.71 25.03 5.95
CA ALA A 1071 -22.08 24.68 6.32
C ALA A 1071 -22.08 23.91 7.65
N ILE A 1072 -22.96 24.29 8.57
CA ILE A 1072 -23.21 23.50 9.78
C ILE A 1072 -23.86 22.19 9.34
N SER A 1073 -23.19 21.08 9.59
CA SER A 1073 -23.53 19.78 9.05
C SER A 1073 -23.05 18.64 9.95
N ASP A 1074 -23.44 17.41 9.60
CA ASP A 1074 -23.00 16.16 10.19
C ASP A 1074 -21.51 15.82 9.96
N ALA A 1075 -20.81 16.62 9.15
CA ALA A 1075 -19.35 16.55 9.05
C ALA A 1075 -18.64 17.18 10.27
N LEU A 1076 -19.32 18.07 11.00
CA LEU A 1076 -18.84 18.70 12.22
C LEU A 1076 -19.51 18.06 13.45
N ALA A 1077 -18.96 18.28 14.64
CA ALA A 1077 -19.52 17.76 15.89
C ALA A 1077 -20.83 18.47 16.33
N ASP A 1078 -21.50 19.17 15.40
CA ASP A 1078 -22.76 19.87 15.64
C ASP A 1078 -23.97 18.96 15.51
N ILE A 1079 -23.93 17.96 14.62
CA ILE A 1079 -25.08 17.11 14.32
C ILE A 1079 -24.66 15.65 14.47
N ILE A 1080 -25.21 14.98 15.48
CA ILE A 1080 -25.06 13.53 15.61
C ILE A 1080 -26.09 12.85 14.71
N VAL A 1081 -25.63 11.89 13.91
CA VAL A 1081 -26.50 11.07 13.06
C VAL A 1081 -26.36 9.62 13.47
N THR A 1082 -27.48 8.98 13.78
CA THR A 1082 -27.54 7.54 14.05
C THR A 1082 -28.34 6.81 12.98
N TYR A 1083 -28.03 5.53 12.81
CA TYR A 1083 -28.61 4.64 11.82
C TYR A 1083 -29.26 3.43 12.49
N THR A 1084 -30.35 2.92 11.93
CA THR A 1084 -31.08 1.75 12.40
C THR A 1084 -31.69 0.96 11.23
N PRO A 1085 -31.29 -0.30 10.98
CA PRO A 1085 -31.99 -1.15 10.03
C PRO A 1085 -33.36 -1.59 10.57
N ASN A 1086 -34.32 -1.84 9.67
CA ASN A 1086 -35.62 -2.39 10.02
C ASN A 1086 -36.08 -3.45 8.99
N PRO A 1087 -36.33 -4.70 9.42
CA PRO A 1087 -36.24 -5.21 10.79
C PRO A 1087 -34.82 -5.19 11.37
N LEU A 1088 -34.71 -5.27 12.69
CA LEU A 1088 -33.43 -5.34 13.41
C LEU A 1088 -32.74 -6.71 13.29
N SER A 1089 -33.43 -7.72 12.77
CA SER A 1089 -33.19 -9.12 13.08
C SER A 1089 -32.83 -9.96 11.85
N GLY A 1090 -31.64 -9.74 11.30
CA GLY A 1090 -31.06 -10.57 10.24
C GLY A 1090 -29.83 -11.31 10.75
N THR A 1091 -29.75 -12.62 10.48
CA THR A 1091 -28.54 -13.42 10.72
C THR A 1091 -27.95 -13.85 9.38
N ASP A 1092 -26.68 -14.26 9.35
CA ASP A 1092 -26.07 -14.81 8.14
C ASP A 1092 -26.82 -16.05 7.62
N VAL A 1093 -27.61 -16.70 8.49
CA VAL A 1093 -28.39 -17.90 8.19
C VAL A 1093 -29.81 -17.59 7.68
N GLU A 1094 -30.40 -16.48 8.15
CA GLU A 1094 -31.69 -15.95 7.72
C GLU A 1094 -31.54 -14.43 7.56
N PRO A 1095 -30.99 -13.97 6.42
CA PRO A 1095 -30.90 -12.54 6.15
C PRO A 1095 -32.31 -11.96 6.05
N ASP A 1096 -32.47 -10.73 6.53
CA ASP A 1096 -33.75 -10.04 6.47
C ASP A 1096 -34.25 -9.93 5.03
N PRO A 1097 -35.57 -9.93 4.78
CA PRO A 1097 -36.09 -9.37 3.54
C PRO A 1097 -35.63 -7.91 3.41
N GLU A 1098 -35.67 -7.37 2.19
CA GLU A 1098 -35.33 -5.96 1.83
C GLU A 1098 -35.48 -5.00 3.03
N ARG A 1099 -34.35 -4.52 3.56
CA ARG A 1099 -34.34 -3.72 4.79
C ARG A 1099 -34.81 -2.31 4.49
N ARG A 1100 -35.46 -1.71 5.48
CA ARG A 1100 -35.66 -0.26 5.55
C ARG A 1100 -34.56 0.35 6.40
N HIS A 1101 -34.15 1.56 6.06
CA HIS A 1101 -32.98 2.20 6.64
C HIS A 1101 -33.43 3.48 7.34
N TYR A 1102 -33.50 3.42 8.67
CA TYR A 1102 -33.95 4.54 9.49
C TYR A 1102 -32.75 5.32 9.99
N TYR A 1103 -32.84 6.64 9.90
CA TYR A 1103 -31.83 7.56 10.38
C TYR A 1103 -32.45 8.52 11.38
N HIS A 1104 -31.61 9.02 12.28
CA HIS A 1104 -31.98 10.00 13.27
C HIS A 1104 -30.89 11.07 13.39
N ALA A 1105 -31.26 12.32 13.17
CA ALA A 1105 -30.39 13.47 13.34
C ALA A 1105 -30.75 14.24 14.61
N GLN A 1106 -29.75 14.61 15.39
CA GLN A 1106 -29.89 15.41 16.61
C GLN A 1106 -29.01 16.65 16.52
N TRP A 1107 -29.57 17.83 16.77
CA TRP A 1107 -28.84 19.12 16.83
C TRP A 1107 -29.12 19.86 18.14
N GLN A 1108 -28.07 20.19 18.89
CA GLN A 1108 -28.17 21.11 20.03
C GLN A 1108 -28.06 22.56 19.52
N PRO A 1109 -29.10 23.41 19.69
CA PRO A 1109 -29.09 24.79 19.20
C PRO A 1109 -28.15 25.65 20.04
N LEU A 1110 -26.88 25.61 19.65
CA LEU A 1110 -25.75 26.26 20.30
C LEU A 1110 -24.82 26.84 19.24
N ASN A 1111 -24.26 28.03 19.47
CA ASN A 1111 -23.33 28.69 18.54
C ASN A 1111 -21.86 28.55 19.00
N THR A 1112 -21.35 27.32 19.11
CA THR A 1112 -19.97 27.08 19.59
C THR A 1112 -18.91 27.37 18.55
N TRP A 1113 -19.24 27.30 17.26
CA TRP A 1113 -18.31 27.63 16.17
C TRP A 1113 -17.88 29.11 16.14
N ALA A 1114 -18.48 29.96 16.98
CA ALA A 1114 -18.03 31.34 17.21
C ALA A 1114 -17.18 31.52 18.48
N GLY A 1115 -16.93 30.45 19.24
CA GLY A 1115 -16.29 30.46 20.56
C GLY A 1115 -17.27 30.22 21.71
N LEU A 1116 -16.78 29.66 22.83
CA LEU A 1116 -17.59 29.40 24.04
C LEU A 1116 -18.13 30.69 24.68
N ASP A 1117 -17.47 31.82 24.46
CA ASP A 1117 -17.91 33.16 24.91
C ASP A 1117 -19.00 33.78 24.01
N GLN A 1118 -19.43 33.09 22.95
CA GLN A 1118 -20.46 33.57 22.02
C GLN A 1118 -21.61 32.57 21.79
N LEU A 1119 -21.64 31.45 22.52
CA LEU A 1119 -22.64 30.39 22.34
C LEU A 1119 -24.11 30.84 22.48
N ALA A 1120 -24.36 31.86 23.31
CA ALA A 1120 -25.69 32.40 23.58
C ALA A 1120 -26.20 33.33 22.47
N THR A 1121 -25.45 33.50 21.38
CA THR A 1121 -25.78 34.43 20.29
C THR A 1121 -26.51 33.78 19.11
N LEU A 1122 -26.72 32.45 19.13
CA LEU A 1122 -27.46 31.76 18.07
C LEU A 1122 -28.81 32.46 17.83
N PRO A 1123 -29.14 32.92 16.60
CA PRO A 1123 -30.35 33.69 16.36
C PRO A 1123 -31.62 32.94 16.76
N THR A 1124 -32.53 33.61 17.48
CA THR A 1124 -33.85 33.08 17.82
C THR A 1124 -34.80 33.27 16.64
N THR A 1125 -34.72 32.37 15.67
CA THR A 1125 -35.55 32.33 14.45
C THR A 1125 -35.97 30.88 14.19
N ARG A 1126 -36.56 30.62 13.03
CA ARG A 1126 -36.94 29.27 12.62
C ARG A 1126 -35.81 28.58 11.86
N TYR A 1127 -35.65 27.30 12.15
CA TYR A 1127 -34.67 26.40 11.56
C TYR A 1127 -35.36 25.15 11.04
N ARG A 1128 -34.71 24.41 10.15
CA ARG A 1128 -35.11 23.06 9.73
C ARG A 1128 -33.91 22.25 9.28
N PHE A 1129 -34.01 20.92 9.40
CA PHE A 1129 -33.03 20.02 8.83
C PHE A 1129 -33.20 19.93 7.31
N LEU A 1130 -32.08 19.87 6.60
CA LEU A 1130 -31.97 19.51 5.19
C LEU A 1130 -31.14 18.21 5.10
N VAL A 1131 -31.74 17.17 4.55
CA VAL A 1131 -31.11 15.88 4.33
C VAL A 1131 -30.97 15.65 2.83
N ASN A 1132 -29.76 15.31 2.40
CA ASN A 1132 -29.50 14.82 1.05
C ASN A 1132 -28.83 13.45 1.16
N GLY A 1133 -29.28 12.47 0.38
CA GLY A 1133 -28.66 11.16 0.41
C GLY A 1133 -28.84 10.38 -0.89
N PRO A 1134 -28.00 9.36 -1.13
CA PRO A 1134 -28.17 8.42 -2.21
C PRO A 1134 -29.25 7.38 -1.86
N SER A 1135 -29.96 6.90 -2.87
CA SER A 1135 -30.79 5.69 -2.86
C SER A 1135 -30.50 4.91 -4.13
N LYS A 1136 -30.71 3.60 -4.12
CA LYS A 1136 -30.38 2.73 -5.25
C LYS A 1136 -31.27 3.06 -6.43
N ASP A 1137 -30.71 3.15 -7.65
CA ASP A 1137 -31.56 3.19 -8.84
C ASP A 1137 -32.32 1.85 -8.97
N PRO A 1138 -33.67 1.82 -8.89
CA PRO A 1138 -34.43 0.57 -8.98
C PRO A 1138 -34.28 -0.16 -10.32
N ALA A 1139 -33.74 0.51 -11.35
CA ALA A 1139 -33.47 -0.06 -12.66
C ALA A 1139 -32.09 -0.71 -12.79
N ASP A 1140 -31.21 -0.56 -11.79
CA ASP A 1140 -29.86 -1.09 -11.83
C ASP A 1140 -29.68 -2.35 -10.97
N ASP A 1141 -29.16 -3.39 -11.63
CA ASP A 1141 -28.91 -4.73 -11.08
C ASP A 1141 -27.42 -5.08 -11.06
N ASN A 1142 -26.52 -4.20 -11.54
CA ASN A 1142 -25.09 -4.50 -11.68
C ASN A 1142 -24.24 -3.64 -10.76
N TYR A 1143 -23.21 -4.24 -10.16
CA TYR A 1143 -22.20 -3.49 -9.42
C TYR A 1143 -21.18 -2.83 -10.39
N PRO A 1144 -20.66 -1.62 -10.09
CA PRO A 1144 -21.06 -0.73 -8.99
C PRO A 1144 -22.47 -0.16 -9.24
N TYR A 1145 -23.26 -0.09 -8.18
CA TYR A 1145 -24.67 0.29 -8.28
C TYR A 1145 -24.85 1.78 -8.53
N ASP A 1146 -25.67 2.12 -9.53
CA ASP A 1146 -26.11 3.48 -9.81
C ASP A 1146 -27.00 4.00 -8.67
N THR A 1147 -26.84 5.28 -8.34
CA THR A 1147 -27.62 5.95 -7.30
C THR A 1147 -28.47 7.08 -7.86
N ILE A 1148 -29.63 7.28 -7.24
CA ILE A 1148 -30.46 8.47 -7.36
C ILE A 1148 -30.39 9.27 -6.07
N SER A 1149 -30.31 10.59 -6.16
CA SER A 1149 -30.33 11.44 -4.97
C SER A 1149 -31.76 11.77 -4.55
N TYR A 1150 -32.02 11.74 -3.24
CA TYR A 1150 -33.22 12.32 -2.65
C TYR A 1150 -32.86 13.53 -1.78
N GLU A 1151 -33.82 14.43 -1.62
CA GLU A 1151 -33.74 15.58 -0.73
C GLU A 1151 -34.97 15.57 0.19
N LEU A 1152 -34.75 15.72 1.49
CA LEU A 1152 -35.79 15.77 2.51
C LEU A 1152 -35.56 16.96 3.43
N ARG A 1153 -36.65 17.63 3.81
CA ARG A 1153 -36.63 18.69 4.82
C ARG A 1153 -37.54 18.33 5.98
N SER A 1154 -37.11 18.61 7.20
CA SER A 1154 -37.99 18.50 8.37
C SER A 1154 -39.06 19.61 8.35
N GLU A 1155 -40.07 19.47 9.20
CA GLU A 1155 -40.87 20.62 9.61
C GLU A 1155 -39.97 21.67 10.27
N ALA A 1156 -40.33 22.94 10.08
CA ALA A 1156 -39.59 24.06 10.64
C ALA A 1156 -39.97 24.32 12.09
N PHE A 1157 -38.97 24.47 12.95
CA PHE A 1157 -39.11 24.70 14.38
C PHE A 1157 -38.48 26.04 14.77
N GLU A 1158 -39.01 26.67 15.81
CA GLU A 1158 -38.52 27.95 16.31
C GLU A 1158 -37.50 27.72 17.42
N VAL A 1159 -36.29 28.29 17.28
CA VAL A 1159 -35.34 28.37 18.39
C VAL A 1159 -35.73 29.57 19.25
N VAL A 1160 -36.14 29.30 20.48
CA VAL A 1160 -36.57 30.32 21.45
C VAL A 1160 -35.44 30.61 22.46
N PRO A 1161 -35.49 31.75 23.17
CA PRO A 1161 -34.48 32.04 24.19
C PRO A 1161 -34.35 30.93 25.24
N ALA A 1162 -33.13 30.75 25.74
CA ALA A 1162 -32.85 29.91 26.90
C ALA A 1162 -33.46 30.54 28.16
N GLN A 1163 -33.85 29.69 29.11
CA GLN A 1163 -34.23 30.12 30.45
C GLN A 1163 -32.99 30.23 31.32
N VAL A 1164 -32.81 31.39 31.96
CA VAL A 1164 -31.76 31.56 32.96
C VAL A 1164 -32.29 31.13 34.32
N GLU A 1165 -31.58 30.21 34.97
CA GLU A 1165 -31.91 29.78 36.32
C GLU A 1165 -31.41 30.82 37.33
N LEU A 1166 -32.23 31.12 38.34
CA LEU A 1166 -31.93 32.14 39.34
C LEU A 1166 -32.09 31.59 40.76
N GLU A 1167 -31.04 31.75 41.57
CA GLU A 1167 -31.10 31.62 43.02
C GLU A 1167 -30.88 32.99 43.67
N LEU A 1168 -31.71 33.32 44.66
CA LEU A 1168 -31.73 34.64 45.30
C LEU A 1168 -31.40 34.51 46.79
N ALA A 1169 -30.50 35.36 47.28
CA ALA A 1169 -30.19 35.47 48.71
C ALA A 1169 -30.09 36.95 49.14
N VAL A 1170 -30.69 37.30 50.28
CA VAL A 1170 -30.62 38.65 50.84
C VAL A 1170 -29.56 38.69 51.93
N GLU A 1171 -28.53 39.53 51.75
CA GLU A 1171 -27.48 39.75 52.74
C GLU A 1171 -27.38 41.25 53.08
N GLY A 1172 -27.88 41.62 54.26
CA GLY A 1172 -27.92 43.02 54.70
C GLY A 1172 -28.76 43.89 53.75
N ASP A 1173 -28.13 44.91 53.15
CA ASP A 1173 -28.74 45.85 52.19
C ASP A 1173 -28.48 45.46 50.72
N SER A 1174 -28.08 44.21 50.48
CA SER A 1174 -27.78 43.69 49.14
C SER A 1174 -28.59 42.43 48.82
N LEU A 1175 -28.94 42.27 47.55
CA LEU A 1175 -29.50 41.05 46.97
C LEU A 1175 -28.39 40.39 46.15
N GLN A 1176 -28.02 39.17 46.53
CA GLN A 1176 -27.19 38.29 45.75
C GLN A 1176 -28.07 37.47 44.81
N ILE A 1177 -27.73 37.50 43.53
CA ILE A 1177 -28.38 36.77 42.45
C ILE A 1177 -27.34 35.84 41.87
N GLN A 1178 -27.51 34.54 42.07
CA GLN A 1178 -26.74 33.52 41.38
C GLN A 1178 -27.51 33.10 40.14
N ALA A 1179 -26.94 33.31 38.96
CA ALA A 1179 -27.60 33.08 37.68
C ALA A 1179 -26.79 32.13 36.80
N ALA A 1180 -27.44 31.15 36.18
CA ALA A 1180 -26.74 30.15 35.39
C ALA A 1180 -27.54 29.62 34.20
N TYR A 1181 -26.81 29.08 33.23
CA TYR A 1181 -27.35 28.15 32.24
C TYR A 1181 -27.17 26.72 32.70
N THR A 1182 -28.14 25.87 32.41
CA THR A 1182 -27.97 24.41 32.48
C THR A 1182 -28.18 23.89 31.07
N ALA A 1183 -27.21 23.15 30.51
CA ALA A 1183 -27.39 22.56 29.19
C ALA A 1183 -28.49 21.49 29.20
N ALA A 1184 -28.89 21.02 28.01
CA ALA A 1184 -29.57 19.73 27.93
C ALA A 1184 -28.74 18.65 28.64
N ALA A 1185 -29.37 17.78 29.43
CA ALA A 1185 -28.67 16.68 30.11
C ALA A 1185 -27.87 15.78 29.14
N GLN A 1186 -28.29 15.75 27.86
CA GLN A 1186 -27.69 14.99 26.76
C GLN A 1186 -26.94 15.89 25.76
N GLY A 1187 -26.56 17.11 26.17
CA GLY A 1187 -25.78 18.03 25.34
C GLY A 1187 -24.37 17.48 25.07
N TYR A 1188 -23.90 17.64 23.84
CA TYR A 1188 -22.64 17.05 23.37
C TYR A 1188 -21.58 18.09 22.95
N ARG A 1189 -21.89 19.38 23.04
CA ARG A 1189 -20.90 20.47 22.94
C ARG A 1189 -20.62 21.04 24.34
N LEU A 1190 -19.38 21.44 24.59
CA LEU A 1190 -18.99 22.12 25.82
C LEU A 1190 -19.60 23.53 25.82
N LEU A 1191 -20.19 23.95 26.96
CA LEU A 1191 -20.69 25.32 27.11
C LEU A 1191 -19.63 26.26 27.65
N HIS A 1192 -18.77 25.78 28.53
CA HIS A 1192 -17.79 26.61 29.20
C HIS A 1192 -16.58 25.78 29.57
N ALA A 1193 -15.39 26.38 29.42
CA ALA A 1193 -14.12 25.67 29.57
C ALA A 1193 -13.92 24.99 30.93
N GLN A 1194 -14.63 25.45 31.98
CA GLN A 1194 -14.49 24.95 33.36
C GLN A 1194 -15.75 24.25 33.90
N SER A 1195 -16.80 24.10 33.08
CA SER A 1195 -18.09 23.53 33.53
C SER A 1195 -18.42 22.28 32.74
N ALA A 1196 -18.76 21.19 33.43
CA ALA A 1196 -19.25 19.98 32.78
C ALA A 1196 -20.61 20.24 32.11
N PRO A 1197 -20.97 19.52 31.03
CA PRO A 1197 -22.20 19.77 30.28
C PRO A 1197 -23.48 19.80 31.13
N THR A 1198 -23.54 19.02 32.20
CA THR A 1198 -24.72 18.90 33.08
C THR A 1198 -24.70 19.86 34.28
N THR A 1199 -23.68 20.71 34.41
CA THR A 1199 -23.53 21.62 35.56
C THR A 1199 -24.02 23.03 35.24
N PRO A 1200 -24.57 23.75 36.24
CA PRO A 1200 -24.86 25.17 36.12
C PRO A 1200 -23.61 25.93 35.67
N THR A 1201 -23.73 26.64 34.56
CA THR A 1201 -22.65 27.32 33.87
C THR A 1201 -22.85 28.83 33.95
N PRO A 1202 -21.79 29.64 34.13
CA PRO A 1202 -21.90 31.10 34.11
C PRO A 1202 -22.60 31.63 32.87
N LEU A 1203 -23.30 32.75 33.03
CA LEU A 1203 -23.92 33.45 31.92
C LEU A 1203 -22.83 34.02 31.01
N VAL A 1204 -22.93 33.65 29.74
CA VAL A 1204 -22.14 34.24 28.67
C VAL A 1204 -22.79 35.56 28.26
N VAL A 1205 -22.26 36.68 28.75
CA VAL A 1205 -22.87 38.01 28.58
C VAL A 1205 -22.53 38.59 27.21
N SER A 1206 -23.56 38.98 26.46
CA SER A 1206 -23.36 39.64 25.16
C SER A 1206 -22.79 41.06 25.30
N GLY A 1207 -22.37 41.67 24.18
CA GLY A 1207 -21.94 43.07 24.15
C GLY A 1207 -22.98 44.12 24.61
N LYS A 1208 -24.24 43.73 24.84
CA LYS A 1208 -25.27 44.60 25.44
C LYS A 1208 -25.22 44.65 26.97
N GLY A 1209 -24.43 43.80 27.60
CA GLY A 1209 -24.28 43.70 29.05
C GLY A 1209 -25.43 43.01 29.75
N LEU A 1210 -25.17 42.57 30.98
CA LEU A 1210 -26.15 41.94 31.86
C LEU A 1210 -27.12 42.99 32.41
N GLN A 1211 -28.42 42.71 32.35
CA GLN A 1211 -29.46 43.59 32.87
C GLN A 1211 -30.21 42.90 34.01
N VAL A 1212 -30.29 43.58 35.15
CA VAL A 1212 -31.11 43.12 36.28
C VAL A 1212 -32.25 44.12 36.48
N SER A 1213 -33.48 43.61 36.58
CA SER A 1213 -34.65 44.43 36.88
C SER A 1213 -35.57 43.74 37.88
N ALA A 1214 -36.45 44.52 38.51
CA ALA A 1214 -37.43 44.02 39.45
C ALA A 1214 -38.79 44.68 39.24
N ALA A 1215 -39.85 43.89 39.31
CA ALA A 1215 -41.23 44.37 39.24
C ALA A 1215 -42.01 43.88 40.47
N ALA A 1216 -42.89 44.72 41.03
CA ALA A 1216 -43.76 44.28 42.11
C ALA A 1216 -44.73 43.21 41.60
N VAL A 1217 -44.86 42.09 42.32
CA VAL A 1217 -45.73 40.95 41.91
C VAL A 1217 -47.21 41.37 41.80
N THR A 1218 -47.61 42.40 42.54
CA THR A 1218 -48.97 42.97 42.53
C THR A 1218 -49.26 43.91 41.34
N GLY A 1219 -48.28 44.13 40.46
CA GLY A 1219 -48.38 44.99 39.27
C GLY A 1219 -47.74 46.37 39.47
N GLY A 1220 -46.76 46.70 38.62
CA GLY A 1220 -46.01 47.96 38.59
C GLY A 1220 -45.02 47.98 37.40
N GLU A 1221 -44.45 49.14 37.06
CA GLU A 1221 -43.37 49.21 36.07
C GLU A 1221 -42.09 48.55 36.62
N ALA A 1222 -41.37 47.82 35.76
CA ALA A 1222 -40.10 47.21 36.14
C ALA A 1222 -39.04 48.31 36.41
N VAL A 1223 -38.32 48.17 37.52
CA VAL A 1223 -37.24 49.05 37.93
C VAL A 1223 -35.92 48.37 37.61
N ALA A 1224 -35.05 49.02 36.85
CA ALA A 1224 -33.69 48.55 36.61
C ALA A 1224 -32.86 48.67 37.90
N LEU A 1225 -32.25 47.57 38.32
CA LEU A 1225 -31.38 47.52 39.50
C LEU A 1225 -29.93 47.73 39.07
N GLY A 1226 -29.22 48.58 39.81
CA GLY A 1226 -27.80 48.82 39.57
C GLY A 1226 -26.97 47.64 40.06
N ILE A 1227 -26.21 47.01 39.15
CA ILE A 1227 -25.21 46.00 39.49
C ILE A 1227 -24.06 46.68 40.23
N THR A 1228 -23.83 46.27 41.47
CA THR A 1228 -22.74 46.77 42.32
C THR A 1228 -21.49 45.90 42.23
N GLU A 1229 -21.67 44.60 42.01
CA GLU A 1229 -20.60 43.62 41.84
C GLU A 1229 -21.06 42.50 40.90
N GLN A 1230 -20.14 41.98 40.07
CA GLN A 1230 -20.36 40.83 39.20
C GLN A 1230 -19.10 39.97 39.21
N SER A 1231 -19.27 38.67 39.41
CA SER A 1231 -18.18 37.70 39.33
C SER A 1231 -18.69 36.35 38.83
N GLU A 1232 -17.88 35.64 38.06
CA GLU A 1232 -18.14 34.26 37.68
C GLU A 1232 -17.72 33.32 38.80
N THR A 1233 -18.56 32.32 39.09
CA THR A 1233 -18.33 31.28 40.09
C THR A 1233 -18.59 29.91 39.46
N SER A 1234 -18.18 28.83 40.13
CA SER A 1234 -18.42 27.46 39.66
C SER A 1234 -19.90 27.06 39.63
N SER A 1235 -20.79 27.87 40.21
CA SER A 1235 -22.25 27.68 40.21
C SER A 1235 -22.98 28.66 39.30
N GLY A 1236 -22.26 29.46 38.49
CA GLY A 1236 -22.83 30.45 37.58
C GLY A 1236 -22.29 31.87 37.77
N THR A 1237 -22.98 32.87 37.23
CA THR A 1237 -22.67 34.29 37.43
C THR A 1237 -23.30 34.79 38.72
N LEU A 1238 -22.48 35.21 39.68
CA LEU A 1238 -22.92 35.91 40.88
C LEU A 1238 -23.01 37.41 40.60
N VAL A 1239 -24.17 37.99 40.86
CA VAL A 1239 -24.47 39.42 40.70
C VAL A 1239 -24.97 39.97 42.02
N GLN A 1240 -24.38 41.08 42.47
CA GLN A 1240 -24.90 41.82 43.61
C GLN A 1240 -25.59 43.10 43.15
N VAL A 1241 -26.76 43.35 43.71
CA VAL A 1241 -27.52 44.60 43.50
C VAL A 1241 -27.98 45.17 44.84
N SER A 1242 -28.11 46.50 44.91
CA SER A 1242 -28.64 47.16 46.12
C SER A 1242 -30.16 47.02 46.21
N ILE A 1243 -30.69 46.63 47.37
CA ILE A 1243 -32.15 46.57 47.59
C ILE A 1243 -32.76 47.93 47.97
N ALA A 1244 -31.97 49.00 48.11
CA ALA A 1244 -32.46 50.31 48.51
C ALA A 1244 -33.56 50.84 47.55
N GLN A 1245 -33.40 50.62 46.25
CA GLN A 1245 -34.38 50.99 45.22
C GLN A 1245 -35.71 50.23 45.36
N LEU A 1246 -35.68 48.99 45.86
CA LEU A 1246 -36.87 48.19 46.12
C LEU A 1246 -37.60 48.67 47.38
N LEU A 1247 -36.85 48.98 48.44
CA LEU A 1247 -37.40 49.48 49.70
C LEU A 1247 -38.12 50.83 49.53
N GLU A 1248 -37.63 51.70 48.64
CA GLU A 1248 -38.27 52.99 48.32
C GLU A 1248 -39.66 52.85 47.67
N GLN A 1249 -39.94 51.72 47.02
CA GLN A 1249 -41.19 51.47 46.30
C GLN A 1249 -42.29 50.85 47.19
N GLY A 1250 -41.95 50.41 48.41
CA GLY A 1250 -42.93 49.99 49.43
C GLY A 1250 -43.64 48.64 49.19
N SER A 1251 -43.12 47.76 48.33
CA SER A 1251 -43.60 46.39 48.15
C SER A 1251 -42.75 45.38 48.92
N GLN A 1252 -43.37 44.30 49.42
CA GLN A 1252 -42.69 43.17 50.07
C GLN A 1252 -42.44 42.00 49.10
N ASN A 1253 -43.17 41.93 47.98
CA ASN A 1253 -43.05 40.84 47.00
C ASN A 1253 -42.62 41.38 45.64
N TRP A 1254 -41.51 40.85 45.15
CA TRP A 1254 -40.84 41.29 43.93
C TRP A 1254 -40.61 40.09 43.01
N GLN A 1255 -40.72 40.30 41.70
CA GLN A 1255 -40.20 39.39 40.69
C GLN A 1255 -38.90 40.00 40.16
N ILE A 1256 -37.80 39.31 40.40
CA ILE A 1256 -36.47 39.66 39.90
C ILE A 1256 -36.30 39.03 38.52
N SER A 1257 -35.78 39.81 37.59
CA SER A 1257 -35.45 39.38 36.23
C SER A 1257 -33.98 39.63 35.96
N ILE A 1258 -33.32 38.66 35.33
CA ILE A 1258 -31.99 38.82 34.73
C ILE A 1258 -32.09 38.60 33.22
N ASP A 1259 -31.40 39.41 32.42
CA ASP A 1259 -31.25 39.25 30.97
C ASP A 1259 -29.75 39.30 30.63
N ASP A 1260 -29.26 38.29 29.92
CA ASP A 1260 -27.85 38.15 29.51
C ASP A 1260 -27.44 39.08 28.35
N GLY A 1261 -28.40 39.86 27.84
CA GLY A 1261 -28.27 40.76 26.70
C GLY A 1261 -28.43 40.07 25.34
N ALA A 1262 -28.52 38.74 25.31
CA ALA A 1262 -28.85 37.94 24.12
C ALA A 1262 -30.34 37.54 24.08
N GLY A 1263 -31.14 38.06 25.01
CA GLY A 1263 -32.58 37.80 25.12
C GLY A 1263 -32.93 36.57 25.96
N ASN A 1264 -31.94 35.91 26.59
CA ASN A 1264 -32.19 34.85 27.56
C ASN A 1264 -32.59 35.49 28.89
N ILE A 1265 -33.74 35.12 29.44
CA ILE A 1265 -34.31 35.77 30.62
C ILE A 1265 -34.55 34.73 31.73
N GLY A 1266 -34.13 35.09 32.94
CA GLY A 1266 -34.43 34.36 34.16
C GLY A 1266 -35.37 35.16 35.04
N LEU A 1267 -36.34 34.50 35.67
CA LEU A 1267 -37.31 35.12 36.56
C LEU A 1267 -37.38 34.36 37.89
N ALA A 1268 -37.28 35.08 39.01
CA ALA A 1268 -37.44 34.52 40.34
C ALA A 1268 -38.21 35.46 41.26
N ASN A 1269 -38.99 34.90 42.19
CA ASN A 1269 -39.72 35.70 43.17
C ASN A 1269 -38.85 35.93 44.41
N LEU A 1270 -38.86 37.16 44.91
CA LEU A 1270 -38.19 37.60 46.12
C LEU A 1270 -39.22 38.18 47.10
N GLU A 1271 -39.23 37.65 48.32
CA GLU A 1271 -39.94 38.24 49.44
C GLU A 1271 -38.93 38.94 50.35
N LEU A 1272 -39.08 40.26 50.51
CA LEU A 1272 -38.23 41.05 51.41
C LEU A 1272 -38.78 40.96 52.85
N PRO A 1273 -37.91 40.69 53.84
CA PRO A 1273 -38.32 40.46 55.22
C PRO A 1273 -38.93 41.67 55.96
#